data_AF-A0A0D5YSM1-F1
#
_entry.id   AF-A0A0D5YSM1-F1
#
_cell.length_a   1.000
_cell.length_b   1.000
_cell.length_c   1.000
_cell.angle_alpha   90.00
_cell.angle_beta   90.00
_cell.angle_gamma   90.00
#
_symmetry.space_group_name_H-M   'P 1'
#
loop_
_entity.id
_entity.type
_entity.pdbx_description
1 polymer ?
#
loop_
_entity_poly.entity_id
_entity_poly.type
_entity_poly.pdbx_seq_one_letter_code
_entity_poly.pdbx_strand_id
1 'polypeptide(L)'
;MPLFCMKAKLHFVLAITMFLGWFSTTAQEVYWQYIPQQSVKSTSLANDDDIKSAAFFSLDEPTFKALLTKVGKQRPITIRYPLQNGSLKRFRIWETPVFHEELSKKYPFIKSFTGISEDGTTRLRLSVSHKEVQGMCVDVGSHRASFLEKSKESGLYVAYERDKSVLKDSPFVCKTTEMARATDLFPAVLIDDQTLRKFRIAVSATGEYTEHHGGTVADALAAINATLTRVNEVFETDLAVTLELVPDNDQIIFTDPATDPYNGGLNSQVQNTLTTAIGEANYDVGHLFHKDNNNGNAGFIGSVCVDNRKGSAFSSAQEPEGDDFDLDYVAHELGHQFGANHTWSFESEGTSVQAEPASGTTIMGYAGIVEGNNVAPNGDDYFHYYSIVQIIDYLQTVSCAQTVALTNEPPVVSPLEDYVIPKSTAFVLSANATDPDLGDVLTYTWEQIDNGVVTAETFGPENASGANFRSLPPTTDPQRYFPRLSQVVQGNLTQTNPTINAAWETVSNIQRDLNFALTVRDNGTGGGQVVTASTVVQVINAAGPFLVTSQNSGETYSAGSVQTVTWNVANTDIAPINTETVDIFLSVDGGNSFPIQIADDVLNDGSAEVLLPANTTDMGRIMVKASDNIFFAVNSSDFTIEESPVVLDFETLDVEVCQPNDLVVPFVYNTSGGFGETSTFSADAPVGLTVAFSPTTATADATDVDITFSNTGGLAEGLYPVTITSTAPSATQQVVLQLYVYDSTFEEVVLLEPADLSVDTSVNPLFTWQDNPVYTSYDIEIATDATFADVIESAAVQLNKYKPSNLQPETTYFWRVKPKNTCGEGIFGTPFSFITTEKDCKNIDGDILPLEIPSDGPATITSSVTILQDLPVADVNLALEIDHTFLEDLVINLISPSGTKVALVSKSCGSSNNINAIFDDEGSEITCSGDPAISGTVRPLGALGSFKGESALGTWTLEIEDTAASDGGELKSFTLEVCVEGTFRPDEDEDGVFDDGDDLCLGTPKGAEVDTNGCQVNRFAQDNFTIEVESESCRSSNDATISISAADNTIDYMATLNGSGLNETVNFNDGFVFQNLQAGNYSLCISGSMGALVYQEICFNVVVEQPDVLTVSSKLLANSTQVALKMEGSGFYNVEINGVVVQTAESELVLDLEKGPNVLKVSTGLPCQGIYEETLVVAPEPILFPNPTRNNVSIYYDHANQPLGIRVFAANGQLVREESQTSEKVQTEISLSGLPQGIYYVEISGNGFKKTQKVIKQ
;
A
#
# COMPACT_ATOMS: atom_id res chain seq x y z
N MET A 1 70.59 -77.92 -16.50
CA MET A 1 69.49 -77.24 -17.20
C MET A 1 69.33 -75.82 -16.63
N PRO A 2 69.81 -74.77 -17.31
CA PRO A 2 69.61 -73.40 -16.88
C PRO A 2 68.72 -72.67 -17.91
N LEU A 3 67.41 -72.56 -17.68
CA LEU A 3 66.56 -71.72 -18.53
C LEU A 3 65.22 -71.33 -17.88
N PHE A 4 65.21 -71.03 -16.57
CA PHE A 4 63.96 -70.57 -15.93
C PHE A 4 64.08 -69.39 -14.95
N CYS A 5 65.28 -68.89 -14.65
CA CYS A 5 65.43 -67.84 -13.64
C CYS A 5 65.55 -66.39 -14.19
N MET A 6 65.51 -66.19 -15.52
CA MET A 6 65.68 -64.86 -16.14
C MET A 6 64.38 -64.20 -16.63
N LYS A 7 63.26 -64.94 -16.76
CA LYS A 7 62.00 -64.35 -17.27
C LYS A 7 61.15 -63.63 -16.20
N ALA A 8 61.28 -63.95 -14.91
CA ALA A 8 60.48 -63.29 -13.87
C ALA A 8 60.98 -61.88 -13.52
N LYS A 9 62.30 -61.63 -13.57
CA LYS A 9 62.85 -60.30 -13.26
C LYS A 9 62.65 -59.28 -14.39
N LEU A 10 62.61 -59.70 -15.65
CA LEU A 10 62.40 -58.76 -16.76
C LEU A 10 60.96 -58.26 -16.82
N HIS A 11 59.95 -59.12 -16.62
CA HIS A 11 58.55 -58.67 -16.58
C HIS A 11 58.22 -57.80 -15.37
N PHE A 12 58.85 -58.05 -14.21
CA PHE A 12 58.63 -57.23 -13.02
C PHE A 12 59.28 -55.84 -13.15
N VAL A 13 60.47 -55.76 -13.77
CA VAL A 13 61.12 -54.47 -14.07
C VAL A 13 60.40 -53.73 -15.19
N LEU A 14 59.91 -54.42 -16.23
CA LEU A 14 59.13 -53.80 -17.31
C LEU A 14 57.76 -53.32 -16.82
N ALA A 15 57.10 -54.07 -15.93
CA ALA A 15 55.85 -53.67 -15.32
C ALA A 15 56.05 -52.46 -14.41
N ILE A 16 57.09 -52.44 -13.56
CA ILE A 16 57.41 -51.27 -12.71
C ILE A 16 57.85 -50.06 -13.54
N THR A 17 58.57 -50.24 -14.65
CA THR A 17 58.93 -49.11 -15.54
C THR A 17 57.77 -48.66 -16.43
N MET A 18 56.82 -49.52 -16.79
CA MET A 18 55.56 -49.10 -17.42
C MET A 18 54.62 -48.44 -16.41
N PHE A 19 54.57 -48.91 -15.15
CA PHE A 19 53.80 -48.29 -14.07
C PHE A 19 54.39 -46.93 -13.67
N LEU A 20 55.70 -46.85 -13.44
CA LEU A 20 56.41 -45.58 -13.16
C LEU A 20 56.45 -44.66 -14.39
N GLY A 21 56.47 -45.23 -15.60
CA GLY A 21 56.33 -44.51 -16.87
C GLY A 21 54.96 -43.84 -16.97
N TRP A 22 53.90 -44.57 -16.64
CA TRP A 22 52.54 -44.02 -16.59
C TRP A 22 52.37 -42.92 -15.53
N PHE A 23 52.99 -43.07 -14.35
CA PHE A 23 53.02 -42.02 -13.33
C PHE A 23 53.87 -40.81 -13.73
N SER A 24 54.94 -40.99 -14.51
CA SER A 24 55.77 -39.87 -14.99
C SER A 24 55.15 -39.09 -16.16
N THR A 25 54.16 -39.66 -16.85
CA THR A 25 53.38 -38.95 -17.89
C THR A 25 52.14 -38.24 -17.35
N THR A 26 51.86 -38.34 -16.04
CA THR A 26 50.79 -37.61 -15.35
C THR A 26 51.32 -36.68 -14.26
N ALA A 27 52.57 -36.22 -14.35
CA ALA A 27 53.00 -35.04 -13.63
C ALA A 27 52.32 -33.81 -14.27
N GLN A 28 51.04 -33.61 -13.93
CA GLN A 28 50.34 -32.36 -14.21
C GLN A 28 51.08 -31.25 -13.46
N GLU A 29 51.38 -30.14 -14.15
CA GLU A 29 51.93 -28.93 -13.53
C GLU A 29 50.87 -28.38 -12.55
N VAL A 30 50.99 -28.73 -11.26
CA VAL A 30 50.13 -28.23 -10.18
C VAL A 30 50.89 -27.15 -9.44
N TYR A 31 50.69 -25.88 -9.82
CA TYR A 31 51.30 -24.71 -9.19
C TYR A 31 50.41 -24.07 -8.12
N TRP A 32 49.10 -24.39 -8.08
CA TRP A 32 48.19 -24.03 -6.98
C TRP A 32 48.02 -25.20 -6.03
N GLN A 33 48.13 -24.97 -4.72
CA GLN A 33 47.80 -25.95 -3.69
C GLN A 33 46.75 -25.39 -2.75
N TYR A 34 45.61 -26.08 -2.64
CA TYR A 34 44.56 -25.75 -1.69
C TYR A 34 45.04 -25.95 -0.25
N ILE A 35 44.76 -24.98 0.62
CA ILE A 35 45.10 -24.97 2.03
C ILE A 35 43.78 -25.02 2.84
N PRO A 36 43.53 -26.10 3.61
CA PRO A 36 42.36 -26.19 4.47
C PRO A 36 42.33 -25.06 5.52
N GLN A 37 41.17 -24.42 5.64
CA GLN A 37 40.78 -23.28 6.49
C GLN A 37 41.79 -22.84 7.58
N GLN A 38 42.25 -21.58 7.48
CA GLN A 38 42.99 -20.86 8.53
C GLN A 38 42.28 -19.54 8.86
N SER A 39 42.45 -19.01 10.08
CA SER A 39 42.03 -17.65 10.44
C SER A 39 43.03 -16.63 9.90
N VAL A 40 42.93 -16.30 8.61
CA VAL A 40 43.84 -15.39 7.91
C VAL A 40 43.06 -14.20 7.39
N LYS A 41 43.47 -12.99 7.78
CA LYS A 41 42.90 -11.73 7.29
C LYS A 41 43.51 -11.31 5.94
N SER A 42 42.72 -10.70 5.08
CA SER A 42 43.16 -9.99 3.86
C SER A 42 42.51 -8.61 3.80
N THR A 43 43.00 -7.71 2.94
CA THR A 43 42.52 -6.32 2.89
C THR A 43 41.00 -6.24 2.65
N SER A 44 40.47 -7.05 1.73
CA SER A 44 39.01 -7.14 1.47
C SER A 44 38.21 -8.03 2.44
N LEU A 45 38.86 -8.75 3.37
CA LEU A 45 38.20 -9.65 4.35
C LEU A 45 38.54 -9.19 5.78
N ALA A 46 37.74 -8.26 6.30
CA ALA A 46 37.97 -7.64 7.61
C ALA A 46 37.38 -8.43 8.79
N ASN A 47 36.29 -9.19 8.54
CA ASN A 47 35.48 -9.86 9.56
C ASN A 47 35.59 -11.39 9.55
N ASP A 48 35.29 -12.02 10.69
CA ASP A 48 35.47 -13.48 10.91
C ASP A 48 34.50 -14.35 10.10
N ASP A 49 33.38 -13.82 9.62
CA ASP A 49 32.42 -14.55 8.79
C ASP A 49 32.84 -14.57 7.31
N ASP A 50 33.41 -13.48 6.78
CA ASP A 50 34.03 -13.41 5.43
C ASP A 50 35.14 -14.46 5.26
N ILE A 51 35.90 -14.71 6.33
CA ILE A 51 37.00 -15.68 6.34
C ILE A 51 36.49 -17.12 6.27
N LYS A 52 35.23 -17.40 6.64
CA LYS A 52 34.65 -18.75 6.61
C LYS A 52 34.16 -19.17 5.22
N SER A 53 33.78 -18.22 4.36
CA SER A 53 33.31 -18.47 2.99
C SER A 53 34.44 -18.47 1.95
N ALA A 54 35.61 -17.92 2.29
CA ALA A 54 36.77 -17.87 1.41
C ALA A 54 37.59 -19.18 1.35
N ALA A 55 38.27 -19.39 0.22
CA ALA A 55 39.22 -20.49 0.03
C ALA A 55 40.67 -19.99 -0.04
N PHE A 56 41.56 -20.71 0.63
CA PHE A 56 42.98 -20.34 0.76
C PHE A 56 43.86 -21.24 -0.11
N PHE A 57 44.82 -20.64 -0.80
CA PHE A 57 45.73 -21.34 -1.69
C PHE A 57 47.18 -20.86 -1.51
N SER A 58 48.13 -21.76 -1.71
CA SER A 58 49.52 -21.39 -1.96
C SER A 58 49.85 -21.51 -3.44
N LEU A 59 50.71 -20.60 -3.93
CA LEU A 59 51.13 -20.53 -5.34
C LEU A 59 52.64 -20.76 -5.45
N ASP A 60 53.05 -21.70 -6.30
CA ASP A 60 54.42 -21.74 -6.83
C ASP A 60 54.58 -20.63 -7.88
N GLU A 61 54.77 -19.40 -7.39
CA GLU A 61 54.86 -18.19 -8.20
C GLU A 61 55.91 -18.26 -9.31
N PRO A 62 57.16 -18.74 -9.08
CA PRO A 62 58.15 -18.90 -10.14
C PRO A 62 57.66 -19.77 -11.30
N THR A 63 57.05 -20.92 -11.01
CA THR A 63 56.53 -21.83 -12.03
C THR A 63 55.36 -21.20 -12.79
N PHE A 64 54.42 -20.57 -12.06
CA PHE A 64 53.26 -19.93 -12.67
C PHE A 64 53.64 -18.72 -13.53
N LYS A 65 54.49 -17.82 -13.03
CA LYS A 65 54.97 -16.66 -13.79
C LYS A 65 55.77 -17.09 -15.03
N ALA A 66 56.58 -18.15 -14.93
CA ALA A 66 57.29 -18.70 -16.09
C ALA A 66 56.34 -19.27 -17.15
N LEU A 67 55.24 -19.90 -16.74
CA LEU A 67 54.18 -20.35 -17.65
C LEU A 67 53.55 -19.17 -18.40
N LEU A 68 53.24 -18.08 -17.70
CA LEU A 68 52.62 -16.89 -18.28
C LEU A 68 53.49 -16.18 -19.32
N THR A 69 54.82 -16.30 -19.27
CA THR A 69 55.71 -15.75 -20.32
C THR A 69 55.48 -16.37 -21.70
N LYS A 70 54.81 -17.53 -21.79
CA LYS A 70 54.48 -18.21 -23.05
C LYS A 70 53.17 -17.70 -23.67
N VAL A 71 52.35 -16.99 -22.90
CA VAL A 71 51.09 -16.38 -23.37
C VAL A 71 51.44 -15.19 -24.27
N GLY A 72 50.68 -15.00 -25.35
CA GLY A 72 50.72 -13.75 -26.11
C GLY A 72 49.35 -13.36 -26.63
N LYS A 73 49.22 -12.16 -27.21
CA LYS A 73 47.96 -11.59 -27.72
C LYS A 73 47.16 -12.52 -28.64
N GLN A 74 47.85 -13.32 -29.47
CA GLN A 74 47.23 -14.30 -30.40
C GLN A 74 47.65 -15.75 -30.10
N ARG A 75 48.22 -16.01 -28.93
CA ARG A 75 48.75 -17.34 -28.53
C ARG A 75 48.18 -17.71 -27.17
N PRO A 76 46.94 -18.22 -27.11
CA PRO A 76 46.37 -18.69 -25.87
C PRO A 76 47.16 -19.82 -25.24
N ILE A 77 47.13 -19.89 -23.93
CA ILE A 77 47.47 -21.11 -23.18
C ILE A 77 46.36 -21.42 -22.17
N THR A 78 46.26 -22.67 -21.75
CA THR A 78 45.34 -23.07 -20.70
C THR A 78 46.03 -23.01 -19.34
N ILE A 79 45.40 -22.33 -18.38
CA ILE A 79 45.82 -22.30 -16.97
C ILE A 79 44.70 -22.86 -16.08
N ARG A 80 45.09 -23.38 -14.91
CA ARG A 80 44.21 -23.60 -13.75
C ARG A 80 44.17 -22.36 -12.86
N TYR A 81 42.98 -21.94 -12.46
CA TYR A 81 42.71 -20.79 -11.60
C TYR A 81 41.84 -21.22 -10.39
N PRO A 82 42.14 -20.75 -9.16
CA PRO A 82 41.38 -21.05 -7.96
C PRO A 82 40.06 -20.30 -7.87
N LEU A 83 39.00 -21.00 -7.46
CA LEU A 83 37.70 -20.43 -7.18
C LEU A 83 37.41 -20.43 -5.68
N GLN A 84 36.44 -19.60 -5.25
CA GLN A 84 36.07 -19.46 -3.83
C GLN A 84 35.63 -20.77 -3.14
N ASN A 85 35.10 -21.72 -3.91
CA ASN A 85 34.69 -23.03 -3.39
C ASN A 85 35.86 -24.02 -3.15
N GLY A 86 37.10 -23.58 -3.32
CA GLY A 86 38.31 -24.40 -3.15
C GLY A 86 38.70 -25.23 -4.38
N SER A 87 37.92 -25.18 -5.46
CA SER A 87 38.22 -25.90 -6.71
C SER A 87 39.17 -25.12 -7.64
N LEU A 88 39.76 -25.82 -8.61
CA LEU A 88 40.57 -25.23 -9.68
C LEU A 88 39.85 -25.38 -11.02
N LYS A 89 39.45 -24.27 -11.66
CA LYS A 89 38.83 -24.26 -12.99
C LYS A 89 39.86 -23.96 -14.08
N ARG A 90 39.66 -24.49 -15.30
CA ARG A 90 40.57 -24.32 -16.44
C ARG A 90 40.12 -23.16 -17.32
N PHE A 91 41.04 -22.25 -17.63
CA PHE A 91 40.83 -21.08 -18.46
C PHE A 91 41.81 -21.05 -19.62
N ARG A 92 41.30 -20.79 -20.82
CA ARG A 92 42.11 -20.39 -21.97
C ARG A 92 42.35 -18.89 -21.88
N ILE A 93 43.60 -18.48 -21.69
CA ILE A 93 43.99 -17.08 -21.46
C ILE A 93 44.85 -16.52 -22.59
N TRP A 94 44.71 -15.23 -22.88
CA TRP A 94 45.55 -14.43 -23.78
C TRP A 94 45.95 -13.12 -23.12
N GLU A 95 47.05 -12.56 -23.58
CA GLU A 95 47.57 -11.30 -23.05
C GLU A 95 46.75 -10.12 -23.59
N THR A 96 46.20 -9.32 -22.69
CA THR A 96 45.40 -8.10 -22.97
C THR A 96 46.01 -6.95 -22.16
N PRO A 97 47.14 -6.36 -22.65
CA PRO A 97 47.90 -5.40 -21.86
C PRO A 97 47.08 -4.14 -21.58
N VAL A 98 47.03 -3.75 -20.31
CA VAL A 98 46.62 -2.41 -19.88
C VAL A 98 47.73 -1.40 -20.19
N PHE A 99 49.00 -1.81 -20.15
CA PHE A 99 50.11 -0.90 -20.45
C PHE A 99 50.27 -0.72 -21.96
N HIS A 100 50.44 0.53 -22.39
CA HIS A 100 50.97 0.81 -23.72
C HIS A 100 52.31 0.07 -23.94
N GLU A 101 52.62 -0.26 -25.20
CA GLU A 101 53.75 -1.13 -25.55
C GLU A 101 55.10 -0.61 -25.01
N GLU A 102 55.30 0.70 -24.98
CA GLU A 102 56.54 1.32 -24.48
C GLU A 102 56.67 1.21 -22.96
N LEU A 103 55.59 1.42 -22.21
CA LEU A 103 55.58 1.26 -20.76
C LEU A 103 55.79 -0.22 -20.37
N SER A 104 55.15 -1.14 -21.12
CA SER A 104 55.35 -2.58 -20.98
C SER A 104 56.82 -3.01 -21.15
N LYS A 105 57.59 -2.33 -22.01
CA LYS A 105 59.03 -2.60 -22.19
C LYS A 105 59.86 -2.12 -21.00
N LYS A 106 59.48 -1.01 -20.35
CA LYS A 106 60.13 -0.50 -19.13
C LYS A 106 59.84 -1.42 -17.93
N TYR A 107 58.63 -1.96 -17.83
CA TYR A 107 58.16 -2.79 -16.71
C TYR A 107 57.63 -4.17 -17.17
N PRO A 108 58.49 -5.05 -17.72
CA PRO A 108 58.05 -6.28 -18.41
C PRO A 108 57.44 -7.37 -17.50
N PHE A 109 57.51 -7.18 -16.18
CA PHE A 109 56.95 -8.10 -15.19
C PHE A 109 55.53 -7.74 -14.74
N ILE A 110 55.00 -6.60 -15.20
CA ILE A 110 53.61 -6.18 -14.97
C ILE A 110 52.82 -6.49 -16.24
N LYS A 111 51.83 -7.38 -16.13
CA LYS A 111 51.05 -7.87 -17.28
C LYS A 111 49.59 -8.10 -16.88
N SER A 112 48.72 -8.03 -17.86
CA SER A 112 47.31 -8.37 -17.72
C SER A 112 46.84 -9.32 -18.81
N PHE A 113 45.89 -10.16 -18.45
CA PHE A 113 45.37 -11.25 -19.27
C PHE A 113 43.86 -11.32 -19.15
N THR A 114 43.23 -11.74 -20.24
CA THR A 114 41.81 -12.10 -20.29
C THR A 114 41.71 -13.59 -20.58
N GLY A 115 40.71 -14.24 -20.00
CA GLY A 115 40.47 -15.66 -20.19
C GLY A 115 39.01 -16.01 -20.25
N ILE A 116 38.73 -17.13 -20.90
CA ILE A 116 37.43 -17.79 -20.86
C ILE A 116 37.62 -19.23 -20.41
N SER A 117 36.70 -19.73 -19.60
CA SER A 117 36.70 -21.12 -19.18
C SER A 117 36.50 -22.05 -20.38
N GLU A 118 36.98 -23.30 -20.27
CA GLU A 118 36.83 -24.28 -21.35
C GLU A 118 35.37 -24.58 -21.71
N ASP A 119 34.44 -24.36 -20.78
CA ASP A 119 32.98 -24.51 -20.95
C ASP A 119 32.29 -23.21 -21.43
N GLY A 120 33.03 -22.11 -21.59
CA GLY A 120 32.47 -20.83 -22.03
C GLY A 120 31.70 -20.04 -20.96
N THR A 121 31.46 -20.61 -19.79
CA THR A 121 30.51 -20.03 -18.81
C THR A 121 31.12 -18.98 -17.89
N THR A 122 32.43 -18.75 -17.94
CA THR A 122 33.12 -17.89 -16.97
C THR A 122 34.24 -17.11 -17.64
N ARG A 123 34.26 -15.79 -17.42
CA ARG A 123 35.32 -14.90 -17.86
C ARG A 123 36.31 -14.64 -16.72
N LEU A 124 37.57 -14.43 -17.08
CA LEU A 124 38.68 -14.21 -16.14
C LEU A 124 39.48 -12.98 -16.58
N ARG A 125 39.66 -12.03 -15.67
CA ARG A 125 40.73 -11.03 -15.73
C ARG A 125 41.82 -11.38 -14.75
N LEU A 126 43.06 -11.35 -15.20
CA LEU A 126 44.23 -11.69 -14.40
C LEU A 126 45.29 -10.60 -14.52
N SER A 127 45.64 -9.96 -13.41
CA SER A 127 46.75 -9.04 -13.29
C SER A 127 47.93 -9.75 -12.61
N VAL A 128 49.12 -9.66 -13.19
CA VAL A 128 50.34 -10.31 -12.67
C VAL A 128 51.45 -9.28 -12.59
N SER A 129 52.10 -9.20 -11.42
CA SER A 129 53.22 -8.30 -11.17
C SER A 129 54.40 -9.00 -10.49
N HIS A 130 55.47 -8.26 -10.20
CA HIS A 130 56.56 -8.76 -9.37
C HIS A 130 56.13 -9.05 -7.92
N LYS A 131 55.07 -8.40 -7.40
CA LYS A 131 54.56 -8.59 -6.03
C LYS A 131 53.63 -9.80 -5.90
N GLU A 132 52.70 -9.95 -6.84
CA GLU A 132 51.55 -10.85 -6.69
C GLU A 132 50.84 -11.18 -8.00
N VAL A 133 49.78 -11.99 -7.88
CA VAL A 133 48.81 -12.32 -8.92
C VAL A 133 47.42 -11.98 -8.39
N GLN A 134 46.68 -11.13 -9.08
CA GLN A 134 45.31 -10.78 -8.74
C GLN A 134 44.37 -11.18 -9.85
N GLY A 135 43.16 -11.57 -9.49
CA GLY A 135 42.16 -12.00 -10.47
C GLY A 135 40.75 -11.55 -10.11
N MET A 136 39.94 -11.41 -11.16
CA MET A 136 38.49 -11.26 -11.11
C MET A 136 37.91 -12.27 -12.09
N CYS A 137 36.91 -13.01 -11.63
CA CYS A 137 36.32 -14.10 -12.37
C CYS A 137 34.81 -13.93 -12.33
N VAL A 138 34.18 -13.68 -13.48
CA VAL A 138 32.75 -13.43 -13.60
C VAL A 138 32.09 -14.64 -14.23
N ASP A 139 31.18 -15.27 -13.50
CA ASP A 139 30.31 -16.29 -14.07
C ASP A 139 29.28 -15.60 -14.97
N VAL A 140 29.25 -15.94 -16.26
CA VAL A 140 28.40 -15.27 -17.23
C VAL A 140 26.92 -15.55 -16.94
N GLY A 141 26.60 -16.76 -16.46
CA GLY A 141 25.21 -17.17 -16.24
C GLY A 141 24.52 -16.49 -15.06
N SER A 142 25.27 -16.34 -13.96
CA SER A 142 24.78 -15.74 -12.70
C SER A 142 25.26 -14.31 -12.45
N HIS A 143 26.14 -13.79 -13.31
CA HIS A 143 26.83 -12.51 -13.17
C HIS A 143 27.53 -12.32 -11.81
N ARG A 144 27.87 -13.42 -11.12
CA ARG A 144 28.60 -13.37 -9.85
C ARG A 144 30.09 -13.21 -10.11
N ALA A 145 30.67 -12.16 -9.54
CA ALA A 145 32.11 -11.93 -9.53
C ALA A 145 32.77 -12.59 -8.32
N SER A 146 33.87 -13.30 -8.56
CA SER A 146 34.77 -13.83 -7.53
C SER A 146 36.18 -13.28 -7.73
N PHE A 147 36.88 -13.04 -6.63
CA PHE A 147 38.15 -12.34 -6.60
C PHE A 147 39.25 -13.24 -6.05
N LEU A 148 40.49 -12.98 -6.49
CA LEU A 148 41.68 -13.62 -5.97
C LEU A 148 42.71 -12.57 -5.61
N GLU A 149 43.16 -12.60 -4.36
CA GLU A 149 44.09 -11.62 -3.81
C GLU A 149 45.12 -12.27 -2.89
N LYS A 150 46.27 -11.61 -2.69
CA LYS A 150 47.32 -12.10 -1.80
C LYS A 150 47.20 -11.44 -0.43
N SER A 151 47.05 -12.25 0.62
CA SER A 151 47.07 -11.76 2.00
C SER A 151 48.46 -11.20 2.34
N LYS A 152 48.51 -9.92 2.73
CA LYS A 152 49.75 -9.24 3.18
C LYS A 152 50.33 -9.88 4.44
N GLU A 153 49.49 -10.47 5.31
CA GLU A 153 49.93 -11.08 6.57
C GLU A 153 50.52 -12.49 6.39
N SER A 154 49.82 -13.35 5.66
CA SER A 154 50.17 -14.78 5.54
C SER A 154 50.98 -15.12 4.28
N GLY A 155 50.90 -14.28 3.24
CA GLY A 155 51.41 -14.57 1.91
C GLY A 155 50.63 -15.62 1.12
N LEU A 156 49.52 -16.12 1.67
CA LEU A 156 48.57 -17.01 0.98
C LEU A 156 47.69 -16.19 0.03
N TYR A 157 47.20 -16.86 -1.01
CA TYR A 157 46.18 -16.33 -1.90
C TYR A 157 44.81 -16.71 -1.37
N VAL A 158 43.88 -15.75 -1.42
CA VAL A 158 42.52 -15.88 -0.92
C VAL A 158 41.57 -15.70 -2.10
N ALA A 159 40.76 -16.73 -2.36
CA ALA A 159 39.70 -16.70 -3.35
C ALA A 159 38.36 -16.51 -2.62
N TYR A 160 37.61 -15.46 -2.95
CA TYR A 160 36.38 -15.09 -2.25
C TYR A 160 35.37 -14.46 -3.22
N GLU A 161 34.12 -14.35 -2.77
CA GLU A 161 33.12 -13.45 -3.35
C GLU A 161 32.80 -12.36 -2.32
N ARG A 162 32.35 -11.19 -2.77
CA ARG A 162 31.95 -10.10 -1.86
C ARG A 162 30.91 -10.58 -0.86
N ASP A 163 31.15 -10.33 0.43
CA ASP A 163 30.12 -10.57 1.44
C ASP A 163 29.04 -9.47 1.35
N LYS A 164 27.84 -9.88 0.91
CA LYS A 164 26.66 -9.01 0.85
C LYS A 164 25.93 -8.90 2.19
N SER A 165 26.44 -9.49 3.28
CA SER A 165 25.75 -9.58 4.57
C SER A 165 26.22 -8.56 5.62
N VAL A 166 27.36 -7.90 5.43
CA VAL A 166 27.94 -6.99 6.43
C VAL A 166 28.23 -5.61 5.83
N LEU A 167 27.67 -4.57 6.45
CA LEU A 167 28.06 -3.17 6.21
C LEU A 167 29.48 -2.95 6.72
N LYS A 168 30.38 -2.48 5.84
CA LYS A 168 31.72 -2.03 6.23
C LYS A 168 31.64 -0.58 6.74
N ASP A 169 32.24 -0.27 7.89
CA ASP A 169 32.35 1.08 8.44
C ASP A 169 33.34 1.92 7.60
N SER A 170 32.91 2.38 6.41
CA SER A 170 33.70 3.30 5.58
C SER A 170 32.87 3.99 4.50
N PRO A 171 32.12 5.07 4.81
CA PRO A 171 31.31 5.74 3.80
C PRO A 171 32.22 6.48 2.81
N PHE A 172 32.19 6.04 1.55
CA PHE A 172 32.69 6.82 0.42
C PHE A 172 31.80 8.05 0.22
N VAL A 173 32.39 9.20 -0.13
CA VAL A 173 31.60 10.40 -0.46
C VAL A 173 32.05 10.92 -1.83
N CYS A 174 31.23 10.75 -2.86
CA CYS A 174 31.44 11.41 -4.15
C CYS A 174 31.14 12.91 -4.01
N LYS A 175 32.04 13.75 -4.54
CA LYS A 175 31.93 15.23 -4.52
C LYS A 175 31.73 15.81 -5.92
N THR A 176 31.50 14.95 -6.91
CA THR A 176 31.23 15.36 -8.29
C THR A 176 29.95 16.19 -8.33
N THR A 177 29.98 17.34 -8.99
CA THR A 177 28.78 18.14 -9.20
C THR A 177 27.99 17.57 -10.37
N GLU A 178 26.68 17.43 -10.18
CA GLU A 178 25.73 16.94 -11.16
C GLU A 178 25.73 17.74 -12.47
N MET A 179 25.24 17.12 -13.54
CA MET A 179 25.03 17.79 -14.82
C MET A 179 23.62 17.50 -15.30
N ALA A 180 22.72 18.46 -15.05
CA ALA A 180 21.38 18.47 -15.63
C ALA A 180 21.49 18.55 -17.16
N ARG A 181 21.38 17.40 -17.82
CA ARG A 181 21.20 17.30 -19.26
C ARG A 181 19.76 16.89 -19.46
N ALA A 182 18.97 17.72 -20.14
CA ALA A 182 17.61 17.36 -20.52
C ALA A 182 17.68 16.10 -21.39
N THR A 183 17.26 14.98 -20.84
CA THR A 183 17.13 13.72 -21.57
C THR A 183 15.70 13.66 -22.09
N ASP A 184 15.50 14.09 -23.34
CA ASP A 184 14.31 13.67 -24.09
C ASP A 184 14.28 12.14 -24.08
N LEU A 185 13.14 11.52 -23.73
CA LEU A 185 12.90 10.07 -23.75
C LEU A 185 13.56 9.44 -24.98
N PHE A 186 14.70 8.78 -24.78
CA PHE A 186 15.53 8.35 -25.90
C PHE A 186 14.94 7.10 -26.56
N PRO A 187 14.88 7.04 -27.91
CA PRO A 187 14.74 5.76 -28.59
C PRO A 187 15.90 4.85 -28.21
N ALA A 188 15.67 3.54 -28.13
CA ALA A 188 16.69 2.53 -27.79
C ALA A 188 18.04 2.80 -28.50
N VAL A 189 19.03 3.29 -27.74
CA VAL A 189 20.40 3.48 -28.24
C VAL A 189 21.22 2.25 -27.87
N LEU A 190 21.96 1.75 -28.85
CA LEU A 190 22.59 0.42 -28.85
C LEU A 190 24.11 0.54 -28.81
N ILE A 191 24.77 -0.49 -28.27
CA ILE A 191 26.18 -0.78 -28.55
C ILE A 191 26.17 -1.88 -29.60
N ASP A 192 25.87 -1.48 -30.84
CA ASP A 192 25.66 -2.37 -31.98
C ASP A 192 26.60 -2.08 -33.16
N ASP A 193 27.49 -1.09 -33.00
CA ASP A 193 28.38 -0.61 -34.06
C ASP A 193 29.63 -1.49 -34.25
N GLN A 194 29.69 -2.64 -33.57
CA GLN A 194 30.76 -3.63 -33.64
C GLN A 194 32.15 -3.00 -33.46
N THR A 195 32.25 -2.02 -32.54
CA THR A 195 33.48 -1.26 -32.34
C THR A 195 33.89 -1.21 -30.87
N LEU A 196 35.06 -1.79 -30.57
CA LEU A 196 35.75 -1.58 -29.30
C LEU A 196 36.51 -0.25 -29.34
N ARG A 197 36.19 0.63 -28.39
CA ARG A 197 36.82 1.95 -28.25
C ARG A 197 37.92 1.89 -27.21
N LYS A 198 39.16 2.04 -27.66
CA LYS A 198 40.33 2.12 -26.79
C LYS A 198 40.66 3.57 -26.44
N PHE A 199 40.65 3.90 -25.16
CA PHE A 199 41.05 5.21 -24.63
C PHE A 199 42.39 5.12 -23.92
N ARG A 200 43.26 6.10 -24.16
CA ARG A 200 44.53 6.24 -23.44
C ARG A 200 44.28 6.93 -22.10
N ILE A 201 44.50 6.22 -21.01
CA ILE A 201 44.37 6.75 -19.65
C ILE A 201 45.72 7.15 -19.07
N ALA A 202 45.79 8.34 -18.45
CA ALA A 202 46.91 8.77 -17.63
C ALA A 202 46.51 8.75 -16.15
N VAL A 203 47.07 7.82 -15.38
CA VAL A 203 46.80 7.68 -13.95
C VAL A 203 47.98 8.22 -13.15
N SER A 204 47.75 9.35 -12.48
CA SER A 204 48.71 9.89 -11.52
C SER A 204 48.53 9.22 -10.15
N ALA A 205 49.59 9.16 -9.34
CA ALA A 205 49.53 8.60 -7.99
C ALA A 205 50.28 9.48 -6.99
N THR A 206 49.65 9.77 -5.85
CA THR A 206 50.31 10.56 -4.78
C THR A 206 51.42 9.77 -4.10
N GLY A 207 52.29 10.48 -3.37
CA GLY A 207 53.33 9.88 -2.55
C GLY A 207 52.76 8.86 -1.56
N GLU A 208 51.63 9.17 -0.93
CA GLU A 208 50.96 8.31 0.06
C GLU A 208 50.42 7.03 -0.56
N TYR A 209 49.81 7.12 -1.75
CA TYR A 209 49.37 5.94 -2.51
C TYR A 209 50.55 5.04 -2.85
N THR A 210 51.63 5.65 -3.35
CA THR A 210 52.83 4.91 -3.72
C THR A 210 53.50 4.25 -2.50
N GLU A 211 53.60 4.95 -1.37
CA GLU A 211 54.11 4.39 -0.11
C GLU A 211 53.29 3.19 0.37
N HIS A 212 51.96 3.28 0.31
CA HIS A 212 51.08 2.16 0.69
C HIS A 212 51.34 0.90 -0.14
N HIS A 213 51.62 1.07 -1.43
CA HIS A 213 51.88 -0.03 -2.35
C HIS A 213 53.32 -0.57 -2.30
N GLY A 214 54.26 0.08 -1.60
CA GLY A 214 55.64 -0.40 -1.45
C GLY A 214 56.72 0.69 -1.63
N GLY A 215 56.31 1.90 -1.99
CA GLY A 215 57.18 3.09 -2.06
C GLY A 215 57.97 3.23 -3.36
N THR A 216 57.75 2.38 -4.37
CA THR A 216 58.41 2.50 -5.68
C THR A 216 57.41 2.72 -6.80
N VAL A 217 57.87 3.36 -7.88
CA VAL A 217 57.07 3.55 -9.10
C VAL A 217 56.57 2.21 -9.66
N ALA A 218 57.39 1.16 -9.63
CA ALA A 218 56.99 -0.16 -10.11
C ALA A 218 55.86 -0.77 -9.27
N ASP A 219 55.86 -0.54 -7.95
CA ASP A 219 54.83 -1.06 -7.06
C ASP A 219 53.49 -0.36 -7.26
N ALA A 220 53.48 0.98 -7.39
CA ALA A 220 52.27 1.72 -7.70
C ALA A 220 51.72 1.36 -9.09
N LEU A 221 52.58 1.23 -10.11
CA LEU A 221 52.18 0.78 -11.44
C LEU A 221 51.58 -0.64 -11.44
N ALA A 222 52.05 -1.52 -10.55
CA ALA A 222 51.48 -2.86 -10.41
C ALA A 222 50.05 -2.82 -9.85
N ALA A 223 49.78 -1.92 -8.89
CA ALA A 223 48.45 -1.70 -8.33
C ALA A 223 47.51 -1.06 -9.36
N ILE A 224 47.94 0.01 -10.03
CA ILE A 224 47.15 0.65 -11.10
C ILE A 224 46.79 -0.35 -12.21
N ASN A 225 47.74 -1.23 -12.60
CA ASN A 225 47.47 -2.28 -13.57
C ASN A 225 46.36 -3.22 -13.09
N ALA A 226 46.31 -3.58 -11.81
CA ALA A 226 45.28 -4.45 -11.28
C ALA A 226 43.90 -3.78 -11.30
N THR A 227 43.80 -2.54 -10.81
CA THR A 227 42.58 -1.74 -10.84
C THR A 227 42.00 -1.64 -12.24
N LEU A 228 42.80 -1.16 -13.21
CA LEU A 228 42.32 -1.01 -14.59
C LEU A 228 42.03 -2.35 -15.28
N THR A 229 42.69 -3.43 -14.87
CA THR A 229 42.38 -4.79 -15.36
C THR A 229 40.98 -5.24 -14.94
N ARG A 230 40.53 -4.87 -13.73
CA ARG A 230 39.16 -5.14 -13.24
C ARG A 230 38.14 -4.19 -13.85
N VAL A 231 38.42 -2.89 -13.88
CA VAL A 231 37.54 -1.88 -14.51
C VAL A 231 37.25 -2.22 -15.98
N ASN A 232 38.27 -2.66 -16.74
CA ASN A 232 38.07 -3.08 -18.12
C ASN A 232 37.16 -4.30 -18.28
N GLU A 233 36.93 -5.13 -17.24
CA GLU A 233 35.94 -6.22 -17.34
C GLU A 233 34.53 -5.66 -17.53
N VAL A 234 34.16 -4.69 -16.72
CA VAL A 234 32.83 -4.05 -16.76
C VAL A 234 32.73 -3.17 -18.00
N PHE A 235 33.72 -2.30 -18.25
CA PHE A 235 33.68 -1.36 -19.38
C PHE A 235 33.68 -2.06 -20.74
N GLU A 236 34.39 -3.19 -20.89
CA GLU A 236 34.34 -3.94 -22.15
C GLU A 236 33.01 -4.69 -22.31
N THR A 237 32.37 -5.12 -21.22
CA THR A 237 31.09 -5.85 -21.26
C THR A 237 29.91 -4.92 -21.54
N ASP A 238 29.81 -3.81 -20.81
CA ASP A 238 28.63 -2.93 -20.84
C ASP A 238 28.76 -1.77 -21.82
N LEU A 239 29.98 -1.40 -22.23
CA LEU A 239 30.24 -0.14 -22.98
C LEU A 239 31.05 -0.34 -24.27
N ALA A 240 31.59 -1.55 -24.52
CA ALA A 240 32.62 -1.80 -25.53
C ALA A 240 33.81 -0.79 -25.44
N VAL A 241 34.21 -0.44 -24.20
CA VAL A 241 35.30 0.48 -23.92
C VAL A 241 36.45 -0.26 -23.23
N THR A 242 37.69 0.02 -23.64
CA THR A 242 38.90 -0.48 -22.98
C THR A 242 39.87 0.66 -22.67
N LEU A 243 40.46 0.64 -21.48
CA LEU A 243 41.41 1.64 -20.99
C LEU A 243 42.85 1.11 -21.10
N GLU A 244 43.73 1.90 -21.72
CA GLU A 244 45.16 1.61 -21.89
C GLU A 244 46.03 2.73 -21.29
N LEU A 245 46.92 2.41 -20.35
CA LEU A 245 47.84 3.34 -19.72
C LEU A 245 48.85 3.93 -20.71
N VAL A 246 49.03 5.25 -20.67
CA VAL A 246 49.95 6.00 -21.53
C VAL A 246 51.43 5.55 -21.40
N PRO A 247 52.25 5.69 -22.46
CA PRO A 247 53.65 5.24 -22.48
C PRO A 247 54.56 5.84 -21.39
N ASP A 248 54.26 7.05 -20.94
CA ASP A 248 55.04 7.83 -19.98
C ASP A 248 54.37 7.96 -18.61
N ASN A 249 53.43 7.06 -18.28
CA ASN A 249 52.72 7.10 -16.99
C ASN A 249 53.65 6.98 -15.78
N ASP A 250 54.84 6.40 -15.95
CA ASP A 250 55.89 6.32 -14.91
C ASP A 250 56.38 7.71 -14.43
N GLN A 251 56.17 8.78 -15.22
CA GLN A 251 56.60 10.13 -14.89
C GLN A 251 55.66 10.88 -13.92
N ILE A 252 54.44 10.37 -13.72
CA ILE A 252 53.38 10.97 -12.89
C ILE A 252 53.07 10.11 -11.66
N ILE A 253 54.01 9.22 -11.28
CA ILE A 253 53.95 8.44 -10.05
C ILE A 253 54.93 9.05 -9.05
N PHE A 254 54.41 9.65 -7.99
CA PHE A 254 55.23 10.31 -6.98
C PHE A 254 55.51 9.35 -5.82
N THR A 255 56.77 9.27 -5.39
CA THR A 255 57.22 8.34 -4.33
C THR A 255 57.40 8.99 -2.96
N ASP A 256 57.34 10.31 -2.87
CA ASP A 256 57.58 11.08 -1.63
C ASP A 256 56.40 12.04 -1.40
N PRO A 257 55.55 11.78 -0.39
CA PRO A 257 54.40 12.62 -0.02
C PRO A 257 54.74 14.10 0.18
N ALA A 258 55.96 14.42 0.62
CA ALA A 258 56.34 15.80 0.90
C ALA A 258 56.70 16.61 -0.35
N THR A 259 56.88 15.96 -1.51
CA THR A 259 57.36 16.60 -2.74
C THR A 259 56.45 16.43 -3.94
N ASP A 260 55.35 15.71 -3.78
CA ASP A 260 54.35 15.56 -4.82
C ASP A 260 53.56 16.88 -5.03
N PRO A 261 52.81 17.01 -6.14
CA PRO A 261 52.11 18.26 -6.48
C PRO A 261 50.75 18.42 -5.77
N TYR A 262 50.38 17.55 -4.83
CA TYR A 262 49.03 17.44 -4.28
C TYR A 262 48.95 18.01 -2.86
N ASN A 263 48.21 19.10 -2.68
CA ASN A 263 48.07 19.76 -1.36
C ASN A 263 46.64 20.25 -1.04
N GLY A 264 45.64 19.60 -1.63
CA GLY A 264 44.22 19.75 -1.30
C GLY A 264 43.33 20.18 -2.47
N GLY A 265 43.89 20.83 -3.49
CA GLY A 265 43.18 21.22 -4.72
C GLY A 265 43.17 20.12 -5.79
N LEU A 266 42.85 18.87 -5.40
CA LEU A 266 43.18 17.65 -6.15
C LEU A 266 42.77 17.72 -7.62
N ASN A 267 41.50 18.03 -7.95
CA ASN A 267 41.01 18.08 -9.34
C ASN A 267 41.84 19.02 -10.25
N SER A 268 42.10 20.24 -9.77
CA SER A 268 42.91 21.22 -10.54
C SER A 268 44.38 20.84 -10.63
N GLN A 269 44.89 20.18 -9.58
CA GLN A 269 46.30 19.77 -9.46
C GLN A 269 46.61 18.57 -10.33
N VAL A 270 45.73 17.55 -10.36
CA VAL A 270 45.87 16.42 -11.27
C VAL A 270 45.78 16.89 -12.71
N GLN A 271 44.80 17.74 -13.06
CA GLN A 271 44.70 18.30 -14.41
C GLN A 271 46.02 18.99 -14.81
N ASN A 272 46.53 19.91 -14.00
CA ASN A 272 47.78 20.61 -14.30
C ASN A 272 49.00 19.66 -14.38
N THR A 273 49.06 18.67 -13.49
CA THR A 273 50.14 17.67 -13.47
C THR A 273 50.16 16.86 -14.76
N LEU A 274 49.01 16.34 -15.19
CA LEU A 274 48.87 15.57 -16.43
C LEU A 274 49.14 16.43 -17.66
N THR A 275 48.58 17.65 -17.74
CA THR A 275 48.83 18.60 -18.82
C THR A 275 50.31 18.96 -18.95
N THR A 276 51.01 19.14 -17.83
CA THR A 276 52.42 19.57 -17.84
C THR A 276 53.38 18.42 -18.11
N ALA A 277 53.16 17.25 -17.50
CA ALA A 277 54.07 16.11 -17.58
C ALA A 277 53.84 15.25 -18.82
N ILE A 278 52.57 14.93 -19.13
CA ILE A 278 52.19 14.04 -20.23
C ILE A 278 51.82 14.85 -21.49
N GLY A 279 51.11 15.97 -21.33
CA GLY A 279 50.63 16.81 -22.41
C GLY A 279 49.28 16.35 -22.97
N GLU A 280 48.36 17.30 -23.20
CA GLU A 280 46.96 17.03 -23.56
C GLU A 280 46.79 16.06 -24.75
N ALA A 281 47.61 16.16 -25.79
CA ALA A 281 47.46 15.30 -26.97
C ALA A 281 47.79 13.81 -26.70
N ASN A 282 48.44 13.50 -25.58
CA ASN A 282 49.02 12.20 -25.29
C ASN A 282 48.14 11.32 -24.38
N TYR A 283 47.02 11.85 -23.88
CA TYR A 283 46.04 11.11 -23.10
C TYR A 283 44.61 11.55 -23.45
N ASP A 284 43.68 10.63 -23.30
CA ASP A 284 42.28 10.81 -23.64
C ASP A 284 41.41 10.98 -22.39
N VAL A 285 41.82 10.33 -21.29
CA VAL A 285 41.24 10.44 -19.96
C VAL A 285 42.37 10.45 -18.93
N GLY A 286 42.23 11.22 -17.87
CA GLY A 286 43.23 11.37 -16.83
C GLY A 286 42.59 11.32 -15.45
N HIS A 287 43.29 10.68 -14.53
CA HIS A 287 42.75 10.33 -13.22
C HIS A 287 43.86 10.31 -12.16
N LEU A 288 43.52 10.59 -10.90
CA LEU A 288 44.44 10.49 -9.76
C LEU A 288 43.99 9.39 -8.80
N PHE A 289 44.92 8.49 -8.45
CA PHE A 289 44.74 7.60 -7.31
C PHE A 289 45.42 8.18 -6.07
N HIS A 290 44.64 8.36 -5.02
CA HIS A 290 45.06 8.99 -3.79
C HIS A 290 44.81 8.08 -2.59
N LYS A 291 45.67 8.21 -1.57
CA LYS A 291 45.46 7.57 -0.27
C LYS A 291 45.17 8.62 0.78
N ASP A 292 43.89 8.81 1.09
CA ASP A 292 43.38 9.63 2.17
C ASP A 292 41.97 9.13 2.54
N ASN A 293 41.07 9.98 3.03
CA ASN A 293 39.68 9.63 3.29
C ASN A 293 38.97 9.11 2.04
N ASN A 294 38.01 8.22 2.25
CA ASN A 294 37.20 7.63 1.19
C ASN A 294 36.33 8.70 0.53
N ASN A 295 36.68 9.09 -0.70
CA ASN A 295 35.91 10.02 -1.51
C ASN A 295 36.39 9.98 -2.96
N GLY A 296 35.63 10.61 -3.84
CA GLY A 296 35.99 10.75 -5.23
C GLY A 296 35.41 12.04 -5.82
N ASN A 297 35.95 12.44 -6.96
CA ASN A 297 35.43 13.56 -7.73
C ASN A 297 35.93 13.48 -9.18
N ALA A 298 35.02 13.36 -10.14
CA ALA A 298 35.32 13.32 -11.57
C ALA A 298 35.73 14.69 -12.14
N GLY A 299 35.50 15.77 -11.40
CA GLY A 299 35.70 17.17 -11.79
C GLY A 299 34.61 17.68 -12.72
N PHE A 300 34.28 16.90 -13.76
CA PHE A 300 33.16 17.13 -14.66
C PHE A 300 32.57 15.80 -15.12
N ILE A 301 31.25 15.75 -15.24
CA ILE A 301 30.54 14.67 -15.94
C ILE A 301 30.76 14.85 -17.45
N GLY A 302 31.15 13.79 -18.15
CA GLY A 302 31.45 13.84 -19.59
C GLY A 302 32.69 14.69 -19.90
N SER A 303 33.84 14.31 -19.37
CA SER A 303 35.11 15.04 -19.52
C SER A 303 36.12 14.40 -20.48
N VAL A 304 35.95 13.12 -20.82
CA VAL A 304 36.87 12.39 -21.71
C VAL A 304 37.06 13.14 -23.04
N CYS A 305 38.28 13.14 -23.58
CA CYS A 305 38.67 13.89 -24.79
C CYS A 305 38.60 15.44 -24.71
N VAL A 306 38.21 16.05 -23.58
CA VAL A 306 38.11 17.51 -23.45
C VAL A 306 39.34 18.10 -22.76
N ASP A 307 40.19 18.81 -23.50
CA ASP A 307 41.38 19.46 -22.96
C ASP A 307 41.05 20.42 -21.80
N ASN A 308 41.91 20.47 -20.78
CA ASN A 308 41.70 21.17 -19.51
C ASN A 308 40.53 20.66 -18.65
N ARG A 309 39.92 19.52 -18.98
CA ARG A 309 38.89 18.85 -18.15
C ARG A 309 39.15 17.35 -17.98
N LYS A 310 39.56 16.66 -19.05
CA LYS A 310 39.71 15.20 -19.09
C LYS A 310 40.66 14.62 -18.05
N GLY A 311 41.54 15.44 -17.47
CA GLY A 311 42.52 15.04 -16.47
C GLY A 311 42.22 15.52 -15.06
N SER A 312 41.00 15.96 -14.76
CA SER A 312 40.65 16.57 -13.47
C SER A 312 40.03 15.62 -12.44
N ALA A 313 39.99 14.31 -12.68
CA ALA A 313 39.30 13.37 -11.79
C ALA A 313 40.23 12.72 -10.76
N PHE A 314 39.68 12.26 -9.63
CA PHE A 314 40.39 11.45 -8.65
C PHE A 314 39.48 10.48 -7.88
N SER A 315 40.07 9.38 -7.42
CA SER A 315 39.49 8.45 -6.45
C SER A 315 40.46 8.31 -5.27
N SER A 316 39.91 8.35 -4.05
CA SER A 316 40.66 8.31 -2.80
C SER A 316 40.07 7.29 -1.85
N ALA A 317 40.93 6.51 -1.19
CA ALA A 317 40.54 5.59 -0.13
C ALA A 317 41.64 5.42 0.92
N GLN A 318 41.24 5.03 2.13
CA GLN A 318 42.19 4.74 3.21
C GLN A 318 43.03 3.50 2.88
N GLU A 319 42.39 2.52 2.23
CA GLU A 319 42.98 1.30 1.67
C GLU A 319 42.69 1.29 0.16
N PRO A 320 43.50 1.98 -0.68
CA PRO A 320 43.21 2.17 -2.10
C PRO A 320 43.72 0.96 -2.92
N GLU A 321 43.13 -0.19 -2.62
CA GLU A 321 43.36 -1.47 -3.26
C GLU A 321 42.16 -2.39 -3.01
N GLY A 322 41.99 -3.41 -3.85
CA GLY A 322 40.90 -4.37 -3.69
C GLY A 322 39.67 -3.98 -4.49
N ASP A 323 38.72 -4.90 -4.52
CA ASP A 323 37.49 -4.82 -5.30
C ASP A 323 36.63 -3.59 -4.95
N ASP A 324 36.48 -3.23 -3.67
CA ASP A 324 35.74 -2.04 -3.25
C ASP A 324 36.33 -0.77 -3.89
N PHE A 325 37.65 -0.58 -3.83
CA PHE A 325 38.30 0.59 -4.43
C PHE A 325 38.21 0.56 -5.96
N ASP A 326 38.41 -0.60 -6.57
CA ASP A 326 38.51 -0.73 -8.02
C ASP A 326 37.17 -0.51 -8.74
N LEU A 327 36.06 -0.99 -8.17
CA LEU A 327 34.75 -0.96 -8.82
C LEU A 327 33.84 0.11 -8.21
N ASP A 328 33.70 0.15 -6.89
CA ASP A 328 32.75 1.07 -6.24
C ASP A 328 33.26 2.51 -6.28
N TYR A 329 34.59 2.74 -6.33
CA TYR A 329 35.15 4.10 -6.33
C TYR A 329 35.72 4.47 -7.71
N VAL A 330 36.65 3.65 -8.25
CA VAL A 330 37.32 4.01 -9.51
C VAL A 330 36.40 3.85 -10.72
N ALA A 331 35.64 2.76 -10.83
CA ALA A 331 34.71 2.59 -11.96
C ALA A 331 33.55 3.62 -11.89
N HIS A 332 33.09 3.97 -10.69
CA HIS A 332 32.09 5.03 -10.45
C HIS A 332 32.56 6.40 -10.97
N GLU A 333 33.73 6.87 -10.52
CA GLU A 333 34.25 8.17 -10.96
C GLU A 333 34.62 8.18 -12.46
N LEU A 334 35.08 7.05 -12.99
CA LEU A 334 35.24 6.91 -14.44
C LEU A 334 33.88 6.95 -15.16
N GLY A 335 32.82 6.34 -14.61
CA GLY A 335 31.46 6.44 -15.14
C GLY A 335 31.02 7.89 -15.33
N HIS A 336 31.25 8.74 -14.33
CA HIS A 336 31.05 10.19 -14.46
C HIS A 336 31.91 10.82 -15.54
N GLN A 337 33.23 10.53 -15.59
CA GLN A 337 34.09 11.08 -16.65
C GLN A 337 33.58 10.71 -18.05
N PHE A 338 32.96 9.54 -18.19
CA PHE A 338 32.35 9.04 -19.43
C PHE A 338 30.91 9.52 -19.66
N GLY A 339 30.26 10.20 -18.71
CA GLY A 339 29.01 10.93 -18.92
C GLY A 339 27.82 10.49 -18.09
N ALA A 340 27.94 9.48 -17.23
CA ALA A 340 26.84 9.02 -16.39
C ALA A 340 26.56 9.95 -15.19
N ASN A 341 25.29 10.16 -14.88
CA ASN A 341 24.83 10.70 -13.60
C ASN A 341 24.55 9.56 -12.61
N HIS A 342 24.25 9.88 -11.35
CA HIS A 342 23.82 8.87 -10.40
C HIS A 342 22.41 8.38 -10.70
N THR A 343 22.16 7.12 -10.35
CA THR A 343 20.89 6.44 -10.59
C THR A 343 20.08 6.17 -9.33
N TRP A 344 20.68 6.39 -8.15
CA TRP A 344 20.00 6.26 -6.86
C TRP A 344 18.91 7.33 -6.67
N SER A 345 17.97 7.09 -5.75
CA SER A 345 16.76 7.92 -5.57
C SER A 345 16.54 8.42 -4.14
N PHE A 346 17.51 8.35 -3.22
CA PHE A 346 17.28 8.82 -1.84
C PHE A 346 17.16 10.34 -1.69
N GLU A 347 17.63 11.11 -2.66
CA GLU A 347 17.42 12.56 -2.81
C GLU A 347 17.33 12.94 -4.30
N SER A 348 17.02 14.20 -4.61
CA SER A 348 16.94 14.69 -5.99
C SER A 348 18.29 15.28 -6.42
N GLU A 349 18.80 14.89 -7.59
CA GLU A 349 19.91 15.59 -8.28
C GLU A 349 19.42 16.42 -9.48
N GLY A 350 18.11 16.46 -9.73
CA GLY A 350 17.55 17.17 -10.89
C GLY A 350 18.03 16.65 -12.27
N THR A 351 18.57 15.43 -12.36
CA THR A 351 19.09 14.84 -13.61
C THR A 351 18.10 13.93 -14.32
N SER A 352 16.93 13.67 -13.73
CA SER A 352 15.82 12.86 -14.28
C SER A 352 16.13 11.38 -14.52
N VAL A 353 17.18 10.85 -13.90
CA VAL A 353 17.59 9.43 -14.02
C VAL A 353 17.69 8.72 -12.66
N GLN A 354 17.09 9.31 -11.62
CA GLN A 354 16.97 8.70 -10.28
C GLN A 354 15.92 7.58 -10.32
N ALA A 355 16.34 6.36 -10.67
CA ALA A 355 15.44 5.23 -10.92
C ALA A 355 15.80 3.96 -10.13
N GLU A 356 16.78 4.01 -9.22
CA GLU A 356 17.03 2.94 -8.26
C GLU A 356 16.58 3.38 -6.86
N PRO A 357 15.73 2.59 -6.17
CA PRO A 357 15.20 2.98 -4.88
C PRO A 357 16.32 3.23 -3.86
N ALA A 358 16.14 4.26 -3.03
CA ALA A 358 17.04 4.68 -1.97
C ALA A 358 18.50 4.83 -2.45
N SER A 359 19.47 4.12 -1.86
CA SER A 359 20.88 4.23 -2.26
C SER A 359 21.20 3.63 -3.63
N GLY A 360 20.29 2.88 -4.26
CA GLY A 360 20.62 2.04 -5.41
C GLY A 360 21.70 0.99 -5.13
N THR A 361 22.03 0.20 -6.15
CA THR A 361 23.03 -0.88 -6.07
C THR A 361 23.94 -1.04 -7.28
N THR A 362 23.67 -0.40 -8.41
CA THR A 362 24.61 -0.44 -9.56
C THR A 362 25.85 0.41 -9.31
N ILE A 363 26.81 0.40 -10.24
CA ILE A 363 28.07 1.17 -10.13
C ILE A 363 27.83 2.66 -9.88
N MET A 364 26.76 3.26 -10.44
CA MET A 364 26.42 4.67 -10.23
C MET A 364 25.48 4.88 -9.02
N GLY A 365 25.23 3.83 -8.23
CA GLY A 365 24.55 3.87 -6.94
C GLY A 365 25.52 4.17 -5.78
N TYR A 366 24.96 4.33 -4.58
CA TYR A 366 25.64 4.59 -3.32
C TYR A 366 25.41 3.48 -2.27
N ALA A 367 25.33 2.21 -2.71
CA ALA A 367 25.16 1.09 -1.80
C ALA A 367 26.22 1.07 -0.69
N GLY A 368 25.77 0.95 0.57
CA GLY A 368 26.64 0.92 1.75
C GLY A 368 27.03 2.30 2.31
N ILE A 369 26.69 3.39 1.63
CA ILE A 369 27.15 4.74 1.95
C ILE A 369 26.09 5.55 2.73
N VAL A 370 24.81 5.38 2.38
CA VAL A 370 23.73 6.27 2.81
C VAL A 370 23.01 5.69 4.04
N GLU A 371 23.31 6.25 5.22
CA GLU A 371 22.67 5.84 6.47
C GLU A 371 21.14 5.96 6.37
N GLY A 372 20.42 4.93 6.83
CA GLY A 372 18.96 4.84 6.74
C GLY A 372 18.40 4.47 5.35
N ASN A 373 19.19 4.60 4.27
CA ASN A 373 18.74 4.38 2.88
C ASN A 373 19.54 3.30 2.13
N ASN A 374 20.44 2.58 2.80
CA ASN A 374 21.23 1.52 2.16
C ASN A 374 20.36 0.33 1.73
N VAL A 375 20.28 0.09 0.42
CA VAL A 375 19.63 -1.09 -0.18
C VAL A 375 20.45 -2.36 0.04
N ALA A 376 21.75 -2.25 -0.18
CA ALA A 376 22.75 -3.31 -0.01
C ALA A 376 24.01 -2.72 0.64
N PRO A 377 24.91 -3.55 1.21
CA PRO A 377 26.10 -3.04 1.89
C PRO A 377 27.24 -2.60 0.96
N ASN A 378 27.25 -3.04 -0.30
CA ASN A 378 28.25 -2.66 -1.31
C ASN A 378 27.59 -2.72 -2.70
N GLY A 379 28.23 -2.12 -3.71
CA GLY A 379 27.73 -2.10 -5.09
C GLY A 379 27.81 -3.46 -5.80
N ASP A 380 26.97 -3.62 -6.82
CA ASP A 380 27.04 -4.69 -7.81
C ASP A 380 27.78 -4.21 -9.07
N ASP A 381 28.56 -5.10 -9.68
CA ASP A 381 29.58 -4.77 -10.69
C ASP A 381 29.05 -4.61 -12.12
N TYR A 382 27.97 -3.85 -12.30
CA TYR A 382 27.37 -3.53 -13.61
C TYR A 382 26.77 -2.13 -13.65
N PHE A 383 26.57 -1.59 -14.85
CA PHE A 383 25.90 -0.32 -15.05
C PHE A 383 24.38 -0.49 -15.20
N HIS A 384 23.64 0.44 -14.59
CA HIS A 384 22.20 0.61 -14.84
C HIS A 384 21.94 1.02 -16.29
N TYR A 385 20.75 0.71 -16.83
CA TYR A 385 20.28 1.16 -18.14
C TYR A 385 20.62 2.64 -18.43
N TYR A 386 20.24 3.56 -17.53
CA TYR A 386 20.49 4.99 -17.72
C TYR A 386 21.99 5.33 -17.85
N SER A 387 22.85 4.69 -17.06
CA SER A 387 24.29 4.92 -17.13
C SER A 387 24.87 4.47 -18.46
N ILE A 388 24.44 3.31 -18.97
CA ILE A 388 24.84 2.80 -20.29
C ILE A 388 24.42 3.81 -21.37
N VAL A 389 23.15 4.20 -21.40
CA VAL A 389 22.61 5.13 -22.41
C VAL A 389 23.33 6.48 -22.38
N GLN A 390 23.52 7.08 -21.20
CA GLN A 390 24.19 8.38 -21.05
C GLN A 390 25.64 8.33 -21.51
N ILE A 391 26.38 7.26 -21.16
CA ILE A 391 27.76 7.08 -21.60
C ILE A 391 27.84 6.92 -23.12
N ILE A 392 26.96 6.10 -23.72
CA ILE A 392 26.97 5.88 -25.17
C ILE A 392 26.62 7.16 -25.93
N ASP A 393 25.61 7.93 -25.51
CA ASP A 393 25.31 9.23 -26.11
C ASP A 393 26.52 10.17 -26.04
N TYR A 394 27.17 10.26 -24.87
CA TYR A 394 28.36 11.07 -24.74
C TYR A 394 29.50 10.60 -25.67
N LEU A 395 29.72 9.28 -25.77
CA LEU A 395 30.74 8.69 -26.64
C LEU A 395 30.52 8.98 -28.13
N GLN A 396 29.28 9.21 -28.56
CA GLN A 396 28.99 9.64 -29.94
C GLN A 396 29.44 11.09 -30.21
N THR A 397 29.61 11.92 -29.17
CA THR A 397 30.06 13.31 -29.29
C THR A 397 31.58 13.47 -29.37
N VAL A 398 32.34 12.41 -29.05
CA VAL A 398 33.80 12.44 -28.98
C VAL A 398 34.45 11.49 -30.00
N SER A 399 35.71 11.76 -30.37
CA SER A 399 36.42 10.99 -31.41
C SER A 399 37.90 10.70 -31.11
N CYS A 400 38.35 10.94 -29.87
CA CYS A 400 39.77 10.74 -29.53
C CYS A 400 40.16 9.26 -29.33
N ALA A 401 39.18 8.36 -29.16
CA ALA A 401 39.42 6.93 -29.01
C ALA A 401 40.07 6.32 -30.25
N GLN A 402 40.96 5.36 -30.03
CA GLN A 402 41.33 4.43 -31.08
C GLN A 402 40.23 3.38 -31.22
N THR A 403 39.63 3.28 -32.40
CA THR A 403 38.62 2.25 -32.69
C THR A 403 39.25 0.94 -33.16
N VAL A 404 38.72 -0.17 -32.67
CA VAL A 404 39.07 -1.53 -33.08
C VAL A 404 37.78 -2.21 -33.53
N ALA A 405 37.74 -2.62 -34.80
CA ALA A 405 36.60 -3.36 -35.33
C ALA A 405 36.50 -4.73 -34.64
N LEU A 406 35.30 -5.06 -34.17
CA LEU A 406 34.93 -6.35 -33.62
C LEU A 406 34.36 -7.23 -34.73
N THR A 407 34.46 -8.55 -34.53
CA THR A 407 33.73 -9.53 -35.33
C THR A 407 32.44 -9.99 -34.64
N ASN A 408 32.24 -9.54 -33.40
CA ASN A 408 31.10 -9.83 -32.55
C ASN A 408 29.89 -9.07 -33.07
N GLU A 409 28.83 -9.78 -33.43
CA GLU A 409 27.58 -9.21 -33.93
C GLU A 409 26.62 -8.95 -32.75
N PRO A 410 25.83 -7.85 -32.79
CA PRO A 410 24.93 -7.52 -31.70
C PRO A 410 23.74 -8.49 -31.59
N PRO A 411 23.23 -8.74 -30.37
CA PRO A 411 22.02 -9.50 -30.16
C PRO A 411 20.80 -8.80 -30.76
N VAL A 412 19.74 -9.56 -31.06
CA VAL A 412 18.48 -9.05 -31.60
C VAL A 412 17.35 -9.39 -30.65
N VAL A 413 16.61 -8.37 -30.21
CA VAL A 413 15.46 -8.48 -29.30
C VAL A 413 14.16 -8.36 -30.09
N SER A 414 13.20 -9.23 -29.80
CA SER A 414 11.84 -9.13 -30.34
C SER A 414 11.13 -7.91 -29.74
N PRO A 415 10.26 -7.19 -30.48
CA PRO A 415 9.51 -6.06 -29.92
C PRO A 415 8.78 -6.45 -28.64
N LEU A 416 8.82 -5.57 -27.64
CA LEU A 416 8.06 -5.72 -26.41
C LEU A 416 6.68 -5.07 -26.56
N GLU A 417 5.70 -5.62 -25.86
CA GLU A 417 4.32 -5.11 -25.81
C GLU A 417 4.11 -4.34 -24.50
N ASP A 418 3.17 -3.39 -24.50
CA ASP A 418 2.71 -2.72 -23.29
C ASP A 418 1.55 -3.52 -22.68
N TYR A 419 1.43 -3.50 -21.35
CA TYR A 419 0.45 -4.30 -20.62
C TYR A 419 -0.41 -3.46 -19.69
N VAL A 420 -1.68 -3.81 -19.57
CA VAL A 420 -2.58 -3.30 -18.53
C VAL A 420 -2.83 -4.42 -17.52
N ILE A 421 -2.54 -4.16 -16.24
CA ILE A 421 -2.60 -5.16 -15.18
C ILE A 421 -3.46 -4.69 -14.00
N PRO A 422 -4.05 -5.63 -13.22
CA PRO A 422 -4.80 -5.27 -12.01
C PRO A 422 -3.85 -4.76 -10.92
N LYS A 423 -4.33 -3.82 -10.08
CA LYS A 423 -3.56 -3.38 -8.91
C LYS A 423 -3.31 -4.52 -7.92
N SER A 424 -2.30 -4.32 -7.07
CA SER A 424 -1.97 -5.23 -5.96
C SER A 424 -1.70 -6.67 -6.40
N THR A 425 -1.23 -6.87 -7.64
CA THR A 425 -1.06 -8.19 -8.27
C THR A 425 0.37 -8.34 -8.80
N ALA A 426 0.95 -9.54 -8.62
CA ALA A 426 2.29 -9.85 -9.13
C ALA A 426 2.27 -10.03 -10.65
N PHE A 427 3.38 -9.73 -11.30
CA PHE A 427 3.53 -9.91 -12.75
C PHE A 427 4.93 -10.39 -13.14
N VAL A 428 5.07 -10.92 -14.35
CA VAL A 428 6.34 -11.43 -14.90
C VAL A 428 6.58 -10.84 -16.29
N LEU A 429 7.73 -10.18 -16.47
CA LEU A 429 8.17 -9.73 -17.79
C LEU A 429 9.08 -10.78 -18.41
N SER A 430 8.94 -10.99 -19.72
CA SER A 430 9.74 -11.95 -20.49
C SER A 430 10.17 -11.33 -21.81
N ALA A 431 11.38 -11.66 -22.26
CA ALA A 431 11.90 -11.24 -23.54
C ALA A 431 12.35 -12.43 -24.38
N ASN A 432 12.31 -12.26 -25.69
CA ASN A 432 12.92 -13.21 -26.62
C ASN A 432 14.03 -12.51 -27.40
N ALA A 433 15.28 -12.96 -27.18
CA ALA A 433 16.45 -12.46 -27.87
C ALA A 433 17.25 -13.60 -28.51
N THR A 434 17.88 -13.29 -29.64
CA THR A 434 18.76 -14.22 -30.36
C THR A 434 20.05 -13.54 -30.72
N ASP A 435 21.14 -14.31 -30.77
CA ASP A 435 22.45 -13.82 -31.18
C ASP A 435 22.94 -14.51 -32.46
N PRO A 436 23.46 -13.77 -33.47
CA PRO A 436 24.13 -14.38 -34.61
C PRO A 436 25.36 -15.23 -34.22
N ASP A 437 26.06 -14.86 -33.15
CA ASP A 437 27.23 -15.54 -32.62
C ASP A 437 26.83 -16.68 -31.65
N LEU A 438 26.65 -17.88 -32.20
CA LEU A 438 26.19 -19.09 -31.47
C LEU A 438 27.04 -19.51 -30.25
N GLY A 439 28.20 -18.89 -30.02
CA GLY A 439 29.07 -19.17 -28.88
C GLY A 439 28.79 -18.28 -27.66
N ASP A 440 28.00 -17.23 -27.84
CA ASP A 440 27.76 -16.19 -26.85
C ASP A 440 26.61 -16.57 -25.92
N VAL A 441 26.69 -16.08 -24.68
CA VAL A 441 25.74 -16.39 -23.62
C VAL A 441 25.01 -15.10 -23.30
N LEU A 442 23.77 -15.00 -23.76
CA LEU A 442 22.95 -13.83 -23.51
C LEU A 442 22.58 -13.72 -22.03
N THR A 443 22.69 -12.51 -21.49
CA THR A 443 22.15 -12.17 -20.17
C THR A 443 21.21 -10.99 -20.25
N TYR A 444 20.17 -11.02 -19.42
CA TYR A 444 19.05 -10.09 -19.41
C TYR A 444 19.02 -9.33 -18.09
N THR A 445 18.75 -8.04 -18.16
CA THR A 445 18.50 -7.17 -17.01
C THR A 445 17.22 -6.40 -17.27
N TRP A 446 16.20 -6.63 -16.46
CA TRP A 446 14.97 -5.85 -16.45
C TRP A 446 15.05 -4.81 -15.35
N GLU A 447 14.88 -3.53 -15.65
CA GLU A 447 15.01 -2.42 -14.70
C GLU A 447 13.78 -1.52 -14.79
N GLN A 448 13.22 -1.12 -13.64
CA GLN A 448 12.25 -0.04 -13.63
C GLN A 448 13.01 1.28 -13.85
N ILE A 449 12.51 2.13 -14.74
CA ILE A 449 13.19 3.36 -15.17
C ILE A 449 12.42 4.63 -14.80
N ASP A 450 11.38 4.51 -13.96
CA ASP A 450 10.63 5.65 -13.44
C ASP A 450 11.52 6.53 -12.55
N ASN A 451 11.68 7.79 -12.97
CA ASN A 451 12.41 8.78 -12.19
C ASN A 451 11.62 9.24 -10.96
N GLY A 452 12.27 9.39 -9.82
CA GLY A 452 11.68 10.00 -8.63
C GLY A 452 12.52 9.83 -7.38
N VAL A 453 12.16 10.54 -6.31
CA VAL A 453 12.80 10.43 -4.99
C VAL A 453 12.07 9.38 -4.15
N VAL A 454 12.76 8.26 -3.89
CA VAL A 454 12.25 7.11 -3.13
C VAL A 454 13.25 6.77 -2.03
N THR A 455 12.99 7.22 -0.81
CA THR A 455 13.76 6.86 0.38
C THR A 455 13.25 5.55 0.97
N ALA A 456 13.94 5.00 1.97
CA ALA A 456 13.39 3.89 2.75
C ALA A 456 12.01 4.24 3.32
N GLU A 457 11.83 5.46 3.85
CA GLU A 457 10.58 5.90 4.48
C GLU A 457 9.43 6.07 3.48
N THR A 458 9.72 6.50 2.24
CA THR A 458 8.68 6.70 1.20
C THR A 458 8.46 5.48 0.32
N PHE A 459 9.34 4.47 0.37
CA PHE A 459 9.17 3.23 -0.38
C PHE A 459 7.91 2.48 0.09
N GLY A 460 6.99 2.22 -0.84
CA GLY A 460 5.73 1.56 -0.52
C GLY A 460 4.83 1.34 -1.75
N PRO A 461 3.76 0.53 -1.60
CA PRO A 461 2.83 0.24 -2.70
C PRO A 461 1.96 1.43 -3.12
N GLU A 462 1.84 2.44 -2.25
CA GLU A 462 1.13 3.70 -2.50
C GLU A 462 2.04 4.78 -3.13
N ASN A 463 3.29 4.43 -3.43
CA ASN A 463 4.24 5.37 -4.01
C ASN A 463 3.80 5.77 -5.43
N ALA A 464 3.65 7.08 -5.66
CA ALA A 464 3.13 7.65 -6.90
C ALA A 464 4.21 8.05 -7.92
N SER A 465 5.49 8.06 -7.52
CA SER A 465 6.61 8.40 -8.41
C SER A 465 7.83 7.53 -8.13
N GLY A 466 8.81 7.48 -9.03
CA GLY A 466 10.04 6.70 -8.85
C GLY A 466 9.84 5.18 -8.84
N ALA A 467 10.92 4.48 -8.50
CA ALA A 467 11.01 3.02 -8.61
C ALA A 467 10.44 2.25 -7.40
N ASN A 468 9.59 1.27 -7.71
CA ASN A 468 9.08 0.24 -6.80
C ASN A 468 9.90 -1.05 -6.83
N PHE A 469 10.82 -1.21 -7.79
CA PHE A 469 11.63 -2.41 -7.94
C PHE A 469 13.10 -2.04 -8.09
N ARG A 470 13.95 -2.56 -7.19
CA ARG A 470 15.40 -2.41 -7.31
C ARG A 470 15.95 -3.02 -8.60
N SER A 471 17.11 -2.53 -9.06
CA SER A 471 17.88 -3.25 -10.07
C SER A 471 18.52 -4.52 -9.48
N LEU A 472 18.68 -5.53 -10.33
CA LEU A 472 19.28 -6.83 -10.00
C LEU A 472 20.33 -7.22 -11.07
N PRO A 473 21.41 -7.90 -10.68
CA PRO A 473 22.45 -8.33 -11.61
C PRO A 473 21.91 -9.10 -12.82
N PRO A 474 22.54 -8.97 -14.00
CA PRO A 474 22.18 -9.73 -15.20
C PRO A 474 22.05 -11.24 -14.96
N THR A 475 21.06 -11.89 -15.58
CA THR A 475 20.90 -13.35 -15.50
C THR A 475 20.68 -13.97 -16.87
N THR A 476 20.85 -15.29 -16.99
CA THR A 476 20.52 -16.03 -18.22
C THR A 476 19.02 -16.30 -18.38
N ASP A 477 18.22 -16.00 -17.37
CA ASP A 477 16.77 -16.14 -17.44
C ASP A 477 16.18 -14.91 -18.14
N PRO A 478 15.50 -15.07 -19.29
CA PRO A 478 14.83 -13.95 -19.95
C PRO A 478 13.62 -13.43 -19.15
N GLN A 479 13.17 -14.18 -18.13
CA GLN A 479 12.04 -13.83 -17.28
C GLN A 479 12.48 -13.16 -15.97
N ARG A 480 11.78 -12.09 -15.59
CA ARG A 480 11.87 -11.50 -14.24
C ARG A 480 10.48 -11.36 -13.63
N TYR A 481 10.32 -11.89 -12.43
CA TYR A 481 9.12 -11.76 -11.60
C TYR A 481 9.17 -10.47 -10.76
N PHE A 482 8.03 -9.82 -10.61
CA PHE A 482 7.85 -8.57 -9.88
C PHE A 482 6.70 -8.69 -8.85
N PRO A 483 7.01 -8.74 -7.54
CA PRO A 483 8.33 -8.94 -6.93
C PRO A 483 8.95 -10.28 -7.32
N ARG A 484 10.23 -10.50 -6.97
CA ARG A 484 10.91 -11.79 -7.21
C ARG A 484 10.07 -12.95 -6.69
N LEU A 485 10.05 -14.07 -7.42
CA LEU A 485 9.15 -15.20 -7.17
C LEU A 485 9.19 -15.71 -5.71
N SER A 486 10.36 -15.68 -5.08
CA SER A 486 10.50 -16.07 -3.67
C SER A 486 9.73 -15.19 -2.67
N GLN A 487 9.44 -13.93 -3.00
CA GLN A 487 8.55 -13.07 -2.22
C GLN A 487 7.08 -13.38 -2.52
N VAL A 488 6.74 -13.59 -3.78
CA VAL A 488 5.37 -13.92 -4.21
C VAL A 488 4.87 -15.20 -3.54
N VAL A 489 5.68 -16.25 -3.54
CA VAL A 489 5.36 -17.55 -2.91
C VAL A 489 5.19 -17.44 -1.40
N GLN A 490 5.82 -16.45 -0.76
CA GLN A 490 5.66 -16.16 0.67
C GLN A 490 4.45 -15.26 0.97
N GLY A 491 3.75 -14.77 -0.07
CA GLY A 491 2.66 -13.79 0.05
C GLY A 491 3.15 -12.36 0.31
N ASN A 492 4.45 -12.08 0.18
CA ASN A 492 5.04 -10.76 0.43
C ASN A 492 5.03 -9.90 -0.85
N LEU A 493 3.84 -9.55 -1.34
CA LEU A 493 3.70 -8.73 -2.56
C LEU A 493 4.05 -7.26 -2.36
N THR A 494 3.84 -6.76 -1.14
CA THR A 494 4.07 -5.36 -0.79
C THR A 494 5.15 -5.23 0.27
N GLN A 495 5.92 -4.14 0.20
CA GLN A 495 6.93 -3.81 1.19
C GLN A 495 6.93 -2.31 1.48
N THR A 496 7.10 -1.93 2.74
CA THR A 496 7.19 -0.54 3.20
C THR A 496 8.34 -0.41 4.19
N ASN A 497 9.06 0.71 4.18
CA ASN A 497 10.22 0.93 5.07
C ASN A 497 11.22 -0.26 5.11
N PRO A 498 11.73 -0.70 3.95
CA PRO A 498 12.63 -1.84 3.86
C PRO A 498 13.96 -1.58 4.57
N THR A 499 14.49 -2.62 5.21
CA THR A 499 15.85 -2.60 5.76
C THR A 499 16.88 -2.97 4.69
N ILE A 500 18.16 -2.76 4.99
CA ILE A 500 19.24 -3.28 4.16
C ILE A 500 19.07 -4.77 3.87
N ASN A 501 19.36 -5.19 2.63
CA ASN A 501 19.21 -6.55 2.12
C ASN A 501 17.77 -7.11 2.12
N ALA A 502 16.76 -6.29 2.39
CA ALA A 502 15.38 -6.63 2.07
C ALA A 502 15.20 -6.77 0.54
N ALA A 503 14.01 -7.16 0.11
CA ALA A 503 13.72 -7.31 -1.32
C ALA A 503 13.84 -5.98 -2.08
N TRP A 504 13.38 -4.87 -1.48
CA TRP A 504 13.22 -3.56 -2.14
C TRP A 504 12.41 -3.69 -3.44
N GLU A 505 11.31 -4.43 -3.34
CA GLU A 505 10.38 -4.72 -4.44
C GLU A 505 8.96 -4.69 -3.87
N THR A 506 8.04 -3.96 -4.51
CA THR A 506 6.62 -3.88 -4.09
C THR A 506 5.72 -3.73 -5.32
N VAL A 507 4.58 -4.43 -5.34
CA VAL A 507 3.50 -4.12 -6.30
C VAL A 507 2.89 -2.76 -5.99
N SER A 508 2.22 -2.14 -6.95
CA SER A 508 1.48 -0.89 -6.72
C SER A 508 0.02 -1.16 -6.34
N ASN A 509 -0.48 -0.43 -5.34
CA ASN A 509 -1.89 -0.44 -4.92
C ASN A 509 -2.70 0.72 -5.52
N ILE A 510 -2.02 1.64 -6.20
CA ILE A 510 -2.63 2.77 -6.90
C ILE A 510 -2.47 2.59 -8.40
N GLN A 511 -3.30 3.32 -9.14
CA GLN A 511 -3.17 3.39 -10.59
C GLN A 511 -1.98 4.28 -10.96
N ARG A 512 -1.08 3.73 -11.78
CA ARG A 512 0.07 4.42 -12.35
C ARG A 512 0.71 3.60 -13.46
N ASP A 513 1.49 4.29 -14.28
CA ASP A 513 2.36 3.65 -15.25
C ASP A 513 3.69 3.27 -14.57
N LEU A 514 4.18 2.08 -14.90
CA LEU A 514 5.49 1.58 -14.50
C LEU A 514 6.31 1.35 -15.77
N ASN A 515 7.37 2.11 -15.94
CA ASN A 515 8.21 2.07 -17.12
C ASN A 515 9.36 1.08 -16.88
N PHE A 516 9.52 0.10 -17.77
CA PHE A 516 10.60 -0.89 -17.68
C PHE A 516 11.52 -0.84 -18.90
N ALA A 517 12.82 -0.93 -18.65
CA ALA A 517 13.83 -1.17 -19.66
C ALA A 517 14.39 -2.60 -19.54
N LEU A 518 14.61 -3.21 -20.69
CA LEU A 518 15.39 -4.44 -20.85
C LEU A 518 16.76 -4.08 -21.41
N THR A 519 17.81 -4.61 -20.79
CA THR A 519 19.18 -4.61 -21.32
C THR A 519 19.61 -6.05 -21.60
N VAL A 520 19.96 -6.36 -22.85
CA VAL A 520 20.48 -7.68 -23.27
C VAL A 520 21.95 -7.54 -23.64
N ARG A 521 22.80 -8.33 -22.98
CA ARG A 521 24.25 -8.37 -23.20
C ARG A 521 24.62 -9.71 -23.83
N ASP A 522 25.42 -9.67 -24.90
CA ASP A 522 25.95 -10.88 -25.54
C ASP A 522 27.07 -11.57 -24.75
N ASN A 523 27.73 -10.80 -23.88
CA ASN A 523 28.91 -11.23 -23.13
C ASN A 523 30.10 -11.63 -24.03
N GLY A 524 30.15 -11.10 -25.25
CA GLY A 524 31.09 -11.44 -26.30
C GLY A 524 32.55 -11.14 -25.95
N THR A 525 33.46 -12.03 -26.35
CA THR A 525 34.88 -11.91 -25.98
C THR A 525 35.60 -10.83 -26.79
N GLY A 526 36.28 -9.91 -26.09
CA GLY A 526 37.05 -8.82 -26.72
C GLY A 526 36.28 -7.51 -26.89
N GLY A 527 35.04 -7.45 -26.37
CA GLY A 527 34.16 -6.27 -26.36
C GLY A 527 32.73 -6.74 -26.59
N GLY A 528 31.86 -6.58 -25.60
CA GLY A 528 30.46 -6.97 -25.69
C GLY A 528 29.66 -6.03 -26.57
N GLN A 529 28.55 -6.52 -27.11
CA GLN A 529 27.48 -5.72 -27.70
C GLN A 529 26.26 -5.77 -26.79
N VAL A 530 25.56 -4.64 -26.73
CA VAL A 530 24.44 -4.44 -25.80
C VAL A 530 23.29 -3.82 -26.56
N VAL A 531 22.11 -4.42 -26.41
CA VAL A 531 20.87 -3.90 -26.98
C VAL A 531 19.84 -3.68 -25.90
N THR A 532 18.96 -2.70 -26.12
CA THR A 532 17.94 -2.30 -25.16
C THR A 532 16.55 -2.27 -25.80
N ALA A 533 15.53 -2.46 -24.98
CA ALA A 533 14.12 -2.30 -25.34
C ALA A 533 13.35 -1.80 -24.11
N SER A 534 12.15 -1.26 -24.30
CA SER A 534 11.31 -0.78 -23.20
C SER A 534 9.85 -1.21 -23.37
N THR A 535 9.12 -1.24 -22.26
CA THR A 535 7.69 -1.56 -22.17
C THR A 535 7.07 -0.78 -21.01
N VAL A 536 5.79 -0.45 -21.14
CA VAL A 536 4.99 0.16 -20.08
C VAL A 536 4.03 -0.87 -19.48
N VAL A 537 4.02 -0.96 -18.16
CA VAL A 537 3.04 -1.72 -17.39
C VAL A 537 2.11 -0.74 -16.69
N GLN A 538 0.87 -0.64 -17.18
CA GLN A 538 -0.18 0.22 -16.64
C GLN A 538 -0.93 -0.52 -15.54
N VAL A 539 -0.83 -0.06 -14.30
CA VAL A 539 -1.61 -0.58 -13.17
C VAL A 539 -2.91 0.19 -13.09
N ILE A 540 -4.07 -0.49 -13.04
CA ILE A 540 -5.38 0.19 -12.97
C ILE A 540 -6.12 -0.05 -11.66
N ASN A 541 -6.94 0.93 -11.26
CA ASN A 541 -7.78 0.83 -10.06
C ASN A 541 -9.06 0.00 -10.26
N ALA A 542 -9.53 -0.14 -11.52
CA ALA A 542 -10.79 -0.80 -11.86
C ALA A 542 -10.77 -2.33 -11.70
N ALA A 543 -9.60 -2.93 -11.50
CA ALA A 543 -9.41 -4.38 -11.37
C ALA A 543 -8.35 -4.73 -10.31
N GLY A 544 -8.47 -5.91 -9.72
CA GLY A 544 -7.55 -6.43 -8.72
C GLY A 544 -8.03 -6.35 -7.27
N PRO A 545 -7.35 -7.05 -6.34
CA PRO A 545 -6.24 -7.97 -6.58
C PRO A 545 -6.70 -9.30 -7.19
N PHE A 546 -5.91 -9.83 -8.13
CA PHE A 546 -6.08 -11.18 -8.66
C PHE A 546 -5.42 -12.19 -7.71
N LEU A 547 -6.17 -13.20 -7.24
CA LEU A 547 -5.76 -14.07 -6.12
C LEU A 547 -6.20 -15.52 -6.31
N VAL A 548 -5.31 -16.49 -6.04
CA VAL A 548 -5.69 -17.90 -5.90
C VAL A 548 -6.34 -18.14 -4.53
N THR A 549 -7.53 -18.69 -4.51
CA THR A 549 -8.36 -18.86 -3.30
C THR A 549 -8.42 -20.29 -2.78
N SER A 550 -7.92 -21.28 -3.53
CA SER A 550 -7.87 -22.70 -3.17
C SER A 550 -6.46 -23.20 -2.77
N GLN A 551 -6.38 -24.42 -2.23
CA GLN A 551 -5.14 -25.09 -1.78
C GLN A 551 -4.30 -24.26 -0.78
N ASN A 552 -4.99 -23.62 0.17
CA ASN A 552 -4.38 -22.66 1.10
C ASN A 552 -4.22 -23.22 2.53
N SER A 553 -4.38 -24.54 2.75
CA SER A 553 -4.46 -25.10 4.12
C SER A 553 -3.70 -26.41 4.39
N GLY A 554 -2.72 -26.79 3.57
CA GLY A 554 -1.93 -28.01 3.84
C GLY A 554 -2.63 -29.29 3.42
N GLU A 555 -3.47 -29.22 2.38
CA GLU A 555 -4.27 -30.33 1.90
C GLU A 555 -3.39 -31.49 1.42
N THR A 556 -3.95 -32.70 1.39
CA THR A 556 -3.28 -33.90 0.89
C THR A 556 -4.11 -34.53 -0.19
N TYR A 557 -3.54 -34.65 -1.39
CA TYR A 557 -4.17 -35.23 -2.56
C TYR A 557 -3.39 -36.46 -3.01
N SER A 558 -4.07 -37.42 -3.62
CA SER A 558 -3.40 -38.53 -4.29
C SER A 558 -3.04 -38.13 -5.72
N ALA A 559 -1.87 -38.52 -6.20
CA ALA A 559 -1.49 -38.36 -7.61
C ALA A 559 -2.56 -38.96 -8.55
N GLY A 560 -2.84 -38.29 -9.66
CA GLY A 560 -3.90 -38.67 -10.62
C GLY A 560 -5.32 -38.37 -10.16
N SER A 561 -5.50 -37.62 -9.07
CA SER A 561 -6.81 -37.10 -8.67
C SER A 561 -7.10 -35.76 -9.33
N VAL A 562 -8.38 -35.52 -9.64
CA VAL A 562 -8.88 -34.24 -10.14
C VAL A 562 -9.15 -33.33 -8.94
N GLN A 563 -8.64 -32.09 -9.00
CA GLN A 563 -8.84 -31.06 -7.99
C GLN A 563 -9.43 -29.79 -8.60
N THR A 564 -10.28 -29.11 -7.84
CA THR A 564 -10.77 -27.79 -8.22
C THR A 564 -9.78 -26.73 -7.75
N VAL A 565 -9.32 -25.90 -8.68
CA VAL A 565 -8.55 -24.67 -8.43
C VAL A 565 -9.49 -23.50 -8.58
N THR A 566 -9.54 -22.62 -7.59
CA THR A 566 -10.38 -21.40 -7.63
C THR A 566 -9.54 -20.15 -7.46
N TRP A 567 -9.94 -19.07 -8.12
CA TRP A 567 -9.29 -17.75 -8.01
C TRP A 567 -10.33 -16.63 -8.04
N ASN A 568 -9.94 -15.45 -7.59
CA ASN A 568 -10.71 -14.22 -7.74
C ASN A 568 -10.36 -13.58 -9.09
N VAL A 569 -11.30 -13.59 -10.04
CA VAL A 569 -11.15 -12.95 -11.35
C VAL A 569 -10.89 -11.45 -11.22
N ALA A 570 -11.50 -10.78 -10.23
CA ALA A 570 -11.22 -9.38 -9.90
C ALA A 570 -11.29 -8.40 -11.09
N ASN A 571 -12.26 -8.58 -11.98
CA ASN A 571 -12.48 -7.79 -13.22
C ASN A 571 -11.35 -7.84 -14.24
N THR A 572 -10.40 -8.79 -14.15
CA THR A 572 -9.32 -8.91 -15.14
C THR A 572 -9.82 -9.39 -16.50
N ASP A 573 -10.97 -10.04 -16.54
CA ASP A 573 -11.67 -10.50 -17.73
C ASP A 573 -12.58 -9.43 -18.39
N ILE A 574 -12.41 -8.17 -17.99
CA ILE A 574 -13.14 -7.01 -18.53
C ILE A 574 -12.12 -5.99 -19.03
N ALA A 575 -12.43 -5.31 -20.13
CA ALA A 575 -11.63 -4.19 -20.63
C ALA A 575 -11.39 -3.13 -19.53
N PRO A 576 -10.18 -2.55 -19.44
CA PRO A 576 -9.11 -2.60 -20.44
C PRO A 576 -8.11 -3.78 -20.30
N ILE A 577 -8.23 -4.64 -19.28
CA ILE A 577 -7.31 -5.80 -19.12
C ILE A 577 -7.69 -6.93 -20.09
N ASN A 578 -8.98 -7.30 -20.10
CA ASN A 578 -9.57 -8.24 -21.06
C ASN A 578 -8.89 -9.62 -21.18
N THR A 579 -8.37 -10.16 -20.08
CA THR A 579 -7.82 -11.52 -20.05
C THR A 579 -8.95 -12.54 -20.00
N GLU A 580 -9.21 -13.20 -21.13
CA GLU A 580 -10.30 -14.17 -21.27
C GLU A 580 -9.92 -15.56 -20.74
N THR A 581 -8.63 -15.92 -20.78
CA THR A 581 -8.14 -17.23 -20.34
C THR A 581 -6.91 -17.15 -19.41
N VAL A 582 -6.70 -18.22 -18.64
CA VAL A 582 -5.59 -18.42 -17.73
C VAL A 582 -4.98 -19.81 -17.90
N ASP A 583 -3.68 -19.89 -17.63
CA ASP A 583 -2.91 -21.13 -17.54
C ASP A 583 -2.65 -21.47 -16.07
N ILE A 584 -2.65 -22.77 -15.75
CA ILE A 584 -2.42 -23.26 -14.40
C ILE A 584 -1.15 -24.10 -14.36
N PHE A 585 -0.21 -23.70 -13.48
CA PHE A 585 1.06 -24.36 -13.29
C PHE A 585 1.20 -24.96 -11.89
N LEU A 586 1.85 -26.11 -11.81
CA LEU A 586 2.22 -26.81 -10.59
C LEU A 586 3.72 -26.67 -10.32
N SER A 587 4.04 -26.33 -9.08
CA SER A 587 5.36 -26.49 -8.49
C SER A 587 5.38 -27.70 -7.57
N VAL A 588 6.49 -28.44 -7.60
CA VAL A 588 6.77 -29.56 -6.68
C VAL A 588 7.94 -29.28 -5.74
N ASP A 589 8.52 -28.08 -5.81
CA ASP A 589 9.72 -27.66 -5.09
C ASP A 589 9.47 -26.49 -4.12
N GLY A 590 8.22 -26.28 -3.70
CA GLY A 590 7.83 -25.23 -2.77
C GLY A 590 7.68 -23.85 -3.43
N GLY A 591 7.49 -23.79 -4.76
CA GLY A 591 7.38 -22.55 -5.52
C GLY A 591 8.73 -21.94 -5.93
N ASN A 592 9.83 -22.69 -5.85
CA ASN A 592 11.11 -22.21 -6.40
C ASN A 592 11.06 -22.14 -7.93
N SER A 593 10.29 -23.03 -8.56
CA SER A 593 9.97 -23.01 -9.99
C SER A 593 8.56 -23.57 -10.26
N PHE A 594 7.98 -23.22 -11.41
CA PHE A 594 6.65 -23.70 -11.86
C PHE A 594 6.75 -24.37 -13.26
N PRO A 595 7.47 -25.49 -13.40
CA PRO A 595 7.77 -26.06 -14.72
C PRO A 595 6.67 -26.97 -15.28
N ILE A 596 5.66 -27.34 -14.48
CA ILE A 596 4.62 -28.30 -14.87
C ILE A 596 3.34 -27.53 -15.16
N GLN A 597 2.95 -27.43 -16.42
CA GLN A 597 1.63 -26.93 -16.80
C GLN A 597 0.60 -28.05 -16.59
N ILE A 598 -0.48 -27.77 -15.87
CA ILE A 598 -1.55 -28.75 -15.54
C ILE A 598 -2.91 -28.37 -16.13
N ALA A 599 -3.05 -27.16 -16.65
CA ALA A 599 -4.13 -26.72 -17.53
C ALA A 599 -3.66 -25.52 -18.36
N ASP A 600 -4.17 -25.40 -19.58
CA ASP A 600 -3.89 -24.31 -20.53
C ASP A 600 -5.20 -23.75 -21.08
N ASP A 601 -5.20 -22.46 -21.45
CA ASP A 601 -6.32 -21.76 -22.09
C ASP A 601 -7.68 -21.95 -21.38
N VAL A 602 -7.68 -22.01 -20.04
CA VAL A 602 -8.91 -22.16 -19.25
C VAL A 602 -9.59 -20.81 -19.11
N LEU A 603 -10.91 -20.74 -19.25
CA LEU A 603 -11.67 -19.51 -19.07
C LEU A 603 -11.35 -18.83 -17.73
N ASN A 604 -11.14 -17.51 -17.76
CA ASN A 604 -10.91 -16.69 -16.58
C ASN A 604 -12.24 -16.40 -15.83
N ASP A 605 -12.97 -17.44 -15.45
CA ASP A 605 -14.28 -17.35 -14.79
C ASP A 605 -14.25 -17.62 -13.28
N GLY A 606 -13.06 -17.96 -12.76
CA GLY A 606 -12.78 -18.12 -11.33
C GLY A 606 -12.63 -19.56 -10.85
N SER A 607 -12.79 -20.57 -11.70
CA SER A 607 -12.62 -21.98 -11.31
C SER A 607 -12.22 -22.90 -12.46
N ALA A 608 -11.36 -23.88 -12.17
CA ALA A 608 -10.96 -24.93 -13.11
C ALA A 608 -10.84 -26.28 -12.41
N GLU A 609 -11.19 -27.38 -13.09
CA GLU A 609 -10.81 -28.73 -12.67
C GLU A 609 -9.46 -29.10 -13.29
N VAL A 610 -8.48 -29.47 -12.47
CA VAL A 610 -7.13 -29.84 -12.91
C VAL A 610 -6.79 -31.26 -12.47
N LEU A 611 -6.10 -32.00 -13.33
CA LEU A 611 -5.59 -33.32 -13.00
C LEU A 611 -4.20 -33.22 -12.38
N LEU A 612 -4.01 -33.74 -11.17
CA LEU A 612 -2.69 -33.75 -10.56
C LEU A 612 -1.81 -34.85 -11.20
N PRO A 613 -0.59 -34.54 -11.65
CA PRO A 613 0.28 -35.50 -12.31
C PRO A 613 0.87 -36.51 -11.31
N ALA A 614 1.63 -37.49 -11.81
CA ALA A 614 2.29 -38.51 -11.01
C ALA A 614 3.50 -38.02 -10.17
N ASN A 615 3.66 -36.70 -9.99
CA ASN A 615 4.77 -36.09 -9.27
C ASN A 615 4.44 -35.91 -7.79
N THR A 616 4.96 -36.78 -6.93
CA THR A 616 4.77 -36.69 -5.48
C THR A 616 5.59 -35.57 -4.85
N THR A 617 5.03 -34.82 -3.90
CA THR A 617 5.71 -33.76 -3.17
C THR A 617 4.98 -33.45 -1.87
N ASP A 618 5.68 -32.95 -0.85
CA ASP A 618 5.09 -32.32 0.34
C ASP A 618 5.11 -30.78 0.27
N MET A 619 5.59 -30.23 -0.85
CA MET A 619 5.79 -28.80 -1.09
C MET A 619 5.08 -28.32 -2.37
N GLY A 620 3.86 -28.77 -2.62
CA GLY A 620 3.07 -28.36 -3.78
C GLY A 620 2.71 -26.86 -3.76
N ARG A 621 2.85 -26.16 -4.89
CA ARG A 621 2.21 -24.84 -5.14
C ARG A 621 1.50 -24.84 -6.48
N ILE A 622 0.43 -24.07 -6.57
CA ILE A 622 -0.30 -23.78 -7.80
C ILE A 622 -0.15 -22.30 -8.12
N MET A 623 0.19 -22.01 -9.37
CA MET A 623 0.16 -20.68 -9.96
C MET A 623 -0.96 -20.63 -11.00
N VAL A 624 -1.78 -19.58 -10.94
CA VAL A 624 -2.72 -19.22 -12.00
C VAL A 624 -2.17 -17.97 -12.67
N LYS A 625 -1.91 -18.03 -13.96
CA LYS A 625 -1.27 -16.97 -14.75
C LYS A 625 -2.17 -16.61 -15.93
N ALA A 626 -2.31 -15.33 -16.26
CA ALA A 626 -2.98 -14.91 -17.48
C ALA A 626 -2.29 -15.48 -18.73
N SER A 627 -3.06 -16.00 -19.69
CA SER A 627 -2.50 -16.61 -20.91
C SER A 627 -2.01 -15.55 -21.91
N ASP A 628 -2.67 -14.40 -21.97
CA ASP A 628 -2.41 -13.29 -22.89
C ASP A 628 -1.87 -12.02 -22.20
N ASN A 629 -1.58 -12.09 -20.91
CA ASN A 629 -1.12 -10.97 -20.10
C ASN A 629 -0.03 -11.43 -19.11
N ILE A 630 0.58 -10.50 -18.38
CA ILE A 630 1.76 -10.76 -17.56
C ILE A 630 1.47 -11.01 -16.08
N PHE A 631 0.24 -10.78 -15.62
CA PHE A 631 -0.12 -10.93 -14.21
C PHE A 631 -0.39 -12.39 -13.80
N PHE A 632 -0.14 -12.71 -12.54
CA PHE A 632 -0.36 -14.06 -12.00
C PHE A 632 -0.56 -14.02 -10.48
N ALA A 633 -1.04 -15.14 -9.93
CA ALA A 633 -1.15 -15.36 -8.50
C ALA A 633 -0.75 -16.79 -8.11
N VAL A 634 -0.27 -16.97 -6.88
CA VAL A 634 0.15 -18.26 -6.32
C VAL A 634 -0.65 -18.54 -5.05
N ASN A 635 -1.01 -19.80 -4.81
CA ASN A 635 -1.65 -20.21 -3.57
C ASN A 635 -0.75 -19.97 -2.34
N SER A 636 -1.35 -19.73 -1.17
CA SER A 636 -0.64 -19.22 0.01
C SER A 636 0.08 -20.28 0.85
N SER A 637 0.00 -21.57 0.52
CA SER A 637 0.53 -22.65 1.38
C SER A 637 0.97 -23.89 0.61
N ASP A 638 1.85 -24.68 1.21
CA ASP A 638 2.21 -26.02 0.71
C ASP A 638 1.01 -26.96 0.79
N PHE A 639 0.86 -27.83 -0.20
CA PHE A 639 0.00 -29.00 -0.14
C PHE A 639 0.79 -30.25 -0.54
N THR A 640 0.28 -31.42 -0.17
CA THR A 640 0.93 -32.71 -0.40
C THR A 640 0.28 -33.44 -1.58
N ILE A 641 1.10 -34.00 -2.47
CA ILE A 641 0.72 -34.97 -3.48
C ILE A 641 1.34 -36.32 -3.08
N GLU A 642 0.50 -37.27 -2.67
CA GLU A 642 0.90 -38.63 -2.29
C GLU A 642 0.98 -39.56 -3.51
N GLU A 643 1.85 -40.57 -3.42
CA GLU A 643 2.00 -41.60 -4.44
C GLU A 643 0.68 -42.37 -4.64
N SER A 644 0.25 -42.52 -5.90
CA SER A 644 -0.88 -43.37 -6.29
C SER A 644 -0.39 -44.54 -7.15
N PRO A 645 -0.78 -45.81 -6.89
CA PRO A 645 -0.30 -46.97 -7.65
C PRO A 645 -0.56 -46.89 -9.15
N VAL A 646 -1.63 -46.19 -9.55
CA VAL A 646 -2.05 -45.99 -10.94
C VAL A 646 -2.46 -44.53 -11.13
N VAL A 647 -1.94 -43.89 -12.17
CA VAL A 647 -2.33 -42.56 -12.64
C VAL A 647 -2.76 -42.67 -14.11
N LEU A 648 -3.90 -42.06 -14.45
CA LEU A 648 -4.36 -41.90 -15.83
C LEU A 648 -4.08 -40.45 -16.21
N ASP A 649 -3.03 -40.24 -16.99
CA ASP A 649 -2.48 -38.91 -17.29
C ASP A 649 -3.08 -38.37 -18.59
N PHE A 650 -4.00 -37.42 -18.46
CA PHE A 650 -4.68 -36.75 -19.56
C PHE A 650 -4.09 -35.36 -19.76
N GLU A 651 -3.99 -34.92 -21.01
CA GLU A 651 -3.56 -33.56 -21.37
C GLU A 651 -4.61 -32.52 -20.96
N THR A 652 -5.89 -32.81 -21.20
CA THR A 652 -7.03 -32.00 -20.77
C THR A 652 -8.17 -32.88 -20.26
N LEU A 653 -8.97 -32.34 -19.34
CA LEU A 653 -10.19 -32.98 -18.84
C LEU A 653 -11.42 -32.61 -19.68
N ASP A 654 -11.35 -31.50 -20.40
CA ASP A 654 -12.42 -30.98 -21.24
C ASP A 654 -12.12 -31.34 -22.70
N VAL A 655 -13.00 -32.15 -23.30
CA VAL A 655 -12.80 -32.68 -24.65
C VAL A 655 -14.00 -32.41 -25.53
N GLU A 656 -13.76 -31.93 -26.74
CA GLU A 656 -14.82 -31.45 -27.64
C GLU A 656 -14.94 -32.32 -28.88
N VAL A 657 -16.18 -32.51 -29.37
CA VAL A 657 -16.43 -33.21 -30.63
C VAL A 657 -17.60 -32.62 -31.42
N CYS A 658 -17.36 -32.41 -32.71
CA CYS A 658 -18.40 -32.09 -33.68
C CYS A 658 -19.12 -33.35 -34.17
N GLN A 659 -20.43 -33.42 -33.94
CA GLN A 659 -21.23 -34.50 -34.49
C GLN A 659 -21.24 -34.48 -36.03
N PRO A 660 -21.27 -35.64 -36.71
CA PRO A 660 -21.25 -37.01 -36.17
C PRO A 660 -19.83 -37.61 -36.17
N ASN A 661 -18.78 -36.80 -36.04
CA ASN A 661 -17.40 -37.28 -36.11
C ASN A 661 -17.05 -38.12 -34.87
N ASP A 662 -16.15 -39.08 -35.05
CA ASP A 662 -15.53 -39.79 -33.93
C ASP A 662 -14.41 -38.91 -33.33
N LEU A 663 -14.22 -39.00 -32.01
CA LEU A 663 -13.16 -38.31 -31.27
C LEU A 663 -12.19 -39.35 -30.70
N VAL A 664 -10.88 -39.09 -30.81
CA VAL A 664 -9.84 -39.90 -30.20
C VAL A 664 -9.12 -39.04 -29.15
N VAL A 665 -9.17 -39.47 -27.89
CA VAL A 665 -8.51 -38.80 -26.77
C VAL A 665 -7.39 -39.71 -26.24
N PRO A 666 -6.11 -39.31 -26.36
CA PRO A 666 -5.01 -40.07 -25.79
C PRO A 666 -4.88 -39.83 -24.28
N PHE A 667 -4.37 -40.82 -23.55
CA PHE A 667 -3.86 -40.66 -22.20
C PHE A 667 -2.69 -41.61 -21.96
N VAL A 668 -1.84 -41.28 -21.00
CA VAL A 668 -0.72 -42.15 -20.59
C VAL A 668 -1.08 -42.88 -19.30
N TYR A 669 -1.02 -44.21 -19.32
CA TYR A 669 -1.14 -45.03 -18.13
C TYR A 669 0.20 -45.11 -17.42
N ASN A 670 0.26 -44.54 -16.22
CA ASN A 670 1.44 -44.50 -15.36
C ASN A 670 1.23 -45.36 -14.11
N THR A 671 2.30 -46.00 -13.64
CA THR A 671 2.32 -46.85 -12.45
C THR A 671 3.49 -46.49 -11.53
N SER A 672 3.28 -46.57 -10.22
CA SER A 672 4.29 -46.18 -9.23
C SER A 672 4.41 -47.24 -8.11
N GLY A 673 5.28 -47.04 -7.11
CA GLY A 673 5.37 -47.93 -5.94
C GLY A 673 5.73 -49.40 -6.22
N GLY A 674 6.26 -49.72 -7.41
CA GLY A 674 6.53 -51.10 -7.84
C GLY A 674 5.27 -51.88 -8.25
N PHE A 675 4.18 -51.18 -8.57
CA PHE A 675 2.95 -51.75 -9.10
C PHE A 675 3.20 -52.45 -10.43
N GLY A 676 2.62 -53.64 -10.62
CA GLY A 676 2.85 -54.49 -11.80
C GLY A 676 1.69 -55.42 -12.11
N GLU A 677 0.49 -55.06 -11.66
CA GLU A 677 -0.75 -55.79 -11.97
C GLU A 677 -1.33 -55.29 -13.29
N THR A 678 -2.09 -56.14 -13.99
CA THR A 678 -2.76 -55.73 -15.23
C THR A 678 -4.02 -54.91 -14.91
N SER A 679 -4.02 -53.64 -15.32
CA SER A 679 -5.19 -52.78 -15.32
C SER A 679 -6.06 -53.01 -16.55
N THR A 680 -7.38 -53.05 -16.36
CA THR A 680 -8.39 -53.05 -17.43
C THR A 680 -9.09 -51.70 -17.48
N PHE A 681 -9.22 -51.13 -18.68
CA PHE A 681 -9.88 -49.84 -18.88
C PHE A 681 -11.36 -50.02 -19.21
N SER A 682 -12.18 -49.14 -18.67
CA SER A 682 -13.62 -49.06 -18.92
C SER A 682 -14.10 -47.62 -18.81
N ALA A 683 -15.26 -47.31 -19.38
CA ALA A 683 -15.90 -46.00 -19.29
C ALA A 683 -17.36 -46.15 -18.87
N ASP A 684 -17.82 -45.27 -17.99
CA ASP A 684 -19.25 -45.01 -17.79
C ASP A 684 -19.65 -43.80 -18.66
N ALA A 685 -20.50 -44.05 -19.66
CA ALA A 685 -20.79 -43.13 -20.75
C ALA A 685 -22.31 -43.02 -21.00
N PRO A 686 -22.80 -41.88 -21.53
CA PRO A 686 -24.22 -41.69 -21.80
C PRO A 686 -24.78 -42.71 -22.81
N VAL A 687 -26.06 -43.05 -22.67
CA VAL A 687 -26.74 -43.97 -23.57
C VAL A 687 -26.72 -43.42 -25.00
N GLY A 688 -26.15 -44.19 -25.93
CA GLY A 688 -26.02 -43.81 -27.33
C GLY A 688 -24.57 -43.56 -27.76
N LEU A 689 -23.66 -43.28 -26.83
CA LEU A 689 -22.23 -43.15 -27.09
C LEU A 689 -21.53 -44.52 -27.03
N THR A 690 -20.60 -44.77 -27.95
CA THR A 690 -19.75 -45.96 -27.92
C THR A 690 -18.32 -45.56 -27.60
N VAL A 691 -17.76 -46.12 -26.51
CA VAL A 691 -16.38 -45.86 -26.07
C VAL A 691 -15.54 -47.13 -26.24
N ALA A 692 -14.38 -47.02 -26.89
CA ALA A 692 -13.43 -48.10 -27.07
C ALA A 692 -12.02 -47.68 -26.65
N PHE A 693 -11.24 -48.62 -26.12
CA PHE A 693 -9.86 -48.39 -25.68
C PHE A 693 -8.86 -49.16 -26.54
N SER A 694 -7.74 -48.55 -26.88
CA SER A 694 -6.64 -49.19 -27.61
C SER A 694 -5.29 -48.79 -26.98
N PRO A 695 -4.62 -49.70 -26.23
CA PRO A 695 -5.05 -51.05 -25.85
C PRO A 695 -6.15 -51.06 -24.78
N THR A 696 -6.90 -52.17 -24.64
CA THR A 696 -7.96 -52.31 -23.60
C THR A 696 -7.43 -52.59 -22.19
N THR A 697 -6.14 -52.90 -22.06
CA THR A 697 -5.46 -53.23 -20.80
C THR A 697 -4.02 -52.77 -20.84
N ALA A 698 -3.45 -52.41 -19.69
CA ALA A 698 -2.04 -52.08 -19.54
C ALA A 698 -1.42 -52.76 -18.31
N THR A 699 -0.09 -52.82 -18.24
CA THR A 699 0.66 -53.40 -17.09
C THR A 699 2.03 -52.74 -16.97
N ALA A 700 2.64 -52.37 -18.10
CA ALA A 700 3.85 -51.58 -18.11
C ALA A 700 3.53 -50.12 -17.78
N ASP A 701 4.42 -49.48 -17.05
CA ASP A 701 4.45 -48.03 -16.86
C ASP A 701 4.61 -47.30 -18.20
N ALA A 702 4.17 -46.03 -18.26
CA ALA A 702 4.22 -45.18 -19.45
C ALA A 702 3.63 -45.84 -20.70
N THR A 703 2.45 -46.46 -20.58
CA THR A 703 1.74 -47.05 -21.72
C THR A 703 0.77 -46.03 -22.32
N ASP A 704 0.96 -45.68 -23.59
CA ASP A 704 0.00 -44.86 -24.34
C ASP A 704 -1.32 -45.62 -24.57
N VAL A 705 -2.44 -44.96 -24.33
CA VAL A 705 -3.78 -45.52 -24.52
C VAL A 705 -4.68 -44.51 -25.22
N ASP A 706 -5.29 -44.93 -26.33
CA ASP A 706 -6.29 -44.14 -27.04
C ASP A 706 -7.71 -44.52 -26.59
N ILE A 707 -8.52 -43.50 -26.29
CA ILE A 707 -9.97 -43.62 -26.11
C ILE A 707 -10.65 -43.15 -27.38
N THR A 708 -11.40 -44.02 -28.06
CA THR A 708 -12.22 -43.65 -29.22
C THR A 708 -13.68 -43.51 -28.80
N PHE A 709 -14.19 -42.29 -28.86
CA PHE A 709 -15.61 -41.95 -28.76
C PHE A 709 -16.24 -41.99 -30.15
N SER A 710 -17.25 -42.84 -30.34
CA SER A 710 -17.92 -43.03 -31.62
C SER A 710 -19.44 -43.02 -31.47
N ASN A 711 -20.14 -42.86 -32.60
CA ASN A 711 -21.60 -42.66 -32.65
C ASN A 711 -22.05 -41.38 -31.91
N THR A 712 -21.23 -40.33 -31.97
CA THR A 712 -21.50 -39.02 -31.34
C THR A 712 -22.79 -38.39 -31.83
N GLY A 713 -23.14 -38.58 -33.11
CA GLY A 713 -24.43 -38.15 -33.68
C GLY A 713 -25.68 -38.82 -33.11
N GLY A 714 -25.52 -39.78 -32.18
CA GLY A 714 -26.61 -40.37 -31.40
C GLY A 714 -26.93 -39.62 -30.11
N LEU A 715 -26.11 -38.65 -29.71
CA LEU A 715 -26.33 -37.79 -28.55
C LEU A 715 -27.01 -36.48 -28.97
N ALA A 716 -27.68 -35.80 -28.05
CA ALA A 716 -28.02 -34.39 -28.25
C ALA A 716 -26.76 -33.54 -28.02
N GLU A 717 -26.73 -32.32 -28.53
CA GLU A 717 -25.72 -31.34 -28.13
C GLU A 717 -25.75 -31.10 -26.62
N GLY A 718 -24.58 -30.80 -26.04
CA GLY A 718 -24.43 -30.53 -24.62
C GLY A 718 -23.18 -31.15 -24.00
N LEU A 719 -23.09 -30.98 -22.68
CA LEU A 719 -21.98 -31.45 -21.85
C LEU A 719 -22.31 -32.80 -21.20
N TYR A 720 -21.40 -33.77 -21.35
CA TYR A 720 -21.57 -35.12 -20.81
C TYR A 720 -20.34 -35.55 -19.99
N PRO A 721 -20.48 -35.77 -18.67
CA PRO A 721 -19.40 -36.35 -17.89
C PRO A 721 -19.23 -37.83 -18.25
N VAL A 722 -18.02 -38.24 -18.62
CA VAL A 722 -17.65 -39.63 -18.90
C VAL A 722 -16.59 -40.08 -17.89
N THR A 723 -16.92 -41.07 -17.06
CA THR A 723 -15.97 -41.58 -16.07
C THR A 723 -15.10 -42.67 -16.67
N ILE A 724 -13.83 -42.38 -16.87
CA ILE A 724 -12.80 -43.35 -17.28
C ILE A 724 -12.29 -44.07 -16.03
N THR A 725 -12.34 -45.39 -16.03
CA THR A 725 -11.95 -46.23 -14.89
C THR A 725 -10.87 -47.23 -15.32
N SER A 726 -9.76 -47.22 -14.59
CA SER A 726 -8.77 -48.30 -14.59
C SER A 726 -8.99 -49.19 -13.37
N THR A 727 -9.24 -50.48 -13.60
CA THR A 727 -9.42 -51.47 -12.53
C THR A 727 -8.33 -52.54 -12.59
N ALA A 728 -7.62 -52.70 -11.47
CA ALA A 728 -6.69 -53.78 -11.19
C ALA A 728 -7.11 -54.50 -9.89
N PRO A 729 -6.54 -55.69 -9.58
CA PRO A 729 -6.88 -56.43 -8.35
C PRO A 729 -6.70 -55.65 -7.04
N SER A 730 -5.67 -54.80 -6.95
CA SER A 730 -5.32 -54.05 -5.74
C SER A 730 -5.55 -52.53 -5.81
N ALA A 731 -5.85 -52.00 -7.00
CA ALA A 731 -6.03 -50.56 -7.22
C ALA A 731 -7.17 -50.28 -8.20
N THR A 732 -7.90 -49.19 -7.97
CA THR A 732 -8.87 -48.66 -8.93
C THR A 732 -8.68 -47.14 -8.98
N GLN A 733 -8.52 -46.61 -10.18
CA GLN A 733 -8.38 -45.17 -10.42
C GLN A 733 -9.49 -44.72 -11.37
N GLN A 734 -10.06 -43.55 -11.09
CA GLN A 734 -11.11 -42.95 -11.90
C GLN A 734 -10.75 -41.50 -12.24
N VAL A 735 -11.00 -41.11 -13.48
CA VAL A 735 -10.93 -39.72 -13.97
C VAL A 735 -12.21 -39.43 -14.72
N VAL A 736 -12.80 -38.27 -14.50
CA VAL A 736 -13.99 -37.82 -15.23
C VAL A 736 -13.54 -36.87 -16.33
N LEU A 737 -13.90 -37.18 -17.57
CA LEU A 737 -13.74 -36.27 -18.70
C LEU A 737 -15.06 -35.57 -18.96
N GLN A 738 -15.03 -34.27 -19.23
CA GLN A 738 -16.16 -33.49 -19.67
C GLN A 738 -16.21 -33.52 -21.20
N LEU A 739 -17.09 -34.36 -21.77
CA LEU A 739 -17.26 -34.45 -23.22
C LEU A 739 -18.29 -33.42 -23.68
N TYR A 740 -17.82 -32.37 -24.32
CA TYR A 740 -18.64 -31.39 -25.02
C TYR A 740 -19.00 -31.91 -26.42
N VAL A 741 -20.29 -32.04 -26.68
CA VAL A 741 -20.79 -32.52 -27.96
C VAL A 741 -21.53 -31.38 -28.64
N TYR A 742 -21.03 -30.97 -29.80
CA TYR A 742 -21.54 -29.83 -30.56
C TYR A 742 -22.09 -30.26 -31.92
N ASP A 743 -22.93 -29.41 -32.52
CA ASP A 743 -23.36 -29.51 -33.91
C ASP A 743 -23.26 -28.14 -34.63
N SER A 744 -23.76 -28.08 -35.87
CA SER A 744 -23.78 -26.85 -36.69
C SER A 744 -25.09 -26.06 -36.61
N THR A 745 -25.93 -26.35 -35.62
CA THR A 745 -27.22 -25.73 -35.37
C THR A 745 -27.05 -24.76 -34.21
N PHE A 746 -27.51 -23.53 -34.38
CA PHE A 746 -27.35 -22.49 -33.35
C PHE A 746 -28.72 -21.90 -33.02
N GLU A 747 -29.02 -21.78 -31.73
CA GLU A 747 -30.15 -20.99 -31.24
C GLU A 747 -29.77 -19.49 -31.21
N GLU A 748 -30.78 -18.63 -31.28
CA GLU A 748 -30.59 -17.19 -31.16
C GLU A 748 -30.12 -16.84 -29.73
N VAL A 749 -29.07 -16.01 -29.63
CA VAL A 749 -28.52 -15.57 -28.33
C VAL A 749 -29.50 -14.64 -27.63
N VAL A 750 -29.79 -14.91 -26.36
CA VAL A 750 -30.70 -14.10 -25.54
C VAL A 750 -29.92 -12.96 -24.89
N LEU A 751 -30.12 -11.73 -25.38
CA LEU A 751 -29.49 -10.51 -24.86
C LEU A 751 -30.11 -10.11 -23.50
N LEU A 752 -29.29 -9.61 -22.57
CA LEU A 752 -29.72 -9.22 -21.21
C LEU A 752 -29.54 -7.72 -20.97
N GLU A 753 -28.29 -7.24 -20.92
CA GLU A 753 -27.95 -5.83 -20.67
C GLU A 753 -27.02 -5.29 -21.76
N PRO A 754 -27.12 -4.00 -22.14
CA PRO A 754 -28.21 -3.07 -21.82
C PRO A 754 -29.57 -3.55 -22.32
N ALA A 755 -30.61 -3.44 -21.49
CA ALA A 755 -31.97 -3.85 -21.84
C ALA A 755 -32.52 -3.12 -23.09
N ASP A 756 -33.37 -3.81 -23.87
CA ASP A 756 -33.92 -3.22 -25.10
C ASP A 756 -34.76 -1.96 -24.81
N LEU A 757 -34.53 -0.93 -25.62
CA LEU A 757 -35.09 0.41 -25.56
C LEU A 757 -34.79 1.16 -24.25
N SER A 758 -33.73 0.81 -23.53
CA SER A 758 -33.30 1.56 -22.35
C SER A 758 -32.86 2.98 -22.72
N VAL A 759 -33.07 3.92 -21.80
CA VAL A 759 -32.60 5.30 -21.87
C VAL A 759 -31.66 5.57 -20.70
N ASP A 760 -30.89 6.65 -20.77
CA ASP A 760 -29.95 7.09 -19.73
C ASP A 760 -28.96 5.98 -19.34
N THR A 761 -28.55 5.16 -20.31
CA THR A 761 -27.55 4.10 -20.11
C THR A 761 -26.16 4.72 -20.06
N SER A 762 -25.28 4.23 -19.17
CA SER A 762 -23.88 4.67 -19.12
C SER A 762 -23.21 4.57 -20.50
N VAL A 763 -22.20 5.41 -20.76
CA VAL A 763 -21.37 5.30 -21.96
C VAL A 763 -20.38 4.12 -21.89
N ASN A 764 -20.25 3.48 -20.72
CA ASN A 764 -19.41 2.30 -20.52
C ASN A 764 -20.22 1.09 -19.98
N PRO A 765 -21.36 0.71 -20.58
CA PRO A 765 -22.21 -0.32 -19.99
C PRO A 765 -21.60 -1.70 -20.22
N LEU A 766 -21.81 -2.62 -19.28
CA LEU A 766 -21.42 -4.02 -19.47
C LEU A 766 -22.50 -4.74 -20.28
N PHE A 767 -22.15 -5.15 -21.49
CA PHE A 767 -22.99 -5.96 -22.35
C PHE A 767 -22.98 -7.39 -21.82
N THR A 768 -24.15 -7.98 -21.63
CA THR A 768 -24.28 -9.36 -21.16
C THR A 768 -25.39 -10.08 -21.90
N TRP A 769 -25.19 -11.38 -22.13
CA TRP A 769 -26.20 -12.25 -22.71
C TRP A 769 -26.25 -13.56 -21.93
N GLN A 770 -27.32 -14.34 -22.15
CA GLN A 770 -27.47 -15.63 -21.50
C GLN A 770 -26.35 -16.58 -21.92
N ASP A 771 -25.63 -17.12 -20.94
CA ASP A 771 -24.61 -18.13 -21.17
C ASP A 771 -25.21 -19.44 -21.69
N ASN A 772 -24.46 -20.14 -22.55
CA ASN A 772 -24.83 -21.42 -23.10
C ASN A 772 -23.59 -22.31 -23.29
N PRO A 773 -23.49 -23.46 -22.61
CA PRO A 773 -22.31 -24.33 -22.63
C PRO A 773 -22.05 -25.03 -23.98
N VAL A 774 -22.95 -24.91 -24.97
CA VAL A 774 -22.70 -25.41 -26.32
C VAL A 774 -21.97 -24.41 -27.23
N TYR A 775 -21.72 -23.20 -26.74
CA TYR A 775 -20.98 -22.16 -27.45
C TYR A 775 -19.61 -21.96 -26.80
N THR A 776 -18.58 -21.87 -27.61
CA THR A 776 -17.19 -21.66 -27.15
C THR A 776 -16.75 -20.20 -27.31
N SER A 777 -17.46 -19.42 -28.13
CA SER A 777 -17.22 -17.99 -28.29
C SER A 777 -18.41 -17.30 -28.95
N TYR A 778 -18.35 -15.97 -29.01
CA TYR A 778 -19.38 -15.09 -29.55
C TYR A 778 -18.73 -13.98 -30.38
N ASP A 779 -19.43 -13.50 -31.41
CA ASP A 779 -19.13 -12.18 -31.99
C ASP A 779 -20.22 -11.20 -31.55
N ILE A 780 -19.80 -10.03 -31.07
CA ILE A 780 -20.66 -8.89 -30.76
C ILE A 780 -20.42 -7.77 -31.77
N GLU A 781 -21.49 -7.09 -32.17
CA GLU A 781 -21.44 -5.85 -32.95
C GLU A 781 -22.26 -4.76 -32.26
N ILE A 782 -21.75 -3.53 -32.27
CA ILE A 782 -22.40 -2.32 -31.80
C ILE A 782 -22.41 -1.29 -32.95
N ALA A 783 -23.57 -0.72 -33.26
CA ALA A 783 -23.78 0.19 -34.37
C ALA A 783 -24.63 1.40 -33.99
N THR A 784 -24.52 2.50 -34.75
CA THR A 784 -25.36 3.70 -34.60
C THR A 784 -26.71 3.57 -35.33
N ASP A 785 -26.88 2.50 -36.11
CA ASP A 785 -28.07 2.26 -36.92
C ASP A 785 -28.57 0.81 -36.82
N ALA A 786 -29.89 0.62 -36.90
CA ALA A 786 -30.53 -0.68 -36.77
C ALA A 786 -30.22 -1.67 -37.92
N THR A 787 -29.64 -1.21 -39.03
CA THR A 787 -29.24 -2.06 -40.16
C THR A 787 -27.80 -2.55 -40.05
N PHE A 788 -27.04 -2.06 -39.06
CA PHE A 788 -25.61 -2.33 -38.87
C PHE A 788 -24.80 -1.98 -40.14
N ALA A 789 -25.13 -0.84 -40.76
CA ALA A 789 -24.36 -0.29 -41.86
C ALA A 789 -23.16 0.53 -41.34
N ASP A 790 -23.29 1.09 -40.14
CA ASP A 790 -22.28 1.87 -39.43
C ASP A 790 -21.97 1.21 -38.06
N VAL A 791 -21.19 0.13 -38.12
CA VAL A 791 -20.67 -0.57 -36.93
C VAL A 791 -19.51 0.24 -36.37
N ILE A 792 -19.64 0.67 -35.12
CA ILE A 792 -18.60 1.45 -34.43
C ILE A 792 -17.63 0.55 -33.65
N GLU A 793 -18.09 -0.62 -33.22
CA GLU A 793 -17.31 -1.55 -32.40
C GLU A 793 -17.76 -2.99 -32.66
N SER A 794 -16.79 -3.90 -32.75
CA SER A 794 -17.04 -5.34 -32.92
C SER A 794 -15.93 -6.14 -32.26
N ALA A 795 -16.27 -7.23 -31.60
CA ALA A 795 -15.30 -8.08 -30.91
C ALA A 795 -15.70 -9.57 -31.02
N ALA A 796 -14.69 -10.44 -30.96
CA ALA A 796 -14.86 -11.86 -30.72
C ALA A 796 -14.43 -12.15 -29.29
N VAL A 797 -15.31 -12.76 -28.50
CA VAL A 797 -15.09 -13.00 -27.06
C VAL A 797 -15.46 -14.44 -26.70
N GLN A 798 -14.77 -15.05 -25.76
CA GLN A 798 -15.10 -16.38 -25.25
C GLN A 798 -16.17 -16.34 -24.16
N LEU A 799 -16.21 -15.26 -23.37
CA LEU A 799 -17.18 -15.08 -22.29
C LEU A 799 -18.49 -14.47 -22.78
N ASN A 800 -19.56 -14.64 -22.01
CA ASN A 800 -20.91 -14.13 -22.33
C ASN A 800 -21.11 -12.64 -21.99
N LYS A 801 -20.04 -11.85 -22.05
CA LYS A 801 -20.02 -10.43 -21.68
C LYS A 801 -19.00 -9.65 -22.47
N TYR A 802 -19.21 -8.34 -22.58
CA TYR A 802 -18.31 -7.40 -23.26
C TYR A 802 -18.48 -5.98 -22.72
N LYS A 803 -17.41 -5.19 -22.64
CA LYS A 803 -17.48 -3.77 -22.26
C LYS A 803 -16.90 -2.92 -23.39
N PRO A 804 -17.68 -1.99 -23.98
CA PRO A 804 -17.21 -1.19 -25.11
C PRO A 804 -16.34 -0.03 -24.62
N SER A 805 -15.70 0.63 -25.59
CA SER A 805 -14.82 1.77 -25.33
C SER A 805 -15.17 3.03 -26.14
N ASN A 806 -16.03 2.91 -27.17
CA ASN A 806 -16.22 3.98 -28.15
C ASN A 806 -17.61 4.64 -28.13
N LEU A 807 -18.41 4.40 -27.09
CA LEU A 807 -19.76 5.00 -27.03
C LEU A 807 -19.68 6.50 -26.71
N GLN A 808 -20.50 7.28 -27.38
CA GLN A 808 -20.66 8.71 -27.17
C GLN A 808 -21.92 8.97 -26.33
N PRO A 809 -21.97 10.05 -25.52
CA PRO A 809 -23.18 10.43 -24.80
C PRO A 809 -24.33 10.80 -25.74
N GLU A 810 -25.56 10.81 -25.22
CA GLU A 810 -26.80 11.18 -25.94
C GLU A 810 -27.01 10.49 -27.30
N THR A 811 -26.47 9.29 -27.48
CA THR A 811 -26.44 8.60 -28.76
C THR A 811 -27.25 7.32 -28.68
N THR A 812 -28.07 7.06 -29.71
CA THR A 812 -28.79 5.79 -29.84
C THR A 812 -27.87 4.75 -30.46
N TYR A 813 -27.73 3.60 -29.79
CA TYR A 813 -26.96 2.47 -30.25
C TYR A 813 -27.84 1.23 -30.42
N PHE A 814 -27.38 0.34 -31.29
CA PHE A 814 -27.95 -0.98 -31.55
C PHE A 814 -26.85 -2.02 -31.37
N TRP A 815 -27.17 -3.13 -30.72
CA TRP A 815 -26.20 -4.20 -30.52
C TRP A 815 -26.81 -5.57 -30.73
N ARG A 816 -25.97 -6.50 -31.17
CA ARG A 816 -26.37 -7.89 -31.45
C ARG A 816 -25.20 -8.83 -31.24
N VAL A 817 -25.51 -10.08 -30.93
CA VAL A 817 -24.53 -11.14 -30.70
C VAL A 817 -24.85 -12.33 -31.59
N LYS A 818 -23.82 -13.01 -32.10
CA LYS A 818 -23.94 -14.34 -32.72
C LYS A 818 -23.05 -15.34 -31.98
N PRO A 819 -23.49 -16.60 -31.80
CA PRO A 819 -22.72 -17.63 -31.12
C PRO A 819 -21.79 -18.39 -32.08
N LYS A 820 -20.75 -19.02 -31.55
CA LYS A 820 -19.79 -19.87 -32.27
C LYS A 820 -19.42 -21.07 -31.42
N ASN A 821 -19.06 -22.16 -32.10
CA ASN A 821 -18.40 -23.31 -31.51
C ASN A 821 -17.37 -23.88 -32.50
N THR A 822 -16.69 -24.97 -32.16
CA THR A 822 -15.69 -25.58 -33.03
C THR A 822 -16.26 -26.20 -34.32
N CYS A 823 -17.60 -26.34 -34.44
CA CYS A 823 -18.28 -26.90 -35.61
C CYS A 823 -18.78 -25.85 -36.60
N GLY A 824 -18.90 -24.59 -36.17
CA GLY A 824 -19.34 -23.50 -37.02
C GLY A 824 -19.74 -22.25 -36.26
N GLU A 825 -20.43 -21.35 -36.96
CA GLU A 825 -20.96 -20.11 -36.41
C GLU A 825 -22.45 -19.98 -36.70
N GLY A 826 -23.17 -19.39 -35.75
CA GLY A 826 -24.57 -19.02 -35.91
C GLY A 826 -24.74 -17.74 -36.73
N ILE A 827 -25.94 -17.18 -36.67
CA ILE A 827 -26.27 -15.87 -37.25
C ILE A 827 -26.52 -14.85 -36.14
N PHE A 828 -26.38 -13.57 -36.45
CA PHE A 828 -26.76 -12.52 -35.51
C PHE A 828 -28.26 -12.55 -35.24
N GLY A 829 -28.61 -12.50 -33.95
CA GLY A 829 -29.97 -12.39 -33.48
C GLY A 829 -30.60 -11.02 -33.70
N THR A 830 -31.80 -10.84 -33.15
CA THR A 830 -32.53 -9.59 -33.10
C THR A 830 -31.77 -8.59 -32.24
N PRO A 831 -31.42 -7.39 -32.76
CA PRO A 831 -30.65 -6.43 -32.00
C PRO A 831 -31.49 -5.79 -30.88
N PHE A 832 -30.84 -5.49 -29.76
CA PHE A 832 -31.35 -4.57 -28.76
C PHE A 832 -30.89 -3.15 -29.08
N SER A 833 -31.65 -2.16 -28.61
CA SER A 833 -31.30 -0.75 -28.75
C SER A 833 -31.28 -0.04 -27.40
N PHE A 834 -30.46 0.99 -27.25
CA PHE A 834 -30.42 1.82 -26.05
C PHE A 834 -29.96 3.24 -26.38
N ILE A 835 -30.20 4.18 -25.46
CA ILE A 835 -29.74 5.57 -25.55
C ILE A 835 -28.78 5.84 -24.40
N THR A 836 -27.58 6.31 -24.72
CA THR A 836 -26.60 6.72 -23.72
C THR A 836 -27.02 8.01 -23.01
N THR A 837 -26.66 8.11 -21.74
CA THR A 837 -26.91 9.28 -20.89
C THR A 837 -26.16 10.53 -21.38
N GLU A 838 -26.63 11.70 -20.93
CA GLU A 838 -25.97 12.99 -21.18
C GLU A 838 -24.66 13.08 -20.37
N LYS A 839 -23.67 13.82 -20.88
CA LYS A 839 -22.46 14.18 -20.14
C LYS A 839 -22.52 15.67 -19.85
N ASP A 840 -22.67 16.04 -18.58
CA ASP A 840 -22.69 17.43 -18.12
C ASP A 840 -21.45 17.72 -17.26
N CYS A 841 -20.85 18.89 -17.44
CA CYS A 841 -19.59 19.28 -16.78
C CYS A 841 -19.76 20.58 -16.01
N LYS A 842 -19.31 20.60 -14.76
CA LYS A 842 -19.36 21.78 -13.89
C LYS A 842 -17.98 22.11 -13.35
N ASN A 843 -17.61 23.39 -13.45
CA ASN A 843 -16.43 23.95 -12.79
C ASN A 843 -16.82 24.43 -11.39
N ILE A 844 -16.03 24.04 -10.39
CA ILE A 844 -16.27 24.36 -8.99
C ILE A 844 -14.95 24.87 -8.39
N ASP A 845 -14.96 26.11 -7.92
CA ASP A 845 -13.80 26.72 -7.29
C ASP A 845 -13.64 26.24 -5.84
N GLY A 846 -12.38 26.03 -5.44
CA GLY A 846 -12.01 25.66 -4.08
C GLY A 846 -12.38 26.72 -3.04
N ASP A 847 -12.81 26.26 -1.88
CA ASP A 847 -13.12 27.13 -0.77
C ASP A 847 -11.84 27.71 -0.12
N ILE A 848 -11.98 28.92 0.44
CA ILE A 848 -10.97 29.59 1.27
C ILE A 848 -9.64 29.78 0.51
N LEU A 849 -9.63 30.64 -0.52
CA LEU A 849 -8.42 30.95 -1.31
C LEU A 849 -8.12 32.47 -1.29
N PRO A 850 -6.84 32.89 -1.34
CA PRO A 850 -5.65 32.04 -1.37
C PRO A 850 -5.28 31.45 0.01
N LEU A 851 -4.53 30.35 0.04
CA LEU A 851 -4.01 29.72 1.26
C LEU A 851 -2.49 29.80 1.32
N GLU A 852 -1.96 30.32 2.42
CA GLU A 852 -0.52 30.34 2.70
C GLU A 852 -0.01 28.92 2.98
N ILE A 853 1.08 28.53 2.30
CA ILE A 853 1.90 27.35 2.61
C ILE A 853 3.01 27.83 3.57
N PRO A 854 2.97 27.43 4.86
CA PRO A 854 3.90 27.93 5.88
C PRO A 854 5.36 27.59 5.57
N SER A 855 6.28 28.49 5.94
CA SER A 855 7.73 28.26 5.80
C SER A 855 8.44 27.74 7.06
N ASP A 856 7.68 27.51 8.13
CA ASP A 856 8.19 27.22 9.47
C ASP A 856 8.53 25.73 9.69
N GLY A 857 8.42 24.89 8.65
CA GLY A 857 8.67 23.44 8.64
C GLY A 857 7.66 22.67 7.79
N PRO A 858 7.73 21.33 7.77
CA PRO A 858 6.80 20.51 6.98
C PRO A 858 5.35 20.84 7.33
N ALA A 859 4.56 21.11 6.32
CA ALA A 859 3.20 21.60 6.47
C ALA A 859 2.25 20.91 5.50
N THR A 860 1.03 20.65 5.93
CA THR A 860 -0.04 20.16 5.06
C THR A 860 -1.16 21.18 5.07
N ILE A 861 -1.52 21.70 3.90
CA ILE A 861 -2.69 22.53 3.70
C ILE A 861 -3.73 21.76 2.88
N THR A 862 -5.00 22.11 3.06
CA THR A 862 -6.09 21.51 2.30
C THR A 862 -7.04 22.59 1.81
N SER A 863 -7.54 22.43 0.59
CA SER A 863 -8.69 23.15 0.06
C SER A 863 -9.69 22.11 -0.43
N SER A 864 -10.97 22.44 -0.44
CA SER A 864 -12.03 21.48 -0.77
C SER A 864 -13.08 22.09 -1.67
N VAL A 865 -13.75 21.21 -2.41
CA VAL A 865 -15.02 21.52 -3.10
C VAL A 865 -16.08 20.52 -2.65
N THR A 866 -17.32 20.99 -2.49
CA THR A 866 -18.44 20.13 -2.10
C THR A 866 -19.45 20.03 -3.23
N ILE A 867 -19.77 18.79 -3.62
CA ILE A 867 -20.79 18.48 -4.61
C ILE A 867 -21.99 17.87 -3.88
N LEU A 868 -23.19 18.39 -4.15
CA LEU A 868 -24.43 18.00 -3.45
C LEU A 868 -25.25 16.93 -4.19
N GLN A 869 -24.81 16.53 -5.39
CA GLN A 869 -25.53 15.62 -6.27
C GLN A 869 -24.79 14.29 -6.41
N ASP A 870 -25.53 13.18 -6.30
CA ASP A 870 -25.03 11.81 -6.44
C ASP A 870 -25.16 11.35 -7.90
N LEU A 871 -24.17 11.72 -8.70
CA LEU A 871 -24.07 11.34 -10.11
C LEU A 871 -22.74 10.62 -10.36
N PRO A 872 -22.68 9.61 -11.26
CA PRO A 872 -21.43 8.93 -11.58
C PRO A 872 -20.45 9.87 -12.29
N VAL A 873 -19.21 9.92 -11.84
CA VAL A 873 -18.15 10.70 -12.47
C VAL A 873 -17.81 10.12 -13.85
N ALA A 874 -17.89 10.95 -14.88
CA ALA A 874 -17.47 10.63 -16.24
C ALA A 874 -16.04 11.10 -16.53
N ASP A 875 -15.61 12.21 -15.90
CA ASP A 875 -14.34 12.86 -16.15
C ASP A 875 -13.99 13.84 -15.02
N VAL A 876 -12.70 14.07 -14.79
CA VAL A 876 -12.21 15.06 -13.81
C VAL A 876 -11.00 15.78 -14.38
N ASN A 877 -11.05 17.10 -14.41
CA ASN A 877 -9.90 17.97 -14.68
C ASN A 877 -9.68 18.92 -13.51
N LEU A 878 -8.43 19.33 -13.27
CA LEU A 878 -8.10 20.19 -12.14
C LEU A 878 -7.19 21.34 -12.56
N ALA A 879 -7.68 22.57 -12.49
CA ALA A 879 -6.86 23.77 -12.68
C ALA A 879 -6.23 24.20 -11.34
N LEU A 880 -4.92 24.42 -11.34
CA LEU A 880 -4.13 24.71 -10.15
C LEU A 880 -3.13 25.85 -10.40
N GLU A 881 -3.16 26.87 -9.54
CA GLU A 881 -2.13 27.90 -9.48
C GLU A 881 -1.51 27.95 -8.08
N ILE A 882 -0.22 27.63 -7.99
CA ILE A 882 0.56 27.66 -6.74
C ILE A 882 1.83 28.49 -6.99
N ASP A 883 2.08 29.46 -6.10
CA ASP A 883 3.41 30.06 -5.96
C ASP A 883 4.17 29.30 -4.87
N HIS A 884 5.29 28.68 -5.20
CA HIS A 884 6.15 28.01 -4.23
C HIS A 884 7.56 27.94 -4.79
N THR A 885 8.54 28.20 -3.93
CA THR A 885 9.95 28.07 -4.28
C THR A 885 10.37 26.65 -3.95
N PHE A 886 10.84 25.88 -4.97
CA PHE A 886 11.21 24.45 -4.90
C PHE A 886 10.02 23.47 -4.96
N LEU A 887 9.62 23.09 -6.19
CA LEU A 887 8.58 22.08 -6.41
C LEU A 887 8.97 20.67 -5.94
N GLU A 888 10.26 20.40 -5.70
CA GLU A 888 10.71 19.14 -5.10
C GLU A 888 10.24 18.91 -3.66
N ASP A 889 9.76 19.95 -3.00
CA ASP A 889 9.25 19.86 -1.64
C ASP A 889 7.77 19.44 -1.59
N LEU A 890 7.05 19.65 -2.69
CA LEU A 890 5.59 19.51 -2.75
C LEU A 890 5.13 18.10 -3.14
N VAL A 891 4.15 17.61 -2.39
CA VAL A 891 3.30 16.46 -2.75
C VAL A 891 1.85 16.94 -2.82
N ILE A 892 1.23 16.80 -3.98
CA ILE A 892 -0.11 17.33 -4.25
C ILE A 892 -1.02 16.18 -4.65
N ASN A 893 -2.10 15.99 -3.89
CA ASN A 893 -3.07 14.92 -4.11
C ASN A 893 -4.49 15.48 -4.24
N LEU A 894 -5.27 14.91 -5.17
CA LEU A 894 -6.72 15.04 -5.17
C LEU A 894 -7.33 13.77 -4.53
N ILE A 895 -8.26 13.98 -3.61
CA ILE A 895 -8.95 12.91 -2.88
C ILE A 895 -10.45 13.02 -3.13
N SER A 896 -11.06 11.95 -3.64
CA SER A 896 -12.51 11.88 -3.85
C SER A 896 -13.26 11.62 -2.53
N PRO A 897 -14.59 11.88 -2.48
CA PRO A 897 -15.43 11.52 -1.34
C PRO A 897 -15.40 10.03 -0.97
N SER A 898 -15.11 9.17 -1.95
CA SER A 898 -14.95 7.71 -1.78
C SER A 898 -13.61 7.32 -1.15
N GLY A 899 -12.67 8.26 -1.04
CA GLY A 899 -11.33 8.06 -0.48
C GLY A 899 -10.26 7.69 -1.51
N THR A 900 -10.59 7.65 -2.80
CA THR A 900 -9.60 7.45 -3.87
C THR A 900 -8.66 8.64 -3.90
N LYS A 901 -7.35 8.39 -3.87
CA LYS A 901 -6.30 9.39 -3.85
C LYS A 901 -5.50 9.32 -5.15
N VAL A 902 -5.39 10.45 -5.84
CA VAL A 902 -4.61 10.59 -7.07
C VAL A 902 -3.55 11.67 -6.86
N ALA A 903 -2.28 11.31 -7.02
CA ALA A 903 -1.17 12.25 -6.95
C ALA A 903 -1.08 13.05 -8.26
N LEU A 904 -1.17 14.36 -8.18
CA LEU A 904 -0.99 15.25 -9.34
C LEU A 904 0.49 15.49 -9.59
N VAL A 905 1.22 15.78 -8.50
CA VAL A 905 2.65 16.06 -8.46
C VAL A 905 3.23 15.45 -7.18
N SER A 906 4.43 14.91 -7.24
CA SER A 906 5.13 14.35 -6.08
C SER A 906 6.62 14.61 -6.22
N LYS A 907 7.14 15.56 -5.44
CA LYS A 907 8.56 15.96 -5.38
C LYS A 907 9.19 16.13 -6.77
N SER A 908 8.46 16.81 -7.65
CA SER A 908 8.81 16.89 -9.07
C SER A 908 9.53 18.21 -9.38
N CYS A 909 10.21 18.28 -10.52
CA CYS A 909 10.83 19.50 -11.04
C CYS A 909 11.99 20.12 -10.24
N GLY A 910 12.55 19.41 -9.24
CA GLY A 910 13.74 19.85 -8.53
C GLY A 910 13.59 21.26 -7.93
N SER A 911 14.62 22.08 -8.09
CA SER A 911 14.64 23.47 -7.63
C SER A 911 13.83 24.47 -8.48
N SER A 912 12.95 23.99 -9.36
CA SER A 912 12.11 24.87 -10.18
C SER A 912 10.94 25.42 -9.35
N ASN A 913 10.33 26.53 -9.79
CA ASN A 913 9.31 27.24 -9.01
C ASN A 913 7.95 27.22 -9.70
N ASN A 914 6.90 27.29 -8.89
CA ASN A 914 5.51 27.60 -9.25
C ASN A 914 4.82 26.59 -10.20
N ILE A 915 3.49 26.49 -10.03
CA ILE A 915 2.59 25.70 -10.89
C ILE A 915 1.49 26.63 -11.39
N ASN A 916 1.19 26.59 -12.68
CA ASN A 916 -0.01 27.19 -13.27
C ASN A 916 -0.49 26.31 -14.42
N ALA A 917 -1.19 25.24 -14.08
CA ALA A 917 -1.51 24.16 -15.00
C ALA A 917 -2.92 23.60 -14.80
N ILE A 918 -3.43 22.95 -15.85
CA ILE A 918 -4.63 22.12 -15.81
C ILE A 918 -4.17 20.68 -15.86
N PHE A 919 -4.45 19.91 -14.81
CA PHE A 919 -4.23 18.47 -14.76
C PHE A 919 -5.39 17.76 -15.44
N ASP A 920 -5.06 16.97 -16.46
CA ASP A 920 -5.98 16.27 -17.35
C ASP A 920 -5.24 15.02 -17.89
N ASP A 921 -5.87 13.84 -17.88
CA ASP A 921 -5.25 12.61 -18.35
C ASP A 921 -4.87 12.67 -19.84
N GLU A 922 -5.63 13.42 -20.64
CA GLU A 922 -5.37 13.69 -22.05
C GLU A 922 -4.32 14.79 -22.28
N GLY A 923 -3.79 15.39 -21.20
CA GLY A 923 -2.71 16.38 -21.22
C GLY A 923 -1.36 15.83 -21.68
N SER A 924 -0.41 16.75 -21.94
CA SER A 924 0.99 16.38 -22.22
C SER A 924 1.73 15.98 -20.96
N GLU A 925 2.80 15.19 -21.05
CA GLU A 925 3.65 14.90 -19.89
C GLU A 925 4.15 16.18 -19.19
N ILE A 926 4.34 16.10 -17.87
CA ILE A 926 4.87 17.23 -17.08
C ILE A 926 6.31 17.50 -17.52
N THR A 927 6.52 18.63 -18.18
CA THR A 927 7.85 19.15 -18.48
C THR A 927 8.19 20.31 -17.55
N CYS A 928 9.27 20.18 -16.80
CA CYS A 928 9.74 21.19 -15.84
C CYS A 928 10.52 22.29 -16.56
N SER A 929 9.84 23.26 -17.17
CA SER A 929 10.50 24.32 -17.94
C SER A 929 9.82 25.68 -17.78
N GLY A 930 10.62 26.72 -17.59
CA GLY A 930 10.12 28.08 -17.42
C GLY A 930 9.80 28.43 -15.96
N ASP A 931 9.00 29.49 -15.81
CA ASP A 931 8.47 29.98 -14.53
C ASP A 931 7.09 30.60 -14.83
N PRO A 932 5.97 29.93 -14.51
CA PRO A 932 5.85 28.69 -13.73
C PRO A 932 6.47 27.46 -14.41
N ALA A 933 7.06 26.57 -13.61
CA ALA A 933 7.78 25.40 -14.09
C ALA A 933 6.87 24.32 -14.67
N ILE A 934 5.67 24.15 -14.10
CA ILE A 934 4.60 23.31 -14.64
C ILE A 934 3.50 24.25 -15.16
N SER A 935 3.21 24.18 -16.46
CA SER A 935 2.19 25.03 -17.08
C SER A 935 1.49 24.40 -18.27
N GLY A 936 0.32 24.95 -18.63
CA GLY A 936 -0.53 24.41 -19.70
C GLY A 936 -1.40 23.24 -19.22
N THR A 937 -1.89 22.43 -20.15
CA THR A 937 -2.65 21.22 -19.83
C THR A 937 -1.69 20.03 -19.77
N VAL A 938 -1.50 19.45 -18.58
CA VAL A 938 -0.50 18.42 -18.30
C VAL A 938 -1.13 17.17 -17.70
N ARG A 939 -0.53 16.01 -17.97
CA ARG A 939 -0.92 14.74 -17.38
C ARG A 939 -0.41 14.63 -15.95
N PRO A 940 -1.28 14.40 -14.95
CA PRO A 940 -0.85 14.16 -13.57
C PRO A 940 -0.03 12.86 -13.44
N LEU A 941 0.71 12.71 -12.33
CA LEU A 941 1.49 11.49 -12.07
C LEU A 941 0.61 10.25 -11.88
N GLY A 942 -0.52 10.38 -11.20
CA GLY A 942 -1.58 9.39 -11.13
C GLY A 942 -2.74 9.76 -12.04
N ALA A 943 -3.45 8.78 -12.58
CA ALA A 943 -4.54 9.04 -13.52
C ALA A 943 -5.84 9.48 -12.84
N LEU A 944 -6.40 10.62 -13.25
CA LEU A 944 -7.68 11.15 -12.80
C LEU A 944 -8.85 10.26 -13.22
N GLY A 945 -8.68 9.47 -14.28
CA GLY A 945 -9.58 8.42 -14.71
C GLY A 945 -9.86 7.36 -13.64
N SER A 946 -9.04 7.30 -12.58
CA SER A 946 -9.31 6.49 -11.38
C SER A 946 -10.65 6.83 -10.70
N PHE A 947 -11.16 8.04 -10.90
CA PHE A 947 -12.45 8.49 -10.35
C PHE A 947 -13.65 8.08 -11.22
N LYS A 948 -13.44 7.63 -12.46
CA LYS A 948 -14.53 7.31 -13.40
C LYS A 948 -15.45 6.23 -12.83
N GLY A 949 -16.74 6.52 -12.75
CA GLY A 949 -17.78 5.68 -12.17
C GLY A 949 -18.00 5.84 -10.67
N GLU A 950 -17.17 6.58 -9.95
CA GLU A 950 -17.44 6.93 -8.55
C GLU A 950 -18.59 7.93 -8.42
N SER A 951 -19.20 8.00 -7.24
CA SER A 951 -20.16 9.06 -6.93
C SER A 951 -19.45 10.42 -6.83
N ALA A 952 -19.98 11.43 -7.50
CA ALA A 952 -19.52 12.81 -7.34
C ALA A 952 -19.91 13.40 -5.97
N LEU A 953 -20.91 12.84 -5.27
CA LEU A 953 -21.47 13.38 -4.04
C LEU A 953 -20.45 13.44 -2.90
N GLY A 954 -20.33 14.62 -2.29
CA GLY A 954 -19.55 14.83 -1.08
C GLY A 954 -18.42 15.81 -1.27
N THR A 955 -17.45 15.75 -0.37
CA THR A 955 -16.32 16.69 -0.33
C THR A 955 -15.10 16.10 -1.03
N TRP A 956 -14.68 16.74 -2.10
CA TRP A 956 -13.40 16.50 -2.76
C TRP A 956 -12.34 17.37 -2.12
N THR A 957 -11.18 16.79 -1.82
CA THR A 957 -10.11 17.47 -1.08
C THR A 957 -8.86 17.54 -1.93
N LEU A 958 -8.36 18.75 -2.17
CA LEU A 958 -7.00 19.00 -2.62
C LEU A 958 -6.10 19.09 -1.39
N GLU A 959 -5.16 18.16 -1.29
CA GLU A 959 -4.16 18.10 -0.22
C GLU A 959 -2.80 18.49 -0.80
N ILE A 960 -2.15 19.49 -0.20
CA ILE A 960 -0.81 19.93 -0.56
C ILE A 960 0.07 19.78 0.68
N GLU A 961 1.06 18.92 0.58
CA GLU A 961 2.09 18.71 1.60
C GLU A 961 3.40 19.34 1.12
N ASP A 962 3.93 20.27 1.92
CA ASP A 962 5.30 20.73 1.84
C ASP A 962 6.14 19.88 2.81
N THR A 963 7.06 19.10 2.25
CA THR A 963 7.86 18.12 3.00
C THR A 963 9.19 18.68 3.50
N ALA A 964 9.52 19.93 3.17
CA ALA A 964 10.77 20.57 3.56
C ALA A 964 10.53 21.71 4.57
N ALA A 965 11.60 22.43 4.90
CA ALA A 965 11.56 23.53 5.86
C ALA A 965 12.39 24.69 5.33
N SER A 966 12.01 25.92 5.68
CA SER A 966 12.69 27.21 5.41
C SER A 966 12.22 28.00 4.18
N ASP A 967 11.38 27.41 3.34
CA ASP A 967 10.64 28.02 2.23
C ASP A 967 9.17 27.66 2.32
N GLY A 968 8.34 28.42 1.63
CA GLY A 968 6.90 28.27 1.64
C GLY A 968 6.32 28.95 0.42
N GLY A 969 5.01 29.11 0.41
CA GLY A 969 4.30 29.50 -0.80
C GLY A 969 2.86 29.91 -0.55
N GLU A 970 2.07 29.89 -1.60
CA GLU A 970 0.66 30.22 -1.57
C GLU A 970 -0.08 29.42 -2.65
N LEU A 971 -1.14 28.72 -2.26
CA LEU A 971 -2.15 28.21 -3.18
C LEU A 971 -3.04 29.40 -3.59
N LYS A 972 -2.92 29.84 -4.83
CA LYS A 972 -3.67 30.98 -5.37
C LYS A 972 -5.04 30.61 -5.88
N SER A 973 -5.12 29.53 -6.66
CA SER A 973 -6.37 29.03 -7.22
C SER A 973 -6.38 27.51 -7.30
N PHE A 974 -7.57 26.94 -7.08
CA PHE A 974 -7.90 25.54 -7.26
C PHE A 974 -9.31 25.51 -7.84
N THR A 975 -9.48 24.96 -9.04
CA THR A 975 -10.79 24.76 -9.67
C THR A 975 -10.89 23.32 -10.12
N LEU A 976 -11.92 22.61 -9.67
CA LEU A 976 -12.23 21.25 -10.09
C LEU A 976 -13.30 21.29 -11.18
N GLU A 977 -12.99 20.79 -12.36
CA GLU A 977 -13.98 20.47 -13.39
C GLU A 977 -14.39 19.01 -13.19
N VAL A 978 -15.65 18.78 -12.85
CA VAL A 978 -16.22 17.42 -12.76
C VAL A 978 -17.27 17.27 -13.84
N CYS A 979 -17.06 16.29 -14.71
CA CYS A 979 -18.09 15.83 -15.63
C CYS A 979 -18.76 14.58 -15.06
N VAL A 980 -20.08 14.50 -15.20
CA VAL A 980 -20.90 13.40 -14.69
C VAL A 980 -21.73 12.77 -15.81
N GLU A 981 -22.12 11.51 -15.60
CA GLU A 981 -23.17 10.85 -16.37
C GLU A 981 -24.54 11.32 -15.85
N GLY A 982 -25.26 12.09 -16.67
CA GLY A 982 -26.50 12.81 -16.32
C GLY A 982 -26.31 14.33 -16.39
N THR A 983 -27.27 15.07 -15.84
CA THR A 983 -27.28 16.55 -15.83
C THR A 983 -27.28 17.07 -14.40
N PHE A 984 -26.45 18.07 -14.11
CA PHE A 984 -26.54 18.78 -12.83
C PHE A 984 -27.85 19.55 -12.75
N ARG A 985 -28.56 19.43 -11.62
CA ARG A 985 -29.70 20.28 -11.32
C ARG A 985 -29.26 21.76 -11.20
N PRO A 986 -30.04 22.71 -11.75
CA PRO A 986 -29.72 24.14 -11.67
C PRO A 986 -29.85 24.67 -10.23
N ASP A 987 -28.93 25.53 -9.85
CA ASP A 987 -28.86 26.29 -8.59
C ASP A 987 -28.08 27.59 -8.92
N GLU A 988 -28.79 28.59 -9.44
CA GLU A 988 -28.24 29.82 -10.02
C GLU A 988 -27.73 30.78 -8.94
N ASP A 989 -28.30 30.73 -7.73
CA ASP A 989 -27.90 31.58 -6.61
C ASP A 989 -26.95 30.90 -5.59
N GLU A 990 -26.67 29.61 -5.79
CA GLU A 990 -25.71 28.79 -5.06
C GLU A 990 -26.00 28.73 -3.55
N ASP A 991 -27.29 28.68 -3.19
CA ASP A 991 -27.73 28.63 -1.80
C ASP A 991 -27.90 27.18 -1.26
N GLY A 992 -27.74 26.19 -2.15
CA GLY A 992 -27.85 24.77 -1.84
C GLY A 992 -29.25 24.17 -2.03
N VAL A 993 -30.20 24.94 -2.55
CA VAL A 993 -31.55 24.50 -2.93
C VAL A 993 -31.72 24.67 -4.45
N PHE A 994 -32.18 23.62 -5.14
CA PHE A 994 -32.23 23.63 -6.61
C PHE A 994 -33.42 24.41 -7.18
N ASP A 995 -33.17 25.15 -8.27
CA ASP A 995 -34.13 26.07 -8.94
C ASP A 995 -35.24 25.36 -9.74
N ASP A 996 -35.19 24.03 -9.86
CA ASP A 996 -36.14 23.23 -10.62
C ASP A 996 -37.42 22.88 -9.82
N GLY A 997 -37.73 23.69 -8.81
CA GLY A 997 -39.01 23.74 -8.10
C GLY A 997 -38.92 23.66 -6.58
N ASP A 998 -37.75 23.38 -6.03
CA ASP A 998 -37.51 23.33 -4.58
C ASP A 998 -37.20 24.73 -4.02
N ASP A 999 -36.51 25.58 -4.79
CA ASP A 999 -36.26 26.98 -4.42
C ASP A 999 -37.45 27.91 -4.78
N LEU A 1000 -37.92 28.66 -3.78
CA LEU A 1000 -38.97 29.68 -3.91
C LEU A 1000 -38.42 31.11 -3.89
N CYS A 1001 -37.10 31.27 -3.71
CA CYS A 1001 -36.42 32.51 -3.39
C CYS A 1001 -35.25 32.86 -4.34
N LEU A 1002 -35.26 32.36 -5.59
CA LEU A 1002 -34.42 32.70 -6.74
C LEU A 1002 -33.68 34.05 -6.62
N GLY A 1003 -32.44 34.01 -6.15
CA GLY A 1003 -31.56 35.16 -5.94
C GLY A 1003 -31.19 35.43 -4.48
N THR A 1004 -31.22 34.41 -3.62
CA THR A 1004 -30.68 34.50 -2.27
C THR A 1004 -29.16 34.77 -2.31
N PRO A 1005 -28.64 35.72 -1.52
CA PRO A 1005 -27.21 36.01 -1.56
C PRO A 1005 -26.36 34.79 -1.16
N LYS A 1006 -25.37 34.43 -1.99
CA LYS A 1006 -24.40 33.36 -1.72
C LYS A 1006 -23.85 33.41 -0.29
N GLY A 1007 -23.91 32.29 0.42
CA GLY A 1007 -23.47 32.14 1.81
C GLY A 1007 -24.48 32.58 2.88
N ALA A 1008 -25.68 32.98 2.49
CA ALA A 1008 -26.79 33.17 3.44
C ALA A 1008 -27.25 31.81 4.01
N GLU A 1009 -27.59 31.77 5.30
CA GLU A 1009 -28.31 30.62 5.85
C GLU A 1009 -29.73 30.61 5.28
N VAL A 1010 -30.12 29.54 4.57
CA VAL A 1010 -31.43 29.41 3.93
C VAL A 1010 -32.29 28.34 4.59
N ASP A 1011 -33.61 28.48 4.46
CA ASP A 1011 -34.55 27.42 4.82
C ASP A 1011 -34.68 26.37 3.69
N THR A 1012 -35.57 25.39 3.84
CA THR A 1012 -35.76 24.33 2.83
C THR A 1012 -36.33 24.81 1.50
N ASN A 1013 -36.70 26.09 1.38
CA ASN A 1013 -37.22 26.70 0.16
C ASN A 1013 -36.27 27.75 -0.41
N GLY A 1014 -34.98 27.73 -0.03
CA GLY A 1014 -33.95 28.67 -0.49
C GLY A 1014 -34.10 30.09 0.06
N CYS A 1015 -34.94 30.31 1.07
CA CYS A 1015 -35.18 31.66 1.58
C CYS A 1015 -34.24 32.02 2.73
N GLN A 1016 -33.53 33.16 2.62
CA GLN A 1016 -32.63 33.66 3.65
C GLN A 1016 -33.30 33.80 5.04
N VAL A 1017 -32.70 33.15 6.04
CA VAL A 1017 -33.09 33.21 7.45
C VAL A 1017 -32.27 34.29 8.17
N ASN A 1018 -32.94 35.36 8.61
CA ASN A 1018 -32.31 36.42 9.40
C ASN A 1018 -32.44 36.12 10.90
N ARG A 1019 -31.32 35.95 11.61
CA ARG A 1019 -31.27 35.71 13.07
C ARG A 1019 -30.80 36.95 13.83
N PHE A 1020 -31.30 37.15 15.04
CA PHE A 1020 -30.77 38.17 15.94
C PHE A 1020 -29.36 37.78 16.45
N ALA A 1021 -28.51 38.77 16.76
CA ALA A 1021 -27.28 38.52 17.49
C ALA A 1021 -27.58 37.89 18.87
N GLN A 1022 -26.70 36.99 19.33
CA GLN A 1022 -26.95 36.20 20.55
C GLN A 1022 -27.14 37.05 21.82
N ASP A 1023 -26.59 38.26 21.86
CA ASP A 1023 -26.64 39.19 22.98
C ASP A 1023 -27.67 40.32 22.82
N ASN A 1024 -28.56 40.22 21.82
CA ASN A 1024 -29.46 41.31 21.46
C ASN A 1024 -30.58 41.57 22.49
N PHE A 1025 -30.95 40.62 23.36
CA PHE A 1025 -32.02 40.80 24.34
C PHE A 1025 -31.59 40.46 25.78
N THR A 1026 -31.98 41.29 26.76
CA THR A 1026 -31.89 41.00 28.20
C THR A 1026 -33.31 40.93 28.80
N ILE A 1027 -33.61 39.86 29.55
CA ILE A 1027 -34.92 39.62 30.16
C ILE A 1027 -34.75 39.42 31.67
N GLU A 1028 -35.44 40.22 32.50
CA GLU A 1028 -35.42 40.11 33.96
C GLU A 1028 -36.83 39.85 34.53
N VAL A 1029 -36.90 39.10 35.64
CA VAL A 1029 -38.16 38.69 36.28
C VAL A 1029 -38.14 39.07 37.75
N GLU A 1030 -39.17 39.81 38.19
CA GLU A 1030 -39.42 40.08 39.60
C GLU A 1030 -40.68 39.32 40.05
N SER A 1031 -40.50 38.34 40.94
CA SER A 1031 -41.57 37.47 41.47
C SER A 1031 -42.53 38.18 42.43
N GLU A 1032 -43.69 37.56 42.70
CA GLU A 1032 -44.75 38.17 43.50
C GLU A 1032 -44.41 38.31 44.99
N SER A 1033 -44.98 39.34 45.62
CA SER A 1033 -44.85 39.54 47.07
C SER A 1033 -45.76 38.62 47.90
N CYS A 1034 -46.93 38.22 47.39
CA CYS A 1034 -47.93 37.34 48.02
C CYS A 1034 -48.87 36.71 46.96
N ARG A 1035 -49.35 35.47 47.18
CA ARG A 1035 -50.24 34.66 46.28
C ARG A 1035 -51.52 35.34 45.75
N SER A 1036 -51.92 36.50 46.29
CA SER A 1036 -53.12 37.23 45.84
C SER A 1036 -52.82 38.64 45.34
N SER A 1037 -51.55 39.06 45.34
CA SER A 1037 -51.16 40.41 44.92
C SER A 1037 -51.05 40.52 43.40
N ASN A 1038 -50.62 39.44 42.72
CA ASN A 1038 -50.39 39.40 41.28
C ASN A 1038 -49.60 40.64 40.82
N ASP A 1039 -48.50 40.96 41.50
CA ASP A 1039 -47.72 42.19 41.33
C ASP A 1039 -46.34 41.95 40.68
N ALA A 1040 -46.10 40.74 40.17
CA ALA A 1040 -44.85 40.40 39.50
C ALA A 1040 -44.65 41.15 38.18
N THR A 1041 -43.39 41.28 37.75
CA THR A 1041 -43.03 41.95 36.49
C THR A 1041 -42.03 41.15 35.67
N ILE A 1042 -42.12 41.25 34.34
CA ILE A 1042 -41.12 40.77 33.39
C ILE A 1042 -40.68 41.96 32.55
N SER A 1043 -39.40 42.32 32.61
CA SER A 1043 -38.80 43.40 31.82
C SER A 1043 -37.95 42.83 30.68
N ILE A 1044 -37.98 43.52 29.54
CA ILE A 1044 -37.21 43.21 28.33
C ILE A 1044 -36.45 44.47 27.93
N SER A 1045 -35.18 44.33 27.59
CA SER A 1045 -34.41 45.35 26.88
C SER A 1045 -33.69 44.74 25.67
N ALA A 1046 -33.59 45.51 24.58
CA ALA A 1046 -32.90 45.17 23.36
C ALA A 1046 -31.63 46.02 23.20
N ALA A 1047 -30.56 45.42 22.69
CA ALA A 1047 -29.27 46.09 22.51
C ALA A 1047 -29.23 46.97 21.24
N ASP A 1048 -29.84 46.52 20.15
CA ASP A 1048 -29.99 47.30 18.91
C ASP A 1048 -31.34 48.01 18.86
N ASN A 1049 -31.33 49.34 18.92
CA ASN A 1049 -32.53 50.17 18.92
C ASN A 1049 -32.98 50.65 17.53
N THR A 1050 -32.34 50.14 16.47
CA THR A 1050 -32.69 50.46 15.07
C THR A 1050 -33.71 49.49 14.47
N ILE A 1051 -33.99 48.37 15.15
CA ILE A 1051 -34.97 47.35 14.76
C ILE A 1051 -36.29 47.61 15.50
N ASP A 1052 -37.42 47.50 14.81
CA ASP A 1052 -38.74 47.55 15.43
C ASP A 1052 -39.11 46.14 15.91
N TYR A 1053 -39.20 45.92 17.22
CA TYR A 1053 -39.54 44.61 17.81
C TYR A 1053 -41.00 44.50 18.21
N MET A 1054 -41.51 43.28 18.19
CA MET A 1054 -42.81 42.89 18.71
C MET A 1054 -42.63 41.70 19.68
N ALA A 1055 -42.94 41.93 20.95
CA ALA A 1055 -42.93 40.91 22.00
C ALA A 1055 -44.36 40.45 22.32
N THR A 1056 -44.58 39.14 22.34
CA THR A 1056 -45.82 38.51 22.79
C THR A 1056 -45.54 37.68 24.04
N LEU A 1057 -46.16 38.05 25.15
CA LEU A 1057 -46.12 37.32 26.41
C LEU A 1057 -47.40 36.51 26.59
N ASN A 1058 -47.28 35.19 26.61
CA ASN A 1058 -48.39 34.26 26.70
C ASN A 1058 -48.20 33.27 27.87
N GLY A 1059 -49.08 33.30 28.87
CA GLY A 1059 -48.96 32.46 30.06
C GLY A 1059 -50.00 32.79 31.12
N SER A 1060 -50.38 31.81 31.94
CA SER A 1060 -51.36 31.99 33.03
C SER A 1060 -52.68 32.69 32.64
N GLY A 1061 -53.13 32.52 31.39
CA GLY A 1061 -54.36 33.14 30.86
C GLY A 1061 -54.20 34.56 30.32
N LEU A 1062 -52.98 35.12 30.35
CA LEU A 1062 -52.60 36.37 29.67
C LEU A 1062 -52.01 36.05 28.28
N ASN A 1063 -52.39 36.82 27.27
CA ASN A 1063 -51.75 36.84 25.95
C ASN A 1063 -51.68 38.29 25.49
N GLU A 1064 -50.55 38.94 25.75
CA GLU A 1064 -50.34 40.36 25.49
C GLU A 1064 -49.21 40.55 24.49
N THR A 1065 -49.47 41.31 23.43
CA THR A 1065 -48.49 41.64 22.39
C THR A 1065 -48.22 43.14 22.40
N VAL A 1066 -46.94 43.50 22.41
CA VAL A 1066 -46.46 44.88 22.51
C VAL A 1066 -45.33 45.13 21.54
N ASN A 1067 -45.27 46.33 20.99
CA ASN A 1067 -44.15 46.77 20.16
C ASN A 1067 -43.19 47.61 20.98
N PHE A 1068 -41.90 47.41 20.79
CA PHE A 1068 -40.85 48.14 21.49
C PHE A 1068 -39.58 48.22 20.62
N ASN A 1069 -38.75 49.23 20.87
CA ASN A 1069 -37.48 49.42 20.16
C ASN A 1069 -36.27 49.47 21.11
N ASP A 1070 -36.49 49.67 22.41
CA ASP A 1070 -35.44 49.73 23.43
C ASP A 1070 -35.76 48.76 24.56
N GLY A 1071 -36.88 48.94 25.26
CA GLY A 1071 -37.35 47.95 26.22
C GLY A 1071 -38.82 48.09 26.56
N PHE A 1072 -39.38 47.06 27.20
CA PHE A 1072 -40.75 47.05 27.69
C PHE A 1072 -40.87 46.24 28.98
N VAL A 1073 -41.83 46.60 29.85
CA VAL A 1073 -42.06 45.89 31.12
C VAL A 1073 -43.52 45.46 31.20
N PHE A 1074 -43.74 44.15 31.26
CA PHE A 1074 -45.03 43.55 31.61
C PHE A 1074 -45.18 43.57 33.14
N GLN A 1075 -46.33 44.03 33.64
CA GLN A 1075 -46.57 44.22 35.08
C GLN A 1075 -47.90 43.60 35.53
N ASN A 1076 -48.03 43.36 36.83
CA ASN A 1076 -49.18 42.72 37.48
C ASN A 1076 -49.39 41.27 37.06
N LEU A 1077 -48.29 40.54 36.90
CA LEU A 1077 -48.30 39.15 36.47
C LEU A 1077 -48.63 38.21 37.63
N GLN A 1078 -49.37 37.16 37.32
CA GLN A 1078 -49.65 36.06 38.24
C GLN A 1078 -48.47 35.08 38.28
N ALA A 1079 -48.24 34.42 39.41
CA ALA A 1079 -47.27 33.33 39.50
C ALA A 1079 -47.64 32.20 38.53
N GLY A 1080 -46.67 31.76 37.73
CA GLY A 1080 -46.86 30.77 36.68
C GLY A 1080 -45.83 30.89 35.57
N ASN A 1081 -45.98 30.04 34.56
CA ASN A 1081 -45.07 29.97 33.42
C ASN A 1081 -45.60 30.83 32.27
N TYR A 1082 -44.73 31.68 31.75
CA TYR A 1082 -44.98 32.52 30.59
C TYR A 1082 -44.02 32.15 29.46
N SER A 1083 -44.53 32.20 28.24
CA SER A 1083 -43.76 32.14 27.00
C SER A 1083 -43.70 33.55 26.42
N LEU A 1084 -42.49 34.08 26.31
CA LEU A 1084 -42.22 35.39 25.73
C LEU A 1084 -41.59 35.20 24.35
N CYS A 1085 -42.34 35.45 23.29
CA CYS A 1085 -41.84 35.38 21.92
C CYS A 1085 -41.58 36.78 21.38
N ILE A 1086 -40.39 37.02 20.84
CA ILE A 1086 -39.95 38.30 20.30
C ILE A 1086 -39.65 38.11 18.81
N SER A 1087 -40.28 38.93 17.98
CA SER A 1087 -39.99 39.07 16.55
C SER A 1087 -39.56 40.51 16.25
N GLY A 1088 -38.96 40.75 15.10
CA GLY A 1088 -38.43 42.07 14.76
C GLY A 1088 -38.34 42.30 13.26
N SER A 1089 -38.49 43.56 12.85
CA SER A 1089 -38.35 43.97 11.46
C SER A 1089 -37.54 45.26 11.35
N MET A 1090 -36.67 45.33 10.35
CA MET A 1090 -35.91 46.54 10.02
C MET A 1090 -36.14 46.87 8.55
N GLY A 1091 -37.13 47.73 8.29
CA GLY A 1091 -37.59 48.00 6.92
C GLY A 1091 -38.28 46.78 6.31
N ALA A 1092 -37.68 46.19 5.27
CA ALA A 1092 -38.18 44.98 4.60
C ALA A 1092 -37.59 43.67 5.15
N LEU A 1093 -36.56 43.75 6.00
CA LEU A 1093 -35.94 42.58 6.62
C LEU A 1093 -36.78 42.12 7.81
N VAL A 1094 -37.19 40.85 7.82
CA VAL A 1094 -37.93 40.21 8.90
C VAL A 1094 -37.02 39.17 9.56
N TYR A 1095 -36.88 39.27 10.88
CA TYR A 1095 -36.08 38.36 11.68
C TYR A 1095 -36.93 37.21 12.21
N GLN A 1096 -36.32 36.03 12.32
CA GLN A 1096 -36.96 34.85 12.89
C GLN A 1096 -37.36 35.08 14.35
N GLU A 1097 -38.59 34.70 14.71
CA GLU A 1097 -39.10 34.82 16.09
C GLU A 1097 -38.29 33.94 17.05
N ILE A 1098 -37.91 34.50 18.20
CA ILE A 1098 -37.26 33.79 19.29
C ILE A 1098 -38.16 33.78 20.52
N CYS A 1099 -38.33 32.61 21.14
CA CYS A 1099 -39.20 32.44 22.31
C CYS A 1099 -38.42 32.03 23.55
N PHE A 1100 -38.71 32.70 24.66
CA PHE A 1100 -38.14 32.46 25.99
C PHE A 1100 -39.22 31.91 26.92
N ASN A 1101 -38.87 30.93 27.75
CA ASN A 1101 -39.74 30.46 28.82
C ASN A 1101 -39.35 31.14 30.13
N VAL A 1102 -40.29 31.84 30.75
CA VAL A 1102 -40.09 32.68 31.93
C VAL A 1102 -41.00 32.22 33.05
N VAL A 1103 -40.46 32.00 34.24
CA VAL A 1103 -41.23 31.50 35.39
C VAL A 1103 -41.32 32.59 36.45
N VAL A 1104 -42.55 32.93 36.83
CA VAL A 1104 -42.84 33.85 37.95
C VAL A 1104 -43.22 33.01 39.18
N GLU A 1105 -42.50 33.16 40.29
CA GLU A 1105 -42.67 32.36 41.50
C GLU A 1105 -43.48 33.07 42.61
N GLN A 1106 -43.92 32.32 43.63
CA GLN A 1106 -44.61 32.84 44.83
C GLN A 1106 -44.14 32.12 46.12
N PRO A 1107 -44.24 32.71 47.33
CA PRO A 1107 -43.75 32.11 48.59
C PRO A 1107 -44.57 30.92 49.13
N ASP A 1108 -43.91 29.97 49.82
CA ASP A 1108 -44.51 28.77 50.44
C ASP A 1108 -45.38 29.05 51.71
N VAL A 1109 -46.26 28.11 52.08
CA VAL A 1109 -47.17 28.23 53.26
C VAL A 1109 -46.56 27.65 54.55
N LEU A 1110 -46.86 28.25 55.71
CA LEU A 1110 -46.40 27.74 57.02
C LEU A 1110 -47.10 26.41 57.35
N THR A 1111 -46.30 25.37 57.58
CA THR A 1111 -46.78 24.05 57.98
C THR A 1111 -46.11 23.63 59.28
N VAL A 1112 -46.90 23.22 60.27
CA VAL A 1112 -46.40 22.82 61.58
C VAL A 1112 -47.05 21.52 62.01
N SER A 1113 -46.26 20.59 62.54
CA SER A 1113 -46.72 19.34 63.14
C SER A 1113 -46.24 19.23 64.58
N SER A 1114 -47.12 18.78 65.47
CA SER A 1114 -46.80 18.53 66.89
C SER A 1114 -46.93 17.04 67.21
N LYS A 1115 -46.06 16.54 68.08
CA LYS A 1115 -46.09 15.15 68.56
C LYS A 1115 -45.75 15.07 70.05
N LEU A 1116 -46.69 14.58 70.85
CA LEU A 1116 -46.45 14.26 72.27
C LEU A 1116 -45.43 13.12 72.41
N LEU A 1117 -44.46 13.29 73.30
CA LEU A 1117 -43.45 12.28 73.60
C LEU A 1117 -43.99 11.22 74.59
N ALA A 1118 -43.35 10.05 74.64
CA ALA A 1118 -43.86 8.86 75.33
C ALA A 1118 -44.13 9.03 76.84
N ASN A 1119 -43.51 10.02 77.48
CA ASN A 1119 -43.76 10.36 78.89
C ASN A 1119 -45.05 11.20 79.11
N SER A 1120 -45.69 11.66 78.02
CA SER A 1120 -46.87 12.52 78.00
C SER A 1120 -46.73 13.85 78.76
N THR A 1121 -45.49 14.32 78.96
CA THR A 1121 -45.17 15.60 79.62
C THR A 1121 -44.39 16.57 78.74
N GLN A 1122 -44.13 16.22 77.47
CA GLN A 1122 -43.38 17.02 76.50
C GLN A 1122 -43.97 16.86 75.09
N VAL A 1123 -43.83 17.89 74.25
CA VAL A 1123 -44.21 17.88 72.82
C VAL A 1123 -43.01 18.26 71.96
N ALA A 1124 -42.79 17.50 70.88
CA ALA A 1124 -41.85 17.84 69.81
C ALA A 1124 -42.61 18.47 68.64
N LEU A 1125 -42.07 19.55 68.09
CA LEU A 1125 -42.59 20.29 66.95
C LEU A 1125 -41.66 20.16 65.76
N LYS A 1126 -42.25 20.09 64.57
CA LYS A 1126 -41.56 20.25 63.29
C LYS A 1126 -42.28 21.28 62.43
N MET A 1127 -41.54 22.25 61.89
CA MET A 1127 -42.02 23.49 61.27
C MET A 1127 -41.31 23.71 59.93
N GLU A 1128 -42.10 23.95 58.88
CA GLU A 1128 -41.64 24.18 57.50
C GLU A 1128 -42.42 25.35 56.86
N GLY A 1129 -41.86 25.98 55.82
CA GLY A 1129 -42.51 27.08 55.08
C GLY A 1129 -42.00 28.49 55.39
N SER A 1130 -41.00 28.68 56.26
CA SER A 1130 -40.33 29.96 56.43
C SER A 1130 -38.89 29.80 56.93
N GLY A 1131 -38.05 30.81 56.71
CA GLY A 1131 -36.70 30.84 57.29
C GLY A 1131 -36.68 31.16 58.79
N PHE A 1132 -37.81 31.61 59.37
CA PHE A 1132 -37.88 32.04 60.77
C PHE A 1132 -39.29 31.90 61.39
N TYR A 1133 -39.38 31.38 62.62
CA TYR A 1133 -40.64 31.05 63.30
C TYR A 1133 -40.75 31.69 64.71
N ASN A 1134 -41.98 32.00 65.12
CA ASN A 1134 -42.37 32.43 66.46
C ASN A 1134 -43.28 31.36 67.10
N VAL A 1135 -42.80 30.64 68.12
CA VAL A 1135 -43.50 29.54 68.80
C VAL A 1135 -43.90 29.95 70.22
N GLU A 1136 -45.16 29.82 70.60
CA GLU A 1136 -45.73 30.22 71.89
C GLU A 1136 -46.37 29.01 72.59
N ILE A 1137 -46.02 28.74 73.85
CA ILE A 1137 -46.69 27.71 74.67
C ILE A 1137 -47.15 28.28 76.00
N ASN A 1138 -48.45 28.13 76.30
CA ASN A 1138 -49.12 28.64 77.50
C ASN A 1138 -48.84 30.14 77.80
N GLY A 1139 -48.67 30.96 76.76
CA GLY A 1139 -48.40 32.39 76.87
C GLY A 1139 -46.92 32.78 76.92
N VAL A 1140 -45.98 31.85 76.79
CA VAL A 1140 -44.53 32.13 76.70
C VAL A 1140 -44.05 31.91 75.26
N VAL A 1141 -43.49 32.95 74.65
CA VAL A 1141 -43.04 32.96 73.25
C VAL A 1141 -41.53 32.72 73.13
N VAL A 1142 -41.13 31.90 72.17
CA VAL A 1142 -39.76 31.58 71.75
C VAL A 1142 -39.63 31.80 70.24
N GLN A 1143 -38.60 32.50 69.79
CA GLN A 1143 -38.30 32.67 68.37
C GLN A 1143 -37.16 31.73 67.95
N THR A 1144 -37.27 31.11 66.78
CA THR A 1144 -36.26 30.19 66.28
C THR A 1144 -36.21 30.14 64.75
N ALA A 1145 -35.01 29.95 64.20
CA ALA A 1145 -34.79 29.60 62.80
C ALA A 1145 -34.75 28.08 62.57
N GLU A 1146 -34.63 27.29 63.65
CA GLU A 1146 -34.61 25.83 63.57
C GLU A 1146 -35.99 25.29 63.20
N SER A 1147 -36.01 24.25 62.37
CA SER A 1147 -37.23 23.60 61.88
C SER A 1147 -37.80 22.57 62.86
N GLU A 1148 -37.10 22.21 63.94
CA GLU A 1148 -37.60 21.29 64.98
C GLU A 1148 -37.35 21.84 66.40
N LEU A 1149 -38.34 21.69 67.30
CA LEU A 1149 -38.27 22.23 68.67
C LEU A 1149 -39.02 21.35 69.68
N VAL A 1150 -38.45 21.07 70.86
CA VAL A 1150 -39.11 20.30 71.93
C VAL A 1150 -39.46 21.19 73.11
N LEU A 1151 -40.70 21.10 73.61
CA LEU A 1151 -41.26 21.92 74.68
C LEU A 1151 -41.89 21.07 75.79
N ASP A 1152 -41.76 21.51 77.04
CA ASP A 1152 -42.38 20.87 78.22
C ASP A 1152 -43.86 21.25 78.36
N LEU A 1153 -44.70 20.31 78.82
CA LEU A 1153 -46.14 20.48 79.04
C LEU A 1153 -46.49 20.42 80.54
N GLU A 1154 -47.43 21.28 80.96
CA GLU A 1154 -48.00 21.27 82.31
C GLU A 1154 -49.21 20.33 82.42
N LYS A 1155 -49.60 19.90 83.64
CA LYS A 1155 -50.78 19.04 83.83
C LYS A 1155 -52.08 19.80 83.57
N GLY A 1156 -52.93 19.28 82.68
CA GLY A 1156 -54.14 19.95 82.21
C GLY A 1156 -54.03 20.32 80.72
N PRO A 1157 -54.88 21.22 80.21
CA PRO A 1157 -54.80 21.71 78.83
C PRO A 1157 -53.64 22.70 78.67
N ASN A 1158 -52.81 22.50 77.65
CA ASN A 1158 -51.73 23.38 77.22
C ASN A 1158 -52.04 23.91 75.81
N VAL A 1159 -51.86 25.21 75.56
CA VAL A 1159 -52.12 25.82 74.24
C VAL A 1159 -50.79 26.18 73.59
N LEU A 1160 -50.59 25.69 72.36
CA LEU A 1160 -49.40 25.86 71.55
C LEU A 1160 -49.74 26.64 70.27
N LYS A 1161 -48.94 27.63 69.92
CA LYS A 1161 -49.15 28.49 68.73
C LYS A 1161 -47.84 28.76 67.99
N VAL A 1162 -47.85 28.72 66.66
CA VAL A 1162 -46.66 28.99 65.81
C VAL A 1162 -47.01 29.94 64.65
N SER A 1163 -46.19 30.96 64.39
CA SER A 1163 -46.39 31.98 63.34
C SER A 1163 -45.07 32.46 62.71
N THR A 1164 -45.10 33.10 61.52
CA THR A 1164 -43.90 33.62 60.81
C THR A 1164 -43.91 35.16 60.70
N GLY A 1165 -42.85 35.73 60.12
CA GLY A 1165 -42.74 37.19 59.85
C GLY A 1165 -43.60 37.70 58.70
N LEU A 1166 -44.19 36.82 57.88
CA LEU A 1166 -45.10 37.18 56.79
C LEU A 1166 -46.55 36.89 57.22
N PRO A 1167 -47.42 37.90 57.38
CA PRO A 1167 -48.78 37.71 57.90
C PRO A 1167 -49.66 36.75 57.07
N CYS A 1168 -49.36 36.60 55.79
CA CYS A 1168 -50.10 35.79 54.84
C CYS A 1168 -49.79 34.27 54.89
N GLN A 1169 -48.72 33.85 55.58
CA GLN A 1169 -48.35 32.43 55.68
C GLN A 1169 -49.17 31.66 56.75
N GLY A 1170 -49.94 32.37 57.59
CA GLY A 1170 -50.86 31.78 58.56
C GLY A 1170 -50.27 31.56 59.95
N ILE A 1171 -51.11 31.11 60.88
CA ILE A 1171 -50.75 30.77 62.26
C ILE A 1171 -51.28 29.38 62.57
N TYR A 1172 -50.42 28.50 63.06
CA TYR A 1172 -50.80 27.19 63.60
C TYR A 1172 -51.14 27.34 65.10
N GLU A 1173 -52.25 26.77 65.57
CA GLU A 1173 -52.63 26.77 66.99
C GLU A 1173 -53.29 25.44 67.38
N GLU A 1174 -52.84 24.82 68.47
CA GLU A 1174 -53.29 23.52 68.95
C GLU A 1174 -53.37 23.48 70.48
N THR A 1175 -54.33 22.74 71.04
CA THR A 1175 -54.44 22.50 72.49
C THR A 1175 -54.18 21.03 72.83
N LEU A 1176 -53.20 20.78 73.70
CA LEU A 1176 -52.75 19.45 74.13
C LEU A 1176 -53.13 19.22 75.60
N VAL A 1177 -53.85 18.14 75.90
CA VAL A 1177 -54.38 17.88 77.25
C VAL A 1177 -53.71 16.66 77.90
N VAL A 1178 -53.24 16.81 79.14
CA VAL A 1178 -52.63 15.73 79.93
C VAL A 1178 -53.54 15.36 81.12
N ALA A 1179 -54.29 14.23 81.04
CA ALA A 1179 -55.26 13.78 82.07
C ALA A 1179 -55.33 12.23 82.26
N PRO A 1180 -54.75 11.65 83.34
CA PRO A 1180 -54.62 10.20 83.52
C PRO A 1180 -55.84 9.44 84.12
N GLU A 1181 -56.96 10.10 84.44
CA GLU A 1181 -58.20 9.44 84.89
C GLU A 1181 -59.43 10.10 84.25
N PRO A 1182 -60.53 9.36 83.98
CA PRO A 1182 -61.68 9.91 83.26
C PRO A 1182 -62.46 10.96 84.06
N ILE A 1183 -62.85 12.07 83.41
CA ILE A 1183 -63.56 13.22 84.01
C ILE A 1183 -64.86 13.55 83.26
N LEU A 1184 -65.91 13.92 84.00
CA LEU A 1184 -67.21 14.33 83.45
C LEU A 1184 -67.36 15.86 83.40
N PHE A 1185 -67.65 16.41 82.21
CA PHE A 1185 -67.85 17.84 82.02
C PHE A 1185 -68.87 18.14 80.88
N PRO A 1186 -69.76 19.14 81.01
CA PRO A 1186 -69.98 19.98 82.19
C PRO A 1186 -70.86 19.28 83.24
N ASN A 1187 -70.65 19.64 84.51
CA ASN A 1187 -71.45 19.16 85.63
C ASN A 1187 -71.62 20.31 86.65
N PRO A 1188 -72.82 20.90 86.81
CA PRO A 1188 -74.13 20.44 86.35
C PRO A 1188 -74.32 20.50 84.83
N THR A 1189 -75.17 19.63 84.29
CA THR A 1189 -75.57 19.63 82.87
C THR A 1189 -77.09 19.78 82.72
N ARG A 1190 -77.56 20.28 81.58
CA ARG A 1190 -79.00 20.28 81.23
C ARG A 1190 -79.42 18.98 80.56
N ASN A 1191 -78.78 18.60 79.47
CA ASN A 1191 -79.22 17.46 78.65
C ASN A 1191 -78.14 16.42 78.44
N ASN A 1192 -76.86 16.81 78.30
CA ASN A 1192 -75.78 15.89 77.95
C ASN A 1192 -74.51 16.17 78.77
N VAL A 1193 -73.77 15.14 79.17
CA VAL A 1193 -72.46 15.28 79.82
C VAL A 1193 -71.40 14.57 78.98
N SER A 1194 -70.26 15.21 78.76
CA SER A 1194 -69.12 14.59 78.09
C SER A 1194 -68.20 13.89 79.09
N ILE A 1195 -67.72 12.73 78.72
CA ILE A 1195 -66.67 11.95 79.39
C ILE A 1195 -65.37 12.18 78.61
N TYR A 1196 -64.34 12.70 79.28
CA TYR A 1196 -62.97 12.75 78.75
C TYR A 1196 -62.13 11.68 79.42
N TYR A 1197 -61.32 10.95 78.65
CA TYR A 1197 -60.51 9.81 79.11
C TYR A 1197 -59.28 9.66 78.21
N ASP A 1198 -58.27 8.87 78.61
CA ASP A 1198 -56.93 8.94 78.01
C ASP A 1198 -56.73 8.11 76.73
N HIS A 1199 -57.61 7.15 76.41
CA HIS A 1199 -57.42 6.22 75.27
C HIS A 1199 -58.67 6.08 74.40
N ALA A 1200 -58.62 6.60 73.17
CA ALA A 1200 -59.69 6.42 72.17
C ALA A 1200 -59.83 4.95 71.71
N ASN A 1201 -60.98 4.59 71.12
CA ASN A 1201 -61.30 3.28 70.52
C ASN A 1201 -61.40 2.08 71.47
N GLN A 1202 -61.62 2.30 72.77
CA GLN A 1202 -61.94 1.24 73.73
C GLN A 1202 -63.43 1.28 74.11
N PRO A 1203 -64.12 0.13 74.24
CA PRO A 1203 -65.51 0.11 74.66
C PRO A 1203 -65.63 0.54 76.12
N LEU A 1204 -66.30 1.66 76.34
CA LEU A 1204 -66.68 2.18 77.65
C LEU A 1204 -68.08 1.66 77.99
N GLY A 1205 -68.18 0.89 79.07
CA GLY A 1205 -69.46 0.56 79.70
C GLY A 1205 -69.87 1.71 80.61
N ILE A 1206 -70.99 2.36 80.30
CA ILE A 1206 -71.54 3.44 81.11
C ILE A 1206 -72.90 3.06 81.70
N ARG A 1207 -73.01 3.22 83.01
CA ARG A 1207 -74.25 3.04 83.76
C ARG A 1207 -74.63 4.31 84.48
N VAL A 1208 -75.88 4.74 84.31
CA VAL A 1208 -76.44 5.91 84.98
C VAL A 1208 -77.44 5.42 86.02
N PHE A 1209 -77.16 5.72 87.30
CA PHE A 1209 -78.02 5.41 88.44
C PHE A 1209 -78.71 6.68 88.93
N ALA A 1210 -79.98 6.56 89.33
CA ALA A 1210 -80.68 7.62 90.06
C ALA A 1210 -80.13 7.71 91.49
N ALA A 1211 -80.38 8.82 92.18
CA ALA A 1211 -79.90 9.03 93.54
C ALA A 1211 -80.36 7.97 94.57
N ASN A 1212 -81.42 7.20 94.28
CA ASN A 1212 -81.89 6.08 95.10
C ASN A 1212 -81.17 4.75 94.80
N GLY A 1213 -80.20 4.73 93.87
CA GLY A 1213 -79.43 3.56 93.46
C GLY A 1213 -80.07 2.72 92.35
N GLN A 1214 -81.25 3.10 91.84
CA GLN A 1214 -81.89 2.40 90.73
C GLN A 1214 -81.15 2.69 89.41
N LEU A 1215 -80.80 1.65 88.65
CA LEU A 1215 -80.21 1.79 87.31
C LEU A 1215 -81.27 2.37 86.37
N VAL A 1216 -80.97 3.52 85.79
CA VAL A 1216 -81.89 4.27 84.91
C VAL A 1216 -81.51 4.11 83.45
N ARG A 1217 -80.22 3.98 83.17
CA ARG A 1217 -79.69 3.74 81.82
C ARG A 1217 -78.41 2.93 81.89
N GLU A 1218 -78.25 2.01 80.97
CA GLU A 1218 -77.00 1.30 80.72
C GLU A 1218 -76.76 1.30 79.22
N GLU A 1219 -75.59 1.75 78.81
CA GLU A 1219 -75.14 1.75 77.43
C GLU A 1219 -73.64 1.46 77.38
N SER A 1220 -73.21 0.80 76.32
CA SER A 1220 -71.79 0.68 76.00
C SER A 1220 -71.52 1.48 74.75
N GLN A 1221 -70.51 2.36 74.80
CA GLN A 1221 -70.11 3.19 73.69
C GLN A 1221 -68.62 2.99 73.40
N THR A 1222 -68.25 3.04 72.13
CA THR A 1222 -66.85 3.11 71.68
C THR A 1222 -66.72 4.38 70.84
N SER A 1223 -65.75 5.25 71.15
CA SER A 1223 -65.51 6.51 70.43
C SER A 1223 -64.09 6.57 69.89
N GLU A 1224 -63.93 6.98 68.63
CA GLU A 1224 -62.63 7.24 67.98
C GLU A 1224 -61.90 8.45 68.56
N LYS A 1225 -62.56 9.22 69.42
CA LYS A 1225 -61.97 10.37 70.13
C LYS A 1225 -61.86 10.06 71.63
N VAL A 1226 -60.88 10.67 72.30
CA VAL A 1226 -60.68 10.64 73.77
C VAL A 1226 -61.79 11.36 74.57
N GLN A 1227 -62.92 11.61 73.91
CA GLN A 1227 -64.14 12.19 74.43
C GLN A 1227 -65.34 11.40 73.91
N THR A 1228 -66.31 11.12 74.78
CA THR A 1228 -67.64 10.63 74.37
C THR A 1228 -68.75 11.33 75.15
N GLU A 1229 -69.96 11.38 74.61
CA GLU A 1229 -71.07 12.13 75.20
C GLU A 1229 -72.24 11.24 75.58
N ILE A 1230 -72.82 11.49 76.75
CA ILE A 1230 -74.00 10.79 77.24
C ILE A 1230 -75.15 11.75 77.35
N SER A 1231 -76.23 11.42 76.65
CA SER A 1231 -77.48 12.14 76.79
C SER A 1231 -78.27 11.64 78.00
N LEU A 1232 -78.61 12.58 78.87
CA LEU A 1232 -79.56 12.45 79.98
C LEU A 1232 -80.94 13.03 79.61
N SER A 1233 -81.17 13.44 78.36
CA SER A 1233 -82.32 14.25 77.88
C SER A 1233 -83.72 13.69 78.20
N GLY A 1234 -83.88 12.42 78.56
CA GLY A 1234 -85.16 11.82 79.01
C GLY A 1234 -85.36 11.69 80.52
N LEU A 1235 -84.36 12.04 81.35
CA LEU A 1235 -84.42 11.90 82.80
C LEU A 1235 -84.93 13.19 83.49
N PRO A 1236 -85.74 13.14 84.56
CA PRO A 1236 -86.15 14.35 85.30
C PRO A 1236 -84.96 15.08 85.94
N GLN A 1237 -85.11 16.39 86.24
CA GLN A 1237 -84.08 17.15 86.97
C GLN A 1237 -83.74 16.48 88.30
N GLY A 1238 -82.46 16.35 88.63
CA GLY A 1238 -82.02 15.60 89.80
C GLY A 1238 -80.55 15.19 89.76
N ILE A 1239 -80.14 14.44 90.79
CA ILE A 1239 -78.77 13.91 90.91
C ILE A 1239 -78.73 12.49 90.35
N TYR A 1240 -77.78 12.25 89.45
CA TYR A 1240 -77.48 10.96 88.88
C TYR A 1240 -76.02 10.58 89.18
N TYR A 1241 -75.74 9.29 89.26
CA TYR A 1241 -74.39 8.77 89.39
C TYR A 1241 -74.05 8.03 88.11
N VAL A 1242 -73.09 8.55 87.36
CA VAL A 1242 -72.61 7.96 86.12
C VAL A 1242 -71.38 7.14 86.46
N GLU A 1243 -71.54 5.83 86.41
CA GLU A 1243 -70.45 4.87 86.53
C GLU A 1243 -69.90 4.57 85.14
N ILE A 1244 -68.60 4.79 84.99
CA ILE A 1244 -67.86 4.60 83.75
C ILE A 1244 -66.87 3.47 84.00
N SER A 1245 -66.94 2.44 83.18
CA SER A 1245 -66.08 1.26 83.27
C SER A 1245 -65.44 0.98 81.92
N GLY A 1246 -64.13 0.77 81.91
CA GLY A 1246 -63.33 0.41 80.75
C GLY A 1246 -62.29 -0.64 81.13
N ASN A 1247 -61.44 -1.01 80.17
CA ASN A 1247 -60.44 -2.06 80.36
C ASN A 1247 -59.37 -1.59 81.38
N GLY A 1248 -59.54 -1.97 82.66
CA GLY A 1248 -58.61 -1.64 83.75
C GLY A 1248 -59.04 -0.52 84.70
N PHE A 1249 -60.16 0.17 84.47
CA PHE A 1249 -60.69 1.16 85.42
C PHE A 1249 -62.21 1.10 85.55
N LYS A 1250 -62.70 1.44 86.74
CA LYS A 1250 -64.14 1.59 87.04
C LYS A 1250 -64.31 2.77 87.98
N LYS A 1251 -64.97 3.84 87.53
CA LYS A 1251 -65.12 5.08 88.29
C LYS A 1251 -66.53 5.62 88.21
N THR A 1252 -67.08 5.98 89.36
CA THR A 1252 -68.42 6.58 89.48
C THR A 1252 -68.30 8.05 89.81
N GLN A 1253 -68.91 8.90 89.00
CA GLN A 1253 -68.94 10.34 89.19
C GLN A 1253 -70.38 10.84 89.31
N LYS A 1254 -70.61 11.70 90.29
CA LYS A 1254 -71.89 12.36 90.51
C LYS A 1254 -72.12 13.39 89.41
N VAL A 1255 -73.27 13.35 88.74
CA VAL A 1255 -73.72 14.36 87.76
C VAL A 1255 -75.02 15.00 88.25
N ILE A 1256 -75.11 16.32 88.17
CA ILE A 1256 -76.29 17.09 88.52
C ILE A 1256 -77.00 17.47 87.21
N LYS A 1257 -78.20 16.94 86.97
CA LYS A 1257 -79.05 17.34 85.85
C LYS A 1257 -79.93 18.52 86.28
N GLN A 1258 -79.69 19.68 85.69
CA GLN A 1258 -80.44 20.93 85.90
C GLN A 1258 -81.68 21.04 85.05
#